data_AF-A0A834RB81-F1
#
_entry.id   AF-A0A834RB81-F1
#
_cell.length_a   1.000
_cell.length_b   1.000
_cell.length_c   1.000
_cell.angle_alpha   90.00
_cell.angle_beta   90.00
_cell.angle_gamma   90.00
#
_symmetry.space_group_name_H-M   'P 1'
#
loop_
_entity.id
_entity.type
_entity.pdbx_description
1 polymer ?
#
loop_
_entity_poly.entity_id
_entity_poly.type
_entity_poly.pdbx_seq_one_letter_code
_entity_poly.pdbx_strand_id
1 'polypeptide(L)'
;MDSLSQTKAALNIWCSKKKLKIEYLFVNEEESLRTHSFECEVRINTFDQVVGVGRGTNKKTASNEAALDSLRFLLKNNYITEKDLSQSCFSILNIKNLLLENDSPSLVTARQKNDQNLVIESQGTSDCNIVESSRQRDNYYNNYRGAISNQKNRLYNSPYQSPYDPNHNNFNYRSYEDYGRQNYRSNPYNSVNYIRTCPPPPPPPKPNYGNGDDLRRMHRFRKTPFNSNSREDENNLNRMRNLNLNVDRNRHSSMVPNNKSIYGPPTNLSDSDESISQGLEAKKRRFDDDRSIKNRVKKIESESNFTLDNAKQLLNQFFQLHRIKCDYEFNSCGPHHIKTFYARIKFYNHKNKKEYFAEETGGSKMDASRHCALNVLYQLHRDKQIESFEPDALSKRQLMKMSLVYKLNIDQRLKNCLMETYNEVQSYNQYSQLQIFNNEEPTIYLPSYSDFLVWFPPMDNYDPWRNSTLVDQYANTLREDINQNLFNDFESMISSKKFQSTIVSRMKLPIWRHKDELINMIRNNGVVMIKGSTGCGKTTQVPQFILDTYIKSLQGSDCNIIVTQPRRISAISIAERVAFERGEEIRSGKCTVGYAVRFDYVYPRPYGSILFCTTGHLLRRFKSGLKGVSHLIIDEVHERDINTDLLLILIKDLIQVNPNLRVIIMSATLGVEHFQRYFNCHDVLEIDSDVHPVSRYFLEEIIETIRWKPKMMSYIDDDAEANENNSEYLKISNNTKISKQTMDTLQNLKEGVICLELIEALLEYIITLETNGSVLIFLPGWNTIFNLLYYLKGHHIFGDSSKYLLLPLHSQLSQKDNRRIFQYSEQRKIILSTNIAETSITIDDVVFVIDTCLIKRKIYCSRTNCTSFVIDWVSRSNIRQRQGRAGRVRSGYFFVLCTKNRYDSLEEFKKPEILVSNLIETSLLIKYLGIDSVQHFLSKALDAPPAAAINESLQTLQAINALDRDNNLTSLGLILAKMPIDPRIGRMVIESILLNVAGPMITIAAASSINFEIFDNSDLNSILPILLKIDQERFSDHLITFKIYNSFEENESLARLNNPYVNTNSINVIRNARKQLINILVKSGFSDGLFALKPKDSYTPNELDLIAALLVTAYYPNVCIHKDMRRILTNEERIGLIHKTSVFYSYVNSQKVSKTTNLLSPVFIYSEKSQSRNLISSKQMTMVSFLQLLLFGTKIYEFPPNLPGASVTDTVVLDGWIEIKIDADVFDYIWQLKTEFERLLRKICYKPECDLNELDSKVLKAIELSCSFQNLSVNVIGKA
;
A
#
# COMPACT_ATOMS: atom_id res chain seq x y z
N MET A 1 37.29 -3.89 1.71
CA MET A 1 38.19 -2.91 1.05
C MET A 1 39.09 -2.20 2.06
N ASP A 2 38.77 -2.22 3.35
CA ASP A 2 39.27 -1.25 4.32
C ASP A 2 40.76 -1.37 4.64
N SER A 3 41.35 -2.55 4.42
CA SER A 3 42.80 -2.78 4.39
C SER A 3 43.53 -1.81 3.45
N LEU A 4 43.10 -1.72 2.19
CA LEU A 4 43.70 -0.85 1.16
C LEU A 4 43.55 0.65 1.46
N SER A 5 42.73 1.07 2.43
CA SER A 5 42.71 2.46 2.90
C SER A 5 43.97 2.81 3.72
N GLN A 6 44.57 1.83 4.37
CA GLN A 6 45.67 2.03 5.31
C GLN A 6 46.99 2.34 4.59
N THR A 7 47.19 1.82 3.37
CA THR A 7 48.38 2.06 2.54
C THR A 7 48.48 3.54 2.17
N LYS A 8 47.39 4.12 1.68
CA LYS A 8 47.31 5.56 1.34
C LYS A 8 47.49 6.46 2.56
N ALA A 9 46.99 6.04 3.73
CA ALA A 9 47.23 6.76 4.98
C ALA A 9 48.72 6.71 5.39
N ALA A 10 49.34 5.52 5.38
CA ALA A 10 50.74 5.31 5.75
C ALA A 10 51.70 6.10 4.85
N LEU A 11 51.50 6.07 3.53
CA LEU A 11 52.31 6.81 2.58
C LEU A 11 52.24 8.33 2.81
N ASN A 12 51.03 8.87 3.00
CA ASN A 12 50.84 10.30 3.29
C ASN A 12 51.49 10.71 4.63
N ILE A 13 51.41 9.86 5.67
CA ILE A 13 52.07 10.09 6.96
C ILE A 13 53.59 10.08 6.82
N TRP A 14 54.16 9.15 6.04
CA TRP A 14 55.61 9.10 5.81
C TRP A 14 56.10 10.32 5.02
N CYS A 15 55.45 10.67 3.91
CA CYS A 15 55.75 11.88 3.15
C CYS A 15 55.69 13.13 4.05
N SER A 16 54.64 13.25 4.87
CA SER A 16 54.49 14.36 5.83
C SER A 16 55.66 14.43 6.84
N LYS A 17 56.04 13.30 7.46
CA LYS A 17 57.21 13.23 8.38
C LYS A 17 58.52 13.65 7.70
N LYS A 18 58.71 13.31 6.43
CA LYS A 18 59.90 13.65 5.63
C LYS A 18 59.79 15.03 4.92
N LYS A 19 58.70 15.78 5.13
CA LYS A 19 58.38 17.05 4.43
C LYS A 19 58.32 16.93 2.90
N LEU A 20 57.98 15.75 2.38
CA LEU A 20 57.82 15.48 0.95
C LEU A 20 56.40 15.81 0.50
N LYS A 21 56.27 16.42 -0.67
CA LYS A 21 54.99 16.67 -1.35
C LYS A 21 54.65 15.46 -2.22
N ILE A 22 53.47 14.91 -2.01
CA ILE A 22 52.92 13.77 -2.77
C ILE A 22 51.71 14.21 -3.58
N GLU A 23 51.65 13.80 -4.85
CA GLU A 23 50.58 14.10 -5.78
C GLU A 23 50.00 12.81 -6.38
N TYR A 24 48.67 12.74 -6.45
CA TYR A 24 47.92 11.62 -7.02
C TYR A 24 47.29 12.08 -8.32
N LEU A 25 47.94 11.74 -9.44
CA LEU A 25 47.50 12.16 -10.78
C LEU A 25 46.62 11.06 -11.37
N PHE A 26 45.39 11.41 -11.73
CA PHE A 26 44.48 10.48 -12.40
C PHE A 26 44.56 10.67 -13.91
N VAL A 27 45.01 9.64 -14.62
CA VAL A 27 44.94 9.60 -16.08
C VAL A 27 43.50 9.23 -16.45
N ASN A 28 42.85 10.06 -17.25
CA ASN A 28 41.59 9.69 -17.89
C ASN A 28 41.94 8.95 -19.18
N GLU A 29 41.66 7.65 -19.26
CA GLU A 29 41.49 6.99 -20.56
C GLU A 29 40.18 7.53 -21.21
N GLU A 30 40.16 7.66 -22.53
CA GLU A 30 38.99 8.18 -23.26
C GLU A 30 37.81 7.18 -23.26
N GLU A 31 36.61 7.65 -23.65
CA GLU A 31 35.34 6.94 -23.47
C GLU A 31 35.23 5.63 -24.29
N SER A 32 35.75 4.52 -23.75
CA SER A 32 35.46 3.18 -24.26
C SER A 32 34.17 2.61 -23.63
N LEU A 33 33.22 2.22 -24.49
CA LEU A 33 31.79 2.07 -24.18
C LEU A 33 31.38 0.90 -23.26
N ARG A 34 32.29 0.23 -22.54
CA ARG A 34 31.95 -0.99 -21.75
C ARG A 34 32.51 -1.12 -20.33
N THR A 35 33.59 -0.43 -19.94
CA THR A 35 34.11 -0.49 -18.56
C THR A 35 34.80 0.81 -18.14
N HIS A 36 34.29 1.50 -17.11
CA HIS A 36 35.01 2.61 -16.48
C HIS A 36 36.15 2.08 -15.59
N SER A 37 37.38 2.23 -16.10
CA SER A 37 38.65 2.03 -15.39
C SER A 37 39.23 3.40 -15.05
N PHE A 38 39.77 3.56 -13.84
CA PHE A 38 40.57 4.73 -13.48
C PHE A 38 42.00 4.29 -13.20
N GLU A 39 42.96 4.97 -13.80
CA GLU A 39 44.37 4.85 -13.46
C GLU A 39 44.82 6.03 -12.60
N CYS A 40 45.64 5.76 -11.60
CA CYS A 40 46.25 6.74 -10.73
C CYS A 40 47.75 6.52 -10.70
N GLU A 41 48.51 7.53 -11.11
CA GLU A 41 49.93 7.65 -10.79
C GLU A 41 50.11 8.31 -9.43
N VAL A 42 51.20 7.97 -8.74
CA VAL A 42 51.71 8.70 -7.59
C VAL A 42 53.07 9.29 -7.92
N ARG A 43 53.24 10.59 -7.68
CA ARG A 43 54.53 11.29 -7.80
C ARG A 43 54.89 11.91 -6.45
N ILE A 44 56.15 11.81 -6.05
CA ILE A 44 56.68 12.39 -4.80
C ILE A 44 57.85 13.28 -5.19
N ASN A 45 57.84 14.54 -4.73
CA ASN A 45 58.66 15.64 -5.27
C ASN A 45 60.19 15.52 -5.17
N THR A 46 60.73 14.44 -4.60
CA THR A 46 62.17 14.13 -4.58
C THR A 46 62.56 12.98 -5.51
N PHE A 47 61.62 12.53 -6.36
CA PHE A 47 61.83 11.50 -7.37
C PHE A 47 61.38 12.05 -8.72
N ASP A 48 62.27 12.08 -9.71
CA ASP A 48 61.98 12.61 -11.07
C ASP A 48 61.07 11.69 -11.92
N GLN A 49 60.38 10.76 -11.27
CA GLN A 49 59.69 9.62 -11.87
C GLN A 49 58.39 9.29 -11.13
N VAL A 50 57.52 8.51 -11.77
CA VAL A 50 56.32 7.96 -11.13
C VAL A 50 56.75 6.90 -10.10
N VAL A 51 56.32 7.07 -8.86
CA VAL A 51 56.75 6.26 -7.70
C VAL A 51 55.87 5.02 -7.52
N GLY A 52 54.64 5.03 -8.05
CA GLY A 52 53.78 3.85 -8.15
C GLY A 52 52.50 4.12 -8.92
N VAL A 53 51.88 3.06 -9.44
CA VAL A 53 50.69 3.13 -10.30
C VAL A 53 49.61 2.18 -9.79
N GLY A 54 48.33 2.59 -9.90
CA GLY A 54 47.21 1.76 -9.48
C GLY A 54 45.97 1.98 -10.34
N ARG A 55 45.39 0.87 -10.81
CA ARG A 55 44.12 0.82 -11.56
C ARG A 55 42.97 0.41 -10.66
N GLY A 56 41.76 0.91 -10.91
CA GLY A 56 40.57 0.51 -10.17
C GLY A 56 39.27 1.09 -10.73
N THR A 57 38.14 0.47 -10.41
CA THR A 57 36.80 0.86 -10.89
C THR A 57 36.29 2.20 -10.34
N ASN A 58 37.05 2.85 -9.45
CA ASN A 58 36.81 4.23 -9.01
C ASN A 58 38.13 4.88 -8.56
N LYS A 59 38.18 6.22 -8.56
CA LYS A 59 39.38 6.99 -8.17
C LYS A 59 39.89 6.69 -6.75
N LYS A 60 39.04 6.25 -5.81
CA LYS A 60 39.48 5.84 -4.46
C LYS A 60 40.24 4.51 -4.50
N THR A 61 39.74 3.49 -5.21
CA THR A 61 40.45 2.20 -5.34
C THR A 61 41.76 2.34 -6.11
N ALA A 62 41.73 3.03 -7.26
CA ALA A 62 42.92 3.29 -8.08
C ALA A 62 44.05 3.94 -7.27
N SER A 63 43.76 5.02 -6.55
CA SER A 63 44.77 5.74 -5.76
C SER A 63 45.19 5.05 -4.45
N ASN A 64 44.46 4.02 -3.99
CA ASN A 64 44.86 3.20 -2.85
C ASN A 64 45.82 2.08 -3.27
N GLU A 65 45.61 1.46 -4.44
CA GLU A 65 46.57 0.54 -5.04
C GLU A 65 47.85 1.29 -5.47
N ALA A 66 47.73 2.50 -6.06
CA ALA A 66 48.89 3.31 -6.42
C ALA A 66 49.76 3.69 -5.20
N ALA A 67 49.13 3.97 -4.05
CA ALA A 67 49.84 4.20 -2.80
C ALA A 67 50.49 2.92 -2.23
N LEU A 68 49.86 1.75 -2.41
CA LEU A 68 50.45 0.47 -2.03
C LEU A 68 51.68 0.14 -2.90
N ASP A 69 51.59 0.45 -4.19
CA ASP A 69 52.68 0.27 -5.16
C ASP A 69 53.86 1.22 -4.86
N SER A 70 53.59 2.50 -4.57
CA SER A 70 54.61 3.44 -4.09
C SER A 70 55.28 3.00 -2.79
N LEU A 71 54.52 2.41 -1.86
CA LEU A 71 55.12 1.85 -0.64
C LEU A 71 56.02 0.64 -0.95
N ARG A 72 55.70 -0.20 -1.95
CA ARG A 72 56.63 -1.25 -2.41
C ARG A 72 57.88 -0.65 -3.04
N PHE A 73 57.75 0.33 -3.92
CA PHE A 73 58.91 0.99 -4.54
C PHE A 73 59.84 1.57 -3.48
N LEU A 74 59.29 2.30 -2.50
CA LEU A 74 60.07 2.91 -1.43
C LEU A 74 60.73 1.86 -0.53
N LEU A 75 60.06 0.72 -0.26
CA LEU A 75 60.60 -0.35 0.59
C LEU A 75 61.66 -1.19 -0.15
N LYS A 76 61.42 -1.52 -1.44
CA LYS A 76 62.37 -2.25 -2.30
C LYS A 76 63.69 -1.48 -2.51
N ASN A 77 63.62 -0.14 -2.53
CA ASN A 77 64.79 0.74 -2.65
C ASN A 77 65.30 1.26 -1.28
N ASN A 78 64.88 0.68 -0.16
CA ASN A 78 65.33 1.02 1.21
C ASN A 78 65.09 2.48 1.67
N TYR A 79 64.18 3.22 1.03
CA TYR A 79 63.76 4.56 1.48
C TYR A 79 62.83 4.53 2.71
N ILE A 80 62.15 3.39 2.93
CA ILE A 80 61.38 3.09 4.15
C ILE A 80 61.75 1.73 4.74
N THR A 81 61.66 1.62 6.06
CA THR A 81 61.86 0.37 6.80
C THR A 81 60.54 -0.14 7.38
N GLU A 82 60.51 -1.38 7.87
CA GLU A 82 59.36 -1.92 8.60
C GLU A 82 58.92 -1.02 9.78
N LYS A 83 59.88 -0.36 10.45
CA LYS A 83 59.64 0.55 11.59
C LYS A 83 58.95 1.87 11.21
N ASP A 84 58.90 2.22 9.92
CA ASP A 84 58.20 3.40 9.42
C ASP A 84 56.69 3.15 9.19
N LEU A 85 56.25 1.90 9.24
CA LEU A 85 54.91 1.43 8.87
C LEU A 85 54.13 0.88 10.07
N SER A 86 52.79 0.85 9.97
CA SER A 86 52.00 0.08 10.94
C SER A 86 52.11 -1.42 10.63
N GLN A 87 52.06 -2.26 11.66
CA GLN A 87 52.08 -3.73 11.52
C GLN A 87 50.97 -4.24 10.57
N SER A 88 49.82 -3.56 10.54
CA SER A 88 48.72 -3.82 9.61
C SER A 88 49.00 -3.41 8.16
N CYS A 89 49.78 -2.35 7.93
CA CYS A 89 50.19 -1.95 6.58
C CYS A 89 51.33 -2.84 6.06
N PHE A 90 52.24 -3.26 6.95
CA PHE A 90 53.33 -4.18 6.62
C PHE A 90 52.82 -5.58 6.27
N SER A 91 51.80 -6.09 6.97
CA SER A 91 51.16 -7.36 6.58
C SER A 91 50.48 -7.28 5.20
N ILE A 92 49.84 -6.17 4.85
CA ILE A 92 49.25 -5.95 3.51
C ILE A 92 50.33 -5.91 2.41
N LEU A 93 51.50 -5.32 2.68
CA LEU A 93 52.64 -5.35 1.76
C LEU A 93 53.13 -6.79 1.54
N ASN A 94 53.35 -7.55 2.63
CA ASN A 94 53.84 -8.93 2.56
C ASN A 94 52.83 -9.93 1.95
N ILE A 95 51.53 -9.78 2.19
CA ILE A 95 50.48 -10.67 1.64
C ILE A 95 50.49 -10.71 0.11
N LYS A 96 50.80 -9.59 -0.56
CA LYS A 96 50.95 -9.56 -2.04
C LYS A 96 52.37 -9.92 -2.52
N ASN A 97 53.39 -9.95 -1.65
CA ASN A 97 54.74 -10.43 -2.03
C ASN A 97 54.77 -11.97 -2.19
N LEU A 98 53.86 -12.70 -1.53
CA LEU A 98 53.61 -14.13 -1.76
C LEU A 98 53.01 -14.47 -3.15
N LEU A 99 52.84 -13.48 -4.03
CA LEU A 99 52.24 -13.62 -5.37
C LEU A 99 53.09 -13.01 -6.49
N LEU A 100 54.36 -12.64 -6.24
CA LEU A 100 55.23 -11.96 -7.21
C LEU A 100 56.68 -12.47 -7.20
N GLU A 101 56.87 -13.77 -7.44
CA GLU A 101 58.03 -14.24 -8.20
C GLU A 101 57.59 -14.51 -9.65
N ASN A 102 57.86 -13.56 -10.55
CA ASN A 102 58.02 -13.70 -12.00
C ASN A 102 58.25 -12.28 -12.57
N ASP A 103 59.39 -12.05 -13.22
CA ASP A 103 59.80 -10.71 -13.67
C ASP A 103 58.99 -10.20 -14.88
N SER A 104 58.69 -8.90 -14.86
CA SER A 104 58.50 -8.12 -16.08
C SER A 104 58.90 -6.64 -15.83
N PRO A 105 59.40 -5.89 -16.84
CA PRO A 105 60.15 -4.66 -16.58
C PRO A 105 59.29 -3.46 -16.17
N SER A 106 59.90 -2.56 -15.39
CA SER A 106 59.30 -1.31 -14.93
C SER A 106 58.96 -0.34 -16.06
N LEU A 107 57.72 0.15 -16.09
CA LEU A 107 57.19 1.17 -17.01
C LEU A 107 57.72 2.60 -16.71
N VAL A 108 59.04 2.75 -16.54
CA VAL A 108 59.67 4.01 -16.08
C VAL A 108 60.88 4.42 -16.92
N THR A 109 60.79 4.25 -18.25
CA THR A 109 61.61 4.96 -19.24
C THR A 109 60.84 5.09 -20.57
N ALA A 110 61.18 6.14 -21.35
CA ALA A 110 60.65 6.47 -22.69
C ALA A 110 59.27 7.17 -22.79
N ARG A 111 59.24 8.49 -22.48
CA ARG A 111 58.36 9.47 -23.16
C ARG A 111 58.95 10.89 -23.16
N GLN A 112 60.12 11.02 -23.79
CA GLN A 112 60.67 12.29 -24.26
C GLN A 112 61.20 12.11 -25.69
N LYS A 113 61.24 13.23 -26.43
CA LYS A 113 61.77 13.44 -27.79
C LYS A 113 60.87 13.09 -28.99
N ASN A 114 60.36 14.19 -29.55
CA ASN A 114 60.53 14.63 -30.94
C ASN A 114 59.71 14.01 -32.08
N ASP A 115 59.11 14.94 -32.83
CA ASP A 115 58.79 14.86 -34.25
C ASP A 115 60.04 14.60 -35.12
N GLN A 116 59.87 13.89 -36.24
CA GLN A 116 60.22 14.39 -37.59
C GLN A 116 59.70 13.47 -38.71
N ASN A 117 59.73 13.97 -39.95
CA ASN A 117 59.07 13.40 -41.12
C ASN A 117 59.93 12.39 -41.92
N LEU A 118 59.31 11.84 -42.98
CA LEU A 118 59.90 11.25 -44.20
C LEU A 118 60.42 9.79 -44.11
N VAL A 119 60.54 9.02 -45.22
CA VAL A 119 59.64 8.79 -46.38
C VAL A 119 60.18 7.61 -47.24
N ILE A 120 59.33 7.01 -48.09
CA ILE A 120 59.66 6.22 -49.30
C ILE A 120 60.07 4.72 -49.22
N GLU A 121 59.39 3.96 -50.10
CA GLU A 121 59.75 2.75 -50.86
C GLU A 121 59.96 1.35 -50.23
N SER A 122 60.09 0.38 -51.15
CA SER A 122 59.66 -1.01 -51.06
C SER A 122 60.29 -1.87 -52.16
N GLN A 123 59.89 -3.15 -52.27
CA GLN A 123 60.36 -4.18 -53.22
C GLN A 123 61.71 -4.84 -52.86
N GLY A 124 61.89 -6.16 -53.03
CA GLY A 124 60.91 -7.20 -53.38
C GLY A 124 61.53 -8.56 -53.74
N THR A 125 60.69 -9.62 -53.75
CA THR A 125 60.89 -10.96 -54.40
C THR A 125 62.09 -11.84 -53.98
N SER A 126 62.01 -13.19 -53.97
CA SER A 126 60.90 -14.17 -54.12
C SER A 126 61.32 -15.56 -53.60
N ASP A 127 60.36 -16.48 -53.33
CA ASP A 127 60.30 -17.86 -53.88
C ASP A 127 59.45 -18.89 -53.07
N CYS A 128 58.81 -19.82 -53.83
CA CYS A 128 58.42 -21.21 -53.52
C CYS A 128 57.46 -21.62 -52.36
N ASN A 129 56.20 -21.93 -52.77
CA ASN A 129 55.42 -23.16 -52.51
C ASN A 129 54.96 -23.63 -51.09
N ILE A 130 53.62 -23.66 -50.93
CA ILE A 130 52.78 -24.74 -50.29
C ILE A 130 52.97 -24.95 -48.76
N VAL A 131 51.95 -24.93 -47.88
CA VAL A 131 50.48 -25.04 -47.99
C VAL A 131 49.77 -23.79 -47.45
N GLU A 132 48.69 -23.36 -48.13
CA GLU A 132 47.61 -22.45 -47.68
C GLU A 132 47.95 -21.40 -46.61
N SER A 133 48.76 -20.41 -46.98
CA SER A 133 49.03 -19.24 -46.15
C SER A 133 48.76 -17.92 -46.88
N SER A 134 48.05 -17.00 -46.22
CA SER A 134 48.14 -15.56 -46.49
C SER A 134 47.69 -14.75 -45.26
N ARG A 135 48.66 -14.11 -44.59
CA ARG A 135 48.40 -13.04 -43.61
C ARG A 135 48.36 -11.71 -44.35
N GLN A 136 47.50 -10.76 -43.95
CA GLN A 136 47.87 -9.33 -44.00
C GLN A 136 47.04 -8.43 -43.05
N ARG A 137 47.79 -7.72 -42.20
CA ARG A 137 47.84 -6.24 -42.03
C ARG A 137 46.62 -5.37 -41.63
N ASP A 138 46.98 -4.46 -40.74
CA ASP A 138 46.72 -3.01 -40.68
C ASP A 138 45.35 -2.42 -40.31
N ASN A 139 45.45 -1.33 -39.55
CA ASN A 139 44.41 -0.30 -39.41
C ASN A 139 44.18 0.37 -40.78
N TYR A 140 42.96 0.83 -41.07
CA TYR A 140 42.66 2.27 -41.20
C TYR A 140 41.16 2.55 -41.41
N TYR A 141 40.73 3.69 -40.85
CA TYR A 141 39.70 4.64 -41.31
C TYR A 141 38.33 4.21 -41.88
N ASN A 142 37.30 4.85 -41.29
CA ASN A 142 36.28 5.68 -41.93
C ASN A 142 36.23 5.81 -43.47
N ASN A 143 34.98 6.03 -43.95
CA ASN A 143 34.54 6.21 -45.34
C ASN A 143 34.40 4.86 -46.08
N TYR A 144 33.37 4.63 -46.90
CA TYR A 144 32.67 5.58 -47.76
C TYR A 144 31.27 6.04 -47.33
N ARG A 145 30.89 7.23 -47.82
CA ARG A 145 29.57 7.85 -47.72
C ARG A 145 29.07 8.15 -49.13
N GLY A 146 27.94 7.56 -49.51
CA GLY A 146 27.32 7.72 -50.84
C GLY A 146 27.84 6.72 -51.91
N ALA A 147 27.12 6.50 -53.00
CA ALA A 147 25.84 7.10 -53.42
C ALA A 147 25.12 6.24 -54.51
N ILE A 148 24.05 6.80 -55.09
CA ILE A 148 23.44 6.45 -56.40
C ILE A 148 22.37 5.32 -56.41
N SER A 149 21.12 5.80 -56.30
CA SER A 149 19.89 5.45 -57.05
C SER A 149 19.36 4.01 -57.22
N ASN A 150 18.05 3.89 -56.96
CA ASN A 150 17.03 3.30 -57.84
C ASN A 150 17.50 2.46 -59.05
N GLN A 151 17.12 1.17 -59.10
CA GLN A 151 16.17 0.71 -60.13
C GLN A 151 15.46 -0.61 -59.77
N LYS A 152 14.45 -0.96 -60.57
CA LYS A 152 13.36 -1.89 -60.24
C LYS A 152 13.57 -3.30 -60.77
N ASN A 153 12.93 -4.26 -60.07
CA ASN A 153 12.11 -5.36 -60.62
C ASN A 153 12.73 -6.65 -61.21
N ARG A 154 12.12 -7.76 -60.74
CA ARG A 154 11.76 -9.01 -61.46
C ARG A 154 12.89 -10.01 -61.77
N LEU A 155 12.66 -11.32 -61.87
CA LEU A 155 11.46 -12.19 -61.67
C LEU A 155 11.93 -13.45 -60.85
N TYR A 156 11.30 -14.63 -60.70
CA TYR A 156 10.20 -15.34 -61.39
C TYR A 156 9.36 -16.21 -60.41
N ASN A 157 8.20 -16.65 -60.89
CA ASN A 157 7.43 -17.87 -60.52
C ASN A 157 6.87 -18.08 -59.10
N SER A 158 5.56 -17.76 -59.02
CA SER A 158 4.46 -18.47 -58.31
C SER A 158 4.21 -19.89 -58.90
N PRO A 159 3.13 -20.67 -58.57
CA PRO A 159 1.85 -20.40 -57.85
C PRO A 159 1.59 -21.38 -56.65
N TYR A 160 0.47 -21.40 -55.91
CA TYR A 160 -0.92 -20.89 -55.99
C TYR A 160 -1.32 -20.23 -54.63
N GLN A 161 -2.24 -19.27 -54.44
CA GLN A 161 -3.65 -19.03 -54.89
C GLN A 161 -4.68 -20.04 -54.32
N SER A 162 -5.90 -19.67 -53.92
CA SER A 162 -6.80 -18.56 -54.31
C SER A 162 -7.81 -18.18 -53.16
N PRO A 163 -8.79 -17.25 -53.29
CA PRO A 163 -8.61 -15.79 -53.32
C PRO A 163 -9.46 -15.01 -52.28
N TYR A 164 -9.20 -13.70 -52.17
CA TYR A 164 -10.15 -12.67 -51.70
C TYR A 164 -10.47 -11.73 -52.88
N ASP A 165 -11.69 -11.21 -52.97
CA ASP A 165 -12.15 -10.34 -54.07
C ASP A 165 -12.76 -9.02 -53.53
N PRO A 166 -12.32 -7.83 -53.98
CA PRO A 166 -12.83 -6.56 -53.49
C PRO A 166 -13.50 -5.68 -54.56
N ASN A 167 -14.84 -5.63 -54.63
CA ASN A 167 -15.56 -4.43 -55.09
C ASN A 167 -17.06 -4.37 -54.72
N HIS A 168 -17.58 -3.15 -54.69
CA HIS A 168 -18.99 -2.73 -54.62
C HIS A 168 -19.91 -3.12 -53.43
N ASN A 169 -19.87 -2.22 -52.44
CA ASN A 169 -20.99 -1.35 -52.00
C ASN A 169 -22.20 -1.88 -51.18
N ASN A 170 -22.51 -1.05 -50.18
CA ASN A 170 -23.84 -0.76 -49.61
C ASN A 170 -24.64 -1.90 -48.96
N PHE A 171 -24.47 -2.03 -47.64
CA PHE A 171 -25.64 -1.94 -46.75
C PHE A 171 -25.35 -1.06 -45.53
N ASN A 172 -26.20 -0.06 -45.31
CA ASN A 172 -26.11 0.83 -44.15
C ASN A 172 -26.66 0.14 -42.89
N TYR A 173 -25.90 0.15 -41.81
CA TYR A 173 -26.48 0.15 -40.46
C TYR A 173 -26.26 1.52 -39.83
N ARG A 174 -27.32 2.33 -39.84
CA ARG A 174 -27.37 3.58 -39.08
C ARG A 174 -27.31 3.25 -37.59
N SER A 175 -26.36 3.86 -36.87
CA SER A 175 -26.52 4.08 -35.45
C SER A 175 -27.73 5.00 -35.23
N TYR A 176 -28.78 4.50 -34.58
CA TYR A 176 -29.83 5.36 -34.07
C TYR A 176 -29.38 5.94 -32.73
N GLU A 177 -29.16 7.25 -32.75
CA GLU A 177 -29.20 8.10 -31.55
C GLU A 177 -30.66 8.37 -31.14
N ASP A 178 -30.84 9.10 -30.04
CA ASP A 178 -32.09 9.60 -29.47
C ASP A 178 -33.18 8.59 -29.05
N TYR A 179 -33.37 8.47 -27.73
CA TYR A 179 -34.52 9.02 -26.98
C TYR A 179 -34.42 8.53 -25.51
N GLY A 180 -34.57 9.36 -24.48
CA GLY A 180 -34.70 10.82 -24.47
C GLY A 180 -34.61 11.38 -23.05
N ARG A 181 -34.35 12.69 -22.92
CA ARG A 181 -34.42 13.41 -21.63
C ARG A 181 -35.87 13.56 -21.18
N GLN A 182 -36.13 13.60 -19.88
CA GLN A 182 -37.17 14.48 -19.34
C GLN A 182 -36.84 14.93 -17.91
N ASN A 183 -37.09 16.22 -17.64
CA ASN A 183 -36.73 16.88 -16.40
C ASN A 183 -37.91 16.90 -15.42
N TYR A 184 -37.66 16.71 -14.13
CA TYR A 184 -38.58 17.15 -13.08
C TYR A 184 -38.10 18.46 -12.45
N ARG A 185 -38.73 19.57 -12.85
CA ARG A 185 -38.83 20.81 -12.07
C ARG A 185 -40.21 21.43 -12.29
N SER A 186 -41.03 21.41 -11.24
CA SER A 186 -41.94 22.52 -10.92
C SER A 186 -41.11 23.81 -10.76
N ASN A 187 -41.57 25.04 -11.00
CA ASN A 187 -42.92 25.67 -10.97
C ASN A 187 -42.82 27.02 -11.76
N PRO A 188 -43.86 27.89 -11.89
CA PRO A 188 -45.32 27.68 -11.91
C PRO A 188 -46.07 28.53 -13.02
N TYR A 189 -47.41 28.40 -13.09
CA TYR A 189 -48.44 29.34 -13.62
C TYR A 189 -48.37 30.00 -15.03
N ASN A 190 -49.46 29.81 -15.79
CA ASN A 190 -50.12 30.75 -16.77
C ASN A 190 -49.38 31.14 -18.08
N SER A 191 -50.02 31.34 -19.25
CA SER A 191 -51.43 31.20 -19.71
C SER A 191 -51.57 31.35 -21.26
N VAL A 192 -52.82 31.27 -21.80
CA VAL A 192 -53.30 31.67 -23.17
C VAL A 192 -53.26 30.60 -24.29
N ASN A 193 -54.05 30.82 -25.38
CA ASN A 193 -54.70 29.83 -26.27
C ASN A 193 -54.38 29.97 -27.79
N TYR A 194 -54.96 29.05 -28.59
CA TYR A 194 -55.10 28.97 -30.08
C TYR A 194 -53.84 28.47 -30.85
N ILE A 195 -53.82 27.36 -31.62
CA ILE A 195 -54.74 26.67 -32.60
C ILE A 195 -54.61 27.19 -34.04
N ARG A 196 -54.12 26.34 -34.98
CA ARG A 196 -54.70 26.09 -36.35
C ARG A 196 -53.97 25.02 -37.21
N THR A 197 -54.76 24.02 -37.68
CA THR A 197 -54.80 23.32 -39.01
C THR A 197 -53.52 22.76 -39.71
N CYS A 198 -53.38 21.49 -40.17
CA CYS A 198 -54.19 20.57 -41.05
C CYS A 198 -53.94 20.74 -42.59
N PRO A 199 -54.16 19.75 -43.51
CA PRO A 199 -54.42 18.29 -43.40
C PRO A 199 -53.60 17.30 -44.36
N PRO A 200 -54.11 16.50 -45.36
CA PRO A 200 -53.77 15.05 -45.58
C PRO A 200 -53.33 14.71 -47.05
N PRO A 201 -53.52 13.52 -47.72
CA PRO A 201 -53.81 12.08 -47.39
C PRO A 201 -52.61 11.17 -47.88
N PRO A 202 -52.65 10.02 -48.65
CA PRO A 202 -53.62 8.93 -49.00
C PRO A 202 -53.11 7.45 -48.73
N PRO A 203 -53.81 6.35 -49.15
CA PRO A 203 -53.55 4.97 -48.65
C PRO A 203 -53.18 3.82 -49.69
N PRO A 204 -53.85 2.63 -49.81
CA PRO A 204 -53.27 1.30 -49.50
C PRO A 204 -53.31 0.25 -50.66
N PRO A 205 -53.03 -1.06 -50.42
CA PRO A 205 -54.14 -2.06 -50.44
C PRO A 205 -54.03 -3.33 -49.52
N LYS A 206 -55.06 -4.18 -49.61
CA LYS A 206 -55.38 -5.46 -48.89
C LYS A 206 -54.82 -6.71 -49.65
N PRO A 207 -55.24 -7.97 -49.38
CA PRO A 207 -55.88 -8.63 -48.21
C PRO A 207 -54.96 -9.77 -47.67
N ASN A 208 -55.31 -10.97 -47.14
CA ASN A 208 -56.51 -11.74 -46.72
C ASN A 208 -56.00 -12.84 -45.73
N TYR A 209 -56.77 -13.65 -44.99
CA TYR A 209 -58.21 -13.86 -44.74
C TYR A 209 -58.48 -13.69 -43.20
N GLY A 210 -59.54 -14.10 -42.48
CA GLY A 210 -60.68 -15.02 -42.71
C GLY A 210 -60.41 -16.42 -42.12
N ASN A 211 -61.30 -17.12 -41.39
CA ASN A 211 -62.70 -16.88 -40.94
C ASN A 211 -62.85 -17.40 -39.47
N GLY A 212 -63.95 -17.21 -38.72
CA GLY A 212 -65.22 -16.54 -39.00
C GLY A 212 -66.22 -16.53 -37.82
N ASP A 213 -67.38 -15.94 -38.09
CA ASP A 213 -68.73 -16.27 -37.57
C ASP A 213 -69.16 -15.92 -36.11
N ASP A 214 -69.83 -14.75 -36.01
CA ASP A 214 -71.29 -14.59 -35.74
C ASP A 214 -71.96 -14.26 -34.36
N LEU A 215 -72.96 -13.35 -34.48
CA LEU A 215 -74.28 -13.21 -33.80
C LEU A 215 -74.49 -12.88 -32.28
N ARG A 216 -75.05 -11.66 -32.08
CA ARG A 216 -76.33 -11.29 -31.41
C ARG A 216 -76.61 -11.49 -29.88
N ARG A 217 -76.90 -10.32 -29.26
CA ARG A 217 -78.11 -9.91 -28.49
C ARG A 217 -78.76 -10.83 -27.41
N MET A 218 -79.08 -10.18 -26.27
CA MET A 218 -80.32 -10.30 -25.45
C MET A 218 -80.57 -11.64 -24.70
N HIS A 219 -80.92 -11.68 -23.40
CA HIS A 219 -82.00 -10.95 -22.69
C HIS A 219 -81.67 -10.76 -21.17
N ARG A 220 -82.13 -9.69 -20.49
CA ARG A 220 -83.36 -9.57 -19.63
C ARG A 220 -83.50 -10.69 -18.57
N PHE A 221 -83.87 -10.47 -17.29
CA PHE A 221 -84.59 -9.38 -16.57
C PHE A 221 -84.18 -9.40 -15.05
N ARG A 222 -84.72 -8.66 -14.04
CA ARG A 222 -85.89 -7.75 -13.88
C ARG A 222 -85.70 -6.74 -12.71
N LYS A 223 -86.17 -5.50 -12.92
CA LYS A 223 -86.80 -4.50 -11.99
C LYS A 223 -86.80 -4.69 -10.44
N THR A 224 -86.30 -3.65 -9.73
CA THR A 224 -87.01 -2.66 -8.84
C THR A 224 -88.37 -3.04 -8.19
N PRO A 225 -88.76 -2.57 -6.97
CA PRO A 225 -88.62 -1.15 -6.50
C PRO A 225 -88.40 -0.88 -4.98
N PHE A 226 -88.22 0.42 -4.62
CA PHE A 226 -88.64 1.23 -3.45
C PHE A 226 -88.95 0.56 -2.06
N ASN A 227 -88.80 1.21 -0.88
CA ASN A 227 -89.01 2.64 -0.58
C ASN A 227 -88.28 3.20 0.68
N SER A 228 -88.13 4.53 0.69
CA SER A 228 -88.01 5.53 1.80
C SER A 228 -87.80 5.12 3.27
N ASN A 229 -86.90 5.84 3.96
CA ASN A 229 -87.30 6.96 4.85
C ASN A 229 -86.13 7.84 5.39
N SER A 230 -86.31 9.17 5.29
CA SER A 230 -85.98 10.28 6.24
C SER A 230 -84.65 10.32 7.03
N ARG A 231 -84.02 11.48 7.32
CA ARG A 231 -84.26 12.93 7.04
C ARG A 231 -83.05 13.77 7.53
N GLU A 232 -82.88 15.00 7.01
CA GLU A 232 -82.50 16.30 7.69
C GLU A 232 -81.37 16.32 8.77
N ASP A 233 -80.55 17.37 8.99
CA ASP A 233 -80.16 18.56 8.21
C ASP A 233 -78.95 19.32 8.86
N GLU A 234 -78.33 20.22 8.08
CA GLU A 234 -77.75 21.55 8.43
C GLU A 234 -76.81 21.84 9.66
N ASN A 235 -75.63 22.43 9.34
CA ASN A 235 -75.10 23.75 9.78
C ASN A 235 -74.61 24.13 11.22
N ASN A 236 -73.32 24.55 11.24
CA ASN A 236 -72.79 25.87 11.68
C ASN A 236 -72.53 26.32 13.16
N LEU A 237 -71.27 26.78 13.34
CA LEU A 237 -70.81 28.06 13.95
C LEU A 237 -70.84 28.39 15.48
N ASN A 238 -69.63 28.73 15.95
CA ASN A 238 -69.25 29.94 16.74
C ASN A 238 -69.21 29.98 18.31
N ARG A 239 -67.98 30.29 18.78
CA ARG A 239 -67.57 31.37 19.74
C ARG A 239 -67.60 31.19 21.28
N MET A 240 -66.37 31.30 21.83
CA MET A 240 -65.90 32.18 22.94
C MET A 240 -66.18 31.88 24.44
N ARG A 241 -65.06 31.62 25.16
CA ARG A 241 -64.54 32.34 26.35
C ARG A 241 -65.47 32.66 27.56
N ASN A 242 -65.21 32.06 28.74
CA ASN A 242 -64.35 32.60 29.84
C ASN A 242 -64.66 32.00 31.25
N LEU A 243 -63.60 31.78 32.06
CA LEU A 243 -63.44 32.05 33.52
C LEU A 243 -64.64 31.78 34.48
N ASN A 244 -64.57 30.96 35.56
CA ASN A 244 -63.74 31.21 36.77
C ASN A 244 -63.85 30.13 37.90
N LEU A 245 -62.74 29.92 38.64
CA LEU A 245 -62.55 29.80 40.13
C LEU A 245 -63.26 28.76 41.06
N ASN A 246 -62.40 28.06 41.84
CA ASN A 246 -62.52 27.60 43.27
C ASN A 246 -63.56 26.49 43.62
N VAL A 247 -63.46 25.67 44.71
CA VAL A 247 -62.88 25.81 46.09
C VAL A 247 -62.35 24.46 46.65
N ASP A 248 -61.35 24.52 47.55
CA ASP A 248 -60.83 23.62 48.63
C ASP A 248 -61.49 22.22 48.96
N ARG A 249 -60.85 21.22 49.61
CA ARG A 249 -60.10 21.23 50.90
C ARG A 249 -59.21 19.97 51.18
N ASN A 250 -58.05 20.22 51.83
CA ASN A 250 -57.39 19.51 52.97
C ASN A 250 -57.26 17.96 53.00
N ARG A 251 -56.17 17.33 53.50
CA ARG A 251 -55.05 17.73 54.41
C ARG A 251 -53.87 16.68 54.26
N HIS A 252 -52.77 16.56 55.02
CA HIS A 252 -52.35 17.12 56.33
C HIS A 252 -50.80 17.27 56.51
N SER A 253 -50.29 16.95 57.71
CA SER A 253 -48.93 16.93 58.29
C SER A 253 -48.00 15.81 57.77
N SER A 254 -46.66 15.84 57.84
CA SER A 254 -45.61 16.83 58.27
C SER A 254 -44.20 16.23 57.94
N MET A 255 -42.99 16.73 58.27
CA MET A 255 -42.51 17.82 59.14
C MET A 255 -41.15 18.43 58.65
N VAL A 256 -40.25 18.87 59.55
CA VAL A 256 -39.07 19.79 59.34
C VAL A 256 -38.10 19.67 60.57
N PRO A 257 -36.94 20.40 60.76
CA PRO A 257 -36.15 21.30 59.88
C PRO A 257 -34.57 21.33 60.01
N ASN A 258 -33.92 22.07 59.08
CA ASN A 258 -32.82 23.08 59.26
C ASN A 258 -31.28 22.82 59.42
N ASN A 259 -30.54 23.62 58.61
CA ASN A 259 -29.37 24.50 58.90
C ASN A 259 -27.87 24.07 58.86
N LYS A 260 -27.18 24.58 57.83
CA LYS A 260 -26.00 25.51 57.84
C LYS A 260 -24.66 25.19 58.58
N SER A 261 -23.63 24.94 57.74
CA SER A 261 -22.44 25.81 57.49
C SER A 261 -21.13 25.78 58.35
N ILE A 262 -19.99 25.74 57.61
CA ILE A 262 -18.71 26.50 57.79
C ILE A 262 -17.50 25.93 58.61
N TYR A 263 -16.30 26.03 57.98
CA TYR A 263 -14.86 25.95 58.41
C TYR A 263 -14.30 24.85 59.35
N GLY A 264 -13.06 24.39 59.05
CA GLY A 264 -12.03 24.05 60.06
C GLY A 264 -11.36 22.65 60.02
N PRO A 265 -10.03 22.54 59.81
CA PRO A 265 -9.17 21.37 60.13
C PRO A 265 -8.28 21.66 61.38
N PRO A 266 -7.19 20.94 61.76
CA PRO A 266 -6.55 19.68 61.28
C PRO A 266 -6.15 18.70 62.44
N THR A 267 -5.12 17.85 62.22
CA THR A 267 -4.14 17.22 63.18
C THR A 267 -4.22 15.72 63.61
N ASN A 268 -3.34 14.91 62.99
CA ASN A 268 -2.18 14.18 63.55
C ASN A 268 -2.25 13.08 64.67
N LEU A 269 -1.60 11.94 64.33
CA LEU A 269 -0.46 11.26 65.02
C LEU A 269 -0.60 9.95 65.85
N SER A 270 0.53 9.23 65.81
CA SER A 270 1.12 8.22 66.74
C SER A 270 0.58 6.78 66.89
N ASP A 271 1.15 5.87 66.08
CA ASP A 271 2.20 4.86 66.43
C ASP A 271 1.98 3.66 67.40
N SER A 272 2.91 2.69 67.25
CA SER A 272 3.37 1.64 68.19
C SER A 272 2.72 0.23 68.24
N ASP A 273 3.02 -0.55 67.19
CA ASP A 273 4.03 -1.65 67.19
C ASP A 273 3.90 -3.03 67.91
N GLU A 274 4.56 -4.00 67.24
CA GLU A 274 5.19 -5.27 67.72
C GLU A 274 4.34 -6.45 68.27
N SER A 275 4.70 -7.74 68.05
CA SER A 275 5.70 -8.34 67.13
C SER A 275 5.53 -9.89 66.95
N ILE A 276 6.19 -10.46 65.93
CA ILE A 276 6.74 -11.85 65.85
C ILE A 276 5.76 -13.05 65.85
N SER A 277 5.97 -14.20 65.15
CA SER A 277 6.62 -14.62 63.88
C SER A 277 6.33 -16.15 63.71
N GLN A 278 6.49 -16.90 62.61
CA GLN A 278 6.76 -16.69 61.16
C GLN A 278 6.55 -18.06 60.45
N GLY A 279 6.35 -18.13 59.12
CA GLY A 279 6.53 -19.42 58.40
C GLY A 279 5.83 -19.64 57.05
N LEU A 280 6.56 -19.43 55.95
CA LEU A 280 6.42 -20.13 54.65
C LEU A 280 5.08 -20.07 53.86
N GLU A 281 4.67 -18.86 53.44
CA GLU A 281 4.12 -18.66 52.07
C GLU A 281 4.91 -17.55 51.35
N ALA A 282 5.29 -17.77 50.08
CA ALA A 282 6.05 -16.78 49.31
C ALA A 282 5.92 -16.93 47.78
N LYS A 283 6.02 -15.79 47.08
CA LYS A 283 6.15 -15.63 45.61
C LYS A 283 4.93 -16.01 44.74
N LYS A 284 3.91 -15.12 44.71
CA LYS A 284 3.32 -14.54 43.46
C LYS A 284 2.19 -13.53 43.76
N ARG A 285 2.52 -12.26 44.01
CA ARG A 285 1.64 -11.08 43.86
C ARG A 285 2.42 -9.78 44.12
N ARG A 286 2.54 -8.93 43.09
CA ARG A 286 2.76 -7.47 43.10
C ARG A 286 3.05 -7.03 41.66
N PHE A 287 2.01 -6.63 40.94
CA PHE A 287 2.10 -5.97 39.63
C PHE A 287 1.17 -4.75 39.50
N ASP A 288 0.60 -4.30 40.63
CA ASP A 288 -0.18 -3.08 40.76
C ASP A 288 0.62 -2.01 41.51
N ASP A 289 1.43 -1.22 40.79
CA ASP A 289 1.81 0.15 41.22
C ASP A 289 2.41 1.05 40.11
N ASP A 290 2.16 0.73 38.83
CA ASP A 290 2.88 1.33 37.70
C ASP A 290 2.39 2.75 37.28
N ARG A 291 1.21 3.18 37.76
CA ARG A 291 0.70 4.55 37.51
C ARG A 291 1.48 5.62 38.27
N SER A 292 1.99 5.31 39.46
CA SER A 292 2.78 6.25 40.27
C SER A 292 4.17 6.50 39.68
N ILE A 293 4.73 5.50 39.00
CA ILE A 293 6.04 5.57 38.33
C ILE A 293 5.93 6.43 37.07
N LYS A 294 4.97 6.17 36.17
CA LYS A 294 4.79 6.94 34.93
C LYS A 294 4.54 8.44 35.17
N ASN A 295 3.78 8.79 36.21
CA ASN A 295 3.58 10.20 36.58
C ASN A 295 4.83 10.85 37.22
N ARG A 296 5.71 10.06 37.85
CA ARG A 296 7.04 10.54 38.31
C ARG A 296 8.04 10.69 37.17
N VAL A 297 8.05 9.76 36.21
CA VAL A 297 8.89 9.85 35.00
C VAL A 297 8.54 11.12 34.22
N LYS A 298 7.26 11.37 33.95
CA LYS A 298 6.81 12.62 33.31
C LYS A 298 7.22 13.90 34.04
N LYS A 299 7.34 13.88 35.37
CA LYS A 299 7.82 15.05 36.13
C LYS A 299 9.34 15.21 36.05
N ILE A 300 10.09 14.10 36.07
CA ILE A 300 11.55 14.11 35.88
C ILE A 300 11.91 14.52 34.44
N GLU A 301 11.13 14.10 33.44
CA GLU A 301 11.21 14.57 32.04
C GLU A 301 11.15 16.10 31.96
N SER A 302 10.20 16.74 32.64
CA SER A 302 10.08 18.21 32.70
C SER A 302 11.12 18.94 33.56
N GLU A 303 11.92 18.22 34.37
CA GLU A 303 12.85 18.80 35.35
C GLU A 303 14.34 18.56 35.01
N SER A 304 14.68 17.75 34.00
CA SER A 304 16.06 17.25 33.81
C SER A 304 16.69 17.39 32.41
N ASN A 305 15.91 17.73 31.38
CA ASN A 305 16.39 17.99 30.00
C ASN A 305 17.18 16.84 29.33
N PHE A 306 17.10 15.60 29.82
CA PHE A 306 17.69 14.45 29.14
C PHE A 306 16.82 14.00 27.95
N THR A 307 17.47 13.62 26.84
CA THR A 307 16.81 13.21 25.59
C THR A 307 17.47 11.94 25.04
N LEU A 308 16.75 11.22 24.16
CA LEU A 308 17.29 10.01 23.52
C LEU A 308 18.56 10.27 22.68
N ASP A 309 18.79 11.51 22.22
CA ASP A 309 19.99 11.88 21.48
C ASP A 309 21.17 12.28 22.39
N ASN A 310 20.96 12.96 23.52
CA ASN A 310 22.05 13.33 24.44
C ASN A 310 22.40 12.21 25.44
N ALA A 311 21.46 11.32 25.79
CA ALA A 311 21.60 10.43 26.95
C ALA A 311 22.84 9.53 26.91
N LYS A 312 23.14 8.92 25.75
CA LYS A 312 24.29 8.02 25.63
C LYS A 312 25.64 8.75 25.71
N GLN A 313 25.68 10.05 25.37
CA GLN A 313 26.89 10.87 25.53
C GLN A 313 27.09 11.27 26.99
N LEU A 314 26.03 11.73 27.67
CA LEU A 314 26.08 12.14 29.08
C LEU A 314 26.44 10.96 30.00
N LEU A 315 25.88 9.76 29.75
CA LEU A 315 26.24 8.57 30.53
C LEU A 315 27.69 8.13 30.31
N ASN A 316 28.22 8.26 29.09
CA ASN A 316 29.64 8.01 28.82
C ASN A 316 30.56 9.02 29.53
N GLN A 317 30.17 10.30 29.61
CA GLN A 317 30.89 11.32 30.38
C GLN A 317 30.89 10.99 31.89
N PHE A 318 29.74 10.57 32.44
CA PHE A 318 29.63 10.10 33.82
C PHE A 318 30.56 8.90 34.09
N PHE A 319 30.57 7.89 33.20
CA PHE A 319 31.50 6.76 33.29
C PHE A 319 32.96 7.18 33.25
N GLN A 320 33.33 8.12 32.37
CA GLN A 320 34.70 8.64 32.29
C GLN A 320 35.11 9.38 33.58
N LEU A 321 34.25 10.24 34.12
CA LEU A 321 34.47 10.99 35.37
C LEU A 321 34.55 10.08 36.60
N HIS A 322 33.77 8.99 36.63
CA HIS A 322 33.74 8.03 37.75
C HIS A 322 34.66 6.81 37.53
N ARG A 323 35.40 6.76 36.41
CA ARG A 323 36.29 5.65 35.99
C ARG A 323 35.58 4.28 35.91
N ILE A 324 34.29 4.28 35.61
CA ILE A 324 33.47 3.07 35.46
C ILE A 324 33.72 2.49 34.06
N LYS A 325 33.96 1.17 33.98
CA LYS A 325 33.97 0.41 32.73
C LYS A 325 32.70 -0.43 32.67
N CYS A 326 31.84 -0.15 31.70
CA CYS A 326 30.59 -0.87 31.47
C CYS A 326 30.21 -0.75 30.00
N ASP A 327 29.69 -1.83 29.42
CA ASP A 327 29.20 -1.90 28.05
C ASP A 327 27.74 -2.40 28.04
N TYR A 328 27.07 -2.27 26.89
CA TYR A 328 25.68 -2.70 26.73
C TYR A 328 25.63 -4.16 26.26
N GLU A 329 24.95 -5.03 27.01
CA GLU A 329 24.53 -6.34 26.54
C GLU A 329 23.39 -6.17 25.52
N PHE A 330 23.45 -6.89 24.39
CA PHE A 330 22.46 -6.78 23.32
C PHE A 330 21.85 -8.13 22.93
N ASN A 331 20.54 -8.26 23.15
CA ASN A 331 19.72 -9.34 22.60
C ASN A 331 18.82 -8.80 21.48
N SER A 332 18.20 -9.69 20.70
CA SER A 332 17.16 -9.31 19.73
C SER A 332 16.07 -10.37 19.62
N CYS A 333 14.81 -9.94 19.61
CA CYS A 333 13.67 -10.80 19.30
C CYS A 333 12.92 -10.28 18.07
N GLY A 334 11.97 -11.08 17.58
CA GLY A 334 11.17 -10.75 16.40
C GLY A 334 11.84 -11.12 15.08
N PRO A 335 11.03 -11.23 14.00
CA PRO A 335 11.52 -11.57 12.67
C PRO A 335 12.38 -10.44 12.09
N HIS A 336 13.23 -10.76 11.13
CA HIS A 336 14.37 -9.90 10.75
C HIS A 336 14.02 -8.45 10.35
N HIS A 337 12.84 -8.23 9.77
CA HIS A 337 12.32 -6.93 9.33
C HIS A 337 11.69 -6.07 10.47
N ILE A 338 11.33 -6.68 11.60
CA ILE A 338 10.91 -6.02 12.86
C ILE A 338 11.72 -6.66 13.99
N LYS A 339 13.05 -6.48 13.93
CA LYS A 339 13.94 -6.88 15.02
C LYS A 339 13.86 -5.86 16.16
N THR A 340 13.20 -6.25 17.24
CA THR A 340 13.24 -5.52 18.50
C THR A 340 14.53 -5.90 19.21
N PHE A 341 15.45 -4.95 19.33
CA PHE A 341 16.68 -5.12 20.09
C PHE A 341 16.43 -4.76 21.55
N TYR A 342 16.97 -5.57 22.45
CA TYR A 342 17.06 -5.26 23.87
C TYR A 342 18.48 -4.77 24.14
N ALA A 343 18.61 -3.68 24.88
CA ALA A 343 19.87 -3.22 25.44
C ALA A 343 19.77 -3.25 26.96
N ARG A 344 20.67 -3.97 27.59
CA ARG A 344 20.83 -4.00 29.05
C ARG A 344 22.17 -3.38 29.42
N ILE A 345 22.18 -2.58 30.48
CA ILE A 345 23.42 -2.07 31.08
C ILE A 345 23.36 -2.22 32.60
N LYS A 346 24.50 -2.58 33.20
CA LYS A 346 24.62 -2.83 34.64
C LYS A 346 25.99 -2.44 35.18
N PHE A 347 26.04 -1.57 36.18
CA PHE A 347 27.28 -1.12 36.81
C PHE A 347 27.09 -0.70 38.27
N TYR A 348 28.20 -0.65 39.02
CA TYR A 348 28.22 -0.20 40.41
C TYR A 348 28.97 1.13 40.55
N ASN A 349 28.36 2.13 41.18
CA ASN A 349 28.97 3.43 41.46
C ASN A 349 29.59 3.41 42.86
N HIS A 350 30.92 3.26 42.93
CA HIS A 350 31.64 3.17 44.21
C HIS A 350 31.51 4.43 45.08
N LYS A 351 31.19 5.62 44.53
CA LYS A 351 31.04 6.86 45.33
C LYS A 351 29.81 6.83 46.25
N ASN A 352 28.67 6.31 45.76
CA ASN A 352 27.42 6.23 46.53
C ASN A 352 27.05 4.80 46.95
N LYS A 353 27.93 3.82 46.70
CA LYS A 353 27.76 2.40 47.03
C LYS A 353 26.46 1.79 46.47
N LYS A 354 26.02 2.25 45.29
CA LYS A 354 24.77 1.81 44.66
C LYS A 354 25.01 1.16 43.30
N GLU A 355 24.23 0.12 43.02
CA GLU A 355 24.16 -0.54 41.73
C GLU A 355 23.08 0.11 40.85
N TYR A 356 23.40 0.31 39.56
CA TYR A 356 22.52 0.89 38.55
C TYR A 356 22.27 -0.13 37.45
N PHE A 357 21.02 -0.19 36.99
CA PHE A 357 20.56 -1.17 36.01
C PHE A 357 19.45 -0.58 35.14
N ALA A 358 19.52 -0.82 33.84
CA ALA A 358 18.38 -0.64 32.93
C ALA A 358 18.39 -1.73 31.87
N GLU A 359 17.19 -2.12 31.42
CA GLU A 359 16.98 -3.02 30.29
C GLU A 359 15.81 -2.49 29.47
N GLU A 360 16.08 -2.11 28.22
CA GLU A 360 15.16 -1.33 27.37
C GLU A 360 15.15 -1.84 25.93
N THR A 361 14.03 -1.63 25.24
CA THR A 361 13.82 -2.06 23.84
C THR A 361 13.97 -0.91 22.84
N GLY A 362 14.37 -1.22 21.60
CA GLY A 362 14.35 -0.29 20.48
C GLY A 362 14.45 -0.97 19.11
N GLY A 363 14.17 -0.22 18.05
CA GLY A 363 14.18 -0.73 16.66
C GLY A 363 15.58 -0.95 16.07
N SER A 364 16.64 -0.66 16.83
CA SER A 364 18.03 -0.99 16.52
C SER A 364 18.83 -1.10 17.82
N LYS A 365 20.02 -1.73 17.80
CA LYS A 365 20.94 -1.71 18.94
C LYS A 365 21.25 -0.30 19.44
N MET A 366 21.41 0.66 18.51
CA MET A 366 21.65 2.07 18.88
C MET A 366 20.46 2.65 19.64
N ASP A 367 19.25 2.48 19.10
CA ASP A 367 17.98 2.97 19.63
C ASP A 367 17.67 2.37 21.02
N ALA A 368 17.78 1.04 21.17
CA ALA A 368 17.63 0.36 22.45
C ALA A 368 18.64 0.89 23.49
N SER A 369 19.91 1.07 23.09
CA SER A 369 20.93 1.59 24.02
C SER A 369 20.74 3.06 24.40
N ARG A 370 19.98 3.85 23.62
CA ARG A 370 19.62 5.24 23.96
C ARG A 370 18.53 5.29 25.02
N HIS A 371 17.48 4.48 24.87
CA HIS A 371 16.45 4.31 25.90
C HIS A 371 17.07 3.79 27.21
N CYS A 372 17.93 2.77 27.11
CA CYS A 372 18.69 2.21 28.22
C CYS A 372 19.54 3.26 28.94
N ALA A 373 20.27 4.10 28.19
CA ALA A 373 21.04 5.21 28.76
C ALA A 373 20.16 6.26 29.45
N LEU A 374 19.03 6.63 28.84
CA LEU A 374 18.10 7.64 29.35
C LEU A 374 17.49 7.22 30.69
N ASN A 375 17.07 5.96 30.82
CA ASN A 375 16.56 5.40 32.08
C ASN A 375 17.65 5.45 33.18
N VAL A 376 18.89 5.08 32.88
CA VAL A 376 20.01 5.21 33.83
C VAL A 376 20.27 6.66 34.25
N LEU A 377 20.19 7.64 33.34
CA LEU A 377 20.34 9.05 33.72
C LEU A 377 19.22 9.52 34.66
N TYR A 378 17.97 9.12 34.43
CA TYR A 378 16.89 9.41 35.37
C TYR A 378 17.12 8.78 36.76
N GLN A 379 17.71 7.58 36.84
CA GLN A 379 18.10 6.98 38.11
C GLN A 379 19.24 7.78 38.79
N LEU A 380 20.29 8.14 38.04
CA LEU A 380 21.42 8.92 38.55
C LEU A 380 21.00 10.32 39.04
N HIS A 381 20.13 11.02 38.29
CA HIS A 381 19.60 12.33 38.65
C HIS A 381 18.70 12.27 39.89
N ARG A 382 17.84 11.25 39.97
CA ARG A 382 17.01 10.98 41.16
C ARG A 382 17.84 10.70 42.42
N ASP A 383 19.01 10.08 42.27
CA ASP A 383 19.99 9.87 43.34
C ASP A 383 21.00 11.03 43.50
N LYS A 384 20.76 12.19 42.85
CA LYS A 384 21.62 13.37 42.86
C LYS A 384 23.10 13.09 42.52
N GLN A 385 23.35 12.14 41.62
CA GLN A 385 24.68 11.80 41.10
C GLN A 385 25.07 12.61 39.86
N ILE A 386 24.08 13.22 39.21
CA ILE A 386 24.20 14.16 38.09
C ILE A 386 23.16 15.27 38.26
N GLU A 387 23.43 16.43 37.69
CA GLU A 387 22.53 17.58 37.65
C GLU A 387 21.68 17.56 36.37
N SER A 388 20.68 18.45 36.28
CA SER A 388 19.87 18.67 35.08
C SER A 388 20.73 19.14 33.91
N PHE A 389 20.41 18.71 32.68
CA PHE A 389 21.22 19.08 31.51
C PHE A 389 20.98 20.53 31.05
N GLU A 390 22.03 21.36 31.07
CA GLU A 390 22.03 22.67 30.41
C GLU A 390 22.31 22.52 28.89
N PRO A 391 21.44 23.05 27.99
CA PRO A 391 21.59 22.90 26.54
C PRO A 391 22.91 23.40 25.95
N ASP A 392 23.46 24.50 26.49
CA ASP A 392 24.56 25.26 25.90
C ASP A 392 25.91 24.51 25.90
N ALA A 393 26.02 23.40 26.64
CA ALA A 393 27.20 22.55 26.66
C ALA A 393 27.39 21.68 25.39
N LEU A 394 26.35 21.48 24.56
CA LEU A 394 26.49 20.72 23.31
C LEU A 394 27.01 21.60 22.16
N SER A 395 28.33 21.49 21.96
CA SER A 395 29.10 22.33 21.05
C SER A 395 28.50 22.55 19.66
N LYS A 396 28.79 23.74 19.10
CA LYS A 396 28.44 24.28 17.76
C LYS A 396 28.59 23.35 16.55
N ARG A 397 29.18 22.15 16.71
CA ARG A 397 29.34 21.13 15.67
C ARG A 397 28.11 20.24 15.46
N GLN A 398 27.22 20.12 16.44
CA GLN A 398 25.93 19.43 16.27
C GLN A 398 24.81 20.37 15.81
N LEU A 399 24.83 21.63 16.25
CA LEU A 399 23.98 22.71 15.72
C LEU A 399 24.29 23.07 14.25
N MET A 400 25.36 22.53 13.65
CA MET A 400 25.60 22.55 12.20
C MET A 400 24.83 21.45 11.43
N LYS A 401 23.72 20.96 11.99
CA LYS A 401 22.72 20.08 11.35
C LYS A 401 21.84 20.81 10.31
N MET A 402 22.43 21.61 9.44
CA MET A 402 21.78 22.15 8.23
C MET A 402 20.32 22.64 8.37
N SER A 403 19.97 23.47 9.35
CA SER A 403 18.75 24.28 9.19
C SER A 403 19.04 25.34 8.12
N LEU A 404 18.45 25.14 6.95
CA LEU A 404 18.45 26.13 5.87
C LEU A 404 17.23 27.01 6.11
N VAL A 405 17.44 28.27 6.46
CA VAL A 405 16.32 29.17 6.76
C VAL A 405 15.71 29.64 5.44
N TYR A 406 14.48 29.22 5.17
CA TYR A 406 13.79 29.55 3.91
C TYR A 406 13.06 30.89 4.05
N LYS A 407 13.66 31.97 3.55
CA LYS A 407 13.01 33.29 3.50
C LYS A 407 11.96 33.30 2.39
N LEU A 408 10.72 33.51 2.78
CA LEU A 408 9.57 33.65 1.92
C LEU A 408 9.37 35.15 1.63
N ASN A 409 9.55 35.59 0.39
CA ASN A 409 9.13 36.93 -0.04
C ASN A 409 7.84 36.78 -0.86
N ILE A 410 6.77 37.36 -0.32
CA ILE A 410 5.38 37.26 -0.79
C ILE A 410 5.12 38.41 -1.77
N ASP A 411 4.37 38.17 -2.86
CA ASP A 411 3.97 39.26 -3.75
C ASP A 411 3.06 40.29 -3.05
N GLN A 412 3.24 41.57 -3.37
CA GLN A 412 2.51 42.66 -2.71
C GLN A 412 1.00 42.60 -2.97
N ARG A 413 0.54 42.10 -4.13
CA ARG A 413 -0.89 41.92 -4.43
C ARG A 413 -1.49 40.83 -3.55
N LEU A 414 -0.72 39.77 -3.28
CA LEU A 414 -1.12 38.74 -2.33
C LEU A 414 -1.13 39.30 -0.89
N LYS A 415 -0.10 40.02 -0.43
CA LYS A 415 -0.12 40.63 0.93
C LYS A 415 -1.32 41.57 1.11
N ASN A 416 -1.66 42.40 0.11
CA ASN A 416 -2.85 43.26 0.17
C ASN A 416 -4.15 42.44 0.26
N CYS A 417 -4.36 41.47 -0.62
CA CYS A 417 -5.57 40.63 -0.63
C CYS A 417 -5.75 39.82 0.67
N LEU A 418 -4.65 39.33 1.24
CA LEU A 418 -4.63 38.67 2.55
C LEU A 418 -5.06 39.64 3.67
N MET A 419 -4.52 40.85 3.69
CA MET A 419 -4.83 41.89 4.67
C MET A 419 -6.29 42.35 4.60
N GLU A 420 -6.81 42.59 3.39
CA GLU A 420 -8.22 42.93 3.13
C GLU A 420 -9.15 41.82 3.65
N THR A 421 -8.89 40.57 3.25
CA THR A 421 -9.69 39.41 3.66
C THR A 421 -9.64 39.18 5.17
N TYR A 422 -8.46 39.33 5.79
CA TYR A 422 -8.30 39.22 7.24
C TYR A 422 -9.11 40.28 8.00
N ASN A 423 -9.09 41.53 7.55
CA ASN A 423 -9.84 42.63 8.18
C ASN A 423 -11.36 42.41 8.08
N GLU A 424 -11.87 41.90 6.96
CA GLU A 424 -13.29 41.52 6.84
C GLU A 424 -13.65 40.34 7.75
N VAL A 425 -12.81 39.31 7.84
CA VAL A 425 -13.00 38.16 8.74
C VAL A 425 -13.01 38.59 10.21
N GLN A 426 -12.04 39.43 10.64
CA GLN A 426 -12.01 39.94 12.02
C GLN A 426 -13.24 40.79 12.35
N SER A 427 -13.68 41.64 11.41
CA SER A 427 -14.92 42.42 11.56
C SER A 427 -16.14 41.50 11.73
N TYR A 428 -16.28 40.49 10.87
CA TYR A 428 -17.38 39.52 10.94
C TYR A 428 -17.35 38.69 12.24
N ASN A 429 -16.17 38.30 12.70
CA ASN A 429 -16.00 37.57 13.96
C ASN A 429 -16.33 38.44 15.18
N GLN A 430 -16.05 39.74 15.16
CA GLN A 430 -16.49 40.68 16.21
C GLN A 430 -18.02 40.88 16.22
N TYR A 431 -18.65 41.06 15.05
CA TYR A 431 -20.11 41.19 14.96
C TYR A 431 -20.85 39.89 15.36
N SER A 432 -20.30 38.72 15.04
CA SER A 432 -20.89 37.44 15.43
C SER A 432 -20.62 37.05 16.89
N GLN A 433 -19.51 37.50 17.51
CA GLN A 433 -19.31 37.36 18.96
C GLN A 433 -20.36 38.12 19.80
N LEU A 434 -20.99 39.16 19.26
CA LEU A 434 -22.14 39.83 19.88
C LEU A 434 -23.44 39.02 19.77
N GLN A 435 -23.46 37.92 19.01
CA GLN A 435 -24.53 36.90 18.99
C GLN A 435 -23.99 35.59 19.61
N ILE A 436 -23.86 35.63 20.94
CA ILE A 436 -23.16 34.62 21.75
C ILE A 436 -23.65 33.18 21.50
N PHE A 437 -22.68 32.33 21.09
CA PHE A 437 -22.59 30.88 21.26
C PHE A 437 -23.78 30.02 20.80
N ASN A 438 -23.64 29.38 19.63
CA ASN A 438 -23.99 27.95 19.40
C ASN A 438 -23.51 27.51 18.00
N ASN A 439 -22.21 27.17 17.88
CA ASN A 439 -21.61 26.58 16.68
C ASN A 439 -20.94 25.22 16.99
N GLU A 440 -21.57 24.44 17.88
CA GLU A 440 -21.31 23.00 17.97
C GLU A 440 -21.94 22.33 16.74
N GLU A 441 -21.24 21.38 16.10
CA GLU A 441 -21.91 20.52 15.11
C GLU A 441 -23.01 19.74 15.87
N PRO A 442 -24.27 19.74 15.41
CA PRO A 442 -25.34 19.02 16.08
C PRO A 442 -24.96 17.53 16.11
N THR A 443 -24.96 16.95 17.31
CA THR A 443 -24.45 15.59 17.56
C THR A 443 -25.03 14.60 16.56
N ILE A 444 -24.18 13.89 15.82
CA ILE A 444 -24.65 12.91 14.83
C ILE A 444 -25.15 11.68 15.57
N TYR A 445 -26.45 11.67 15.85
CA TYR A 445 -27.18 10.52 16.36
C TYR A 445 -27.21 9.39 15.32
N LEU A 446 -26.12 8.64 15.27
CA LEU A 446 -26.14 7.28 14.73
C LEU A 446 -27.04 6.42 15.62
N PRO A 447 -27.85 5.51 15.05
CA PRO A 447 -28.40 4.38 15.78
C PRO A 447 -27.29 3.63 16.55
N SER A 448 -27.65 3.02 17.67
CA SER A 448 -26.70 2.26 18.48
C SER A 448 -26.25 1.00 17.74
N TYR A 449 -25.09 0.46 18.13
CA TYR A 449 -24.60 -0.83 17.64
C TYR A 449 -25.65 -1.96 17.76
N SER A 450 -26.46 -1.96 18.83
CA SER A 450 -27.60 -2.90 18.98
C SER A 450 -28.58 -2.83 17.81
N ASP A 451 -28.83 -1.63 17.30
CA ASP A 451 -29.86 -1.33 16.30
C ASP A 451 -29.41 -1.74 14.90
N PHE A 452 -28.11 -2.04 14.72
CA PHE A 452 -27.51 -2.58 13.51
C PHE A 452 -27.32 -4.12 13.54
N LEU A 453 -27.41 -4.78 14.71
CA LEU A 453 -27.42 -6.25 14.82
C LEU A 453 -28.78 -6.87 14.44
N VAL A 454 -29.46 -6.24 13.47
CA VAL A 454 -30.77 -6.62 12.95
C VAL A 454 -30.61 -7.65 11.84
N TRP A 455 -31.13 -8.84 12.11
CA TRP A 455 -31.29 -9.93 11.15
C TRP A 455 -32.77 -10.30 11.04
N PHE A 456 -33.17 -10.72 9.85
CA PHE A 456 -34.44 -11.37 9.58
C PHE A 456 -34.20 -12.50 8.57
N PRO A 457 -34.95 -13.62 8.64
CA PRO A 457 -34.94 -14.63 7.58
C PRO A 457 -35.42 -14.02 6.25
N PRO A 458 -35.37 -14.76 5.12
CA PRO A 458 -36.02 -14.36 3.87
C PRO A 458 -37.45 -13.85 4.09
N MET A 459 -37.73 -12.67 3.52
CA MET A 459 -38.96 -11.90 3.67
C MET A 459 -39.70 -11.80 2.35
N ASP A 460 -41.01 -11.58 2.40
CA ASP A 460 -41.84 -11.39 1.21
C ASP A 460 -41.64 -9.98 0.62
N ASN A 461 -41.75 -9.87 -0.70
CA ASN A 461 -41.59 -8.62 -1.45
C ASN A 461 -40.27 -7.86 -1.11
N TYR A 462 -39.17 -8.58 -0.86
CA TYR A 462 -37.91 -8.00 -0.41
C TYR A 462 -36.68 -8.52 -1.19
N ASP A 463 -35.86 -7.60 -1.68
CA ASP A 463 -34.56 -7.88 -2.28
C ASP A 463 -33.46 -7.78 -1.20
N PRO A 464 -32.91 -8.90 -0.72
CA PRO A 464 -31.82 -8.85 0.26
C PRO A 464 -30.55 -8.25 -0.33
N TRP A 465 -30.30 -8.38 -1.64
CA TRP A 465 -29.08 -7.94 -2.29
C TRP A 465 -29.04 -6.43 -2.50
N ARG A 466 -30.17 -5.83 -2.88
CA ARG A 466 -30.35 -4.38 -3.02
C ARG A 466 -30.79 -3.68 -1.71
N ASN A 467 -31.25 -4.44 -0.71
CA ASN A 467 -31.81 -3.93 0.54
C ASN A 467 -33.02 -3.00 0.30
N SER A 468 -33.95 -3.46 -0.53
CA SER A 468 -35.14 -2.73 -0.97
C SER A 468 -36.36 -3.64 -1.06
N THR A 469 -37.55 -3.08 -1.20
CA THR A 469 -38.70 -3.85 -1.70
C THR A 469 -38.46 -4.32 -3.13
N LEU A 470 -39.21 -5.34 -3.57
CA LEU A 470 -39.15 -5.82 -4.95
C LEU A 470 -40.02 -4.95 -5.87
N VAL A 471 -39.55 -4.82 -7.12
CA VAL A 471 -40.23 -4.08 -8.21
C VAL A 471 -40.32 -4.94 -9.48
N ASP A 472 -39.54 -6.03 -9.52
CA ASP A 472 -39.46 -6.99 -10.62
C ASP A 472 -40.53 -8.11 -10.47
N GLN A 473 -40.47 -9.13 -11.34
CA GLN A 473 -41.40 -10.27 -11.47
C GLN A 473 -41.70 -11.12 -10.20
N TYR A 474 -41.14 -10.75 -9.05
CA TYR A 474 -41.29 -11.42 -7.75
C TYR A 474 -42.14 -10.61 -6.75
N ALA A 475 -42.47 -9.34 -7.04
CA ALA A 475 -43.06 -8.41 -6.07
C ALA A 475 -44.50 -8.78 -5.63
N ASN A 476 -45.24 -9.51 -6.46
CA ASN A 476 -46.64 -9.90 -6.25
C ASN A 476 -46.83 -11.43 -6.32
N THR A 477 -45.78 -12.21 -6.11
CA THR A 477 -45.76 -13.67 -6.32
C THR A 477 -45.74 -14.40 -4.99
N LEU A 478 -46.59 -15.41 -4.79
CA LEU A 478 -46.64 -16.14 -3.51
C LEU A 478 -45.36 -16.97 -3.30
N ARG A 479 -45.00 -17.24 -2.04
CA ARG A 479 -43.87 -18.12 -1.72
C ARG A 479 -43.97 -19.49 -2.38
N GLU A 480 -45.18 -20.05 -2.42
CA GLU A 480 -45.44 -21.37 -3.01
C GLU A 480 -45.17 -21.37 -4.52
N ASP A 481 -45.65 -20.34 -5.23
CA ASP A 481 -45.32 -20.11 -6.65
C ASP A 481 -43.81 -19.91 -6.85
N ILE A 482 -43.15 -19.11 -5.99
CA ILE A 482 -41.71 -18.90 -6.06
C ILE A 482 -40.98 -20.24 -5.86
N ASN A 483 -41.32 -21.02 -4.84
CA ASN A 483 -40.74 -22.33 -4.57
C ASN A 483 -40.93 -23.32 -5.70
N GLN A 484 -42.14 -23.39 -6.28
CA GLN A 484 -42.42 -24.25 -7.42
C GLN A 484 -41.64 -23.82 -8.67
N ASN A 485 -41.53 -22.52 -8.94
CA ASN A 485 -40.70 -22.01 -10.03
C ASN A 485 -39.20 -22.29 -9.81
N LEU A 486 -38.69 -22.09 -8.59
CA LEU A 486 -37.29 -22.42 -8.22
C LEU A 486 -36.99 -23.92 -8.37
N PHE A 487 -37.97 -24.80 -8.12
CA PHE A 487 -37.87 -26.24 -8.34
C PHE A 487 -37.93 -26.61 -9.82
N ASN A 488 -38.85 -26.01 -10.58
CA ASN A 488 -38.96 -26.22 -12.03
C ASN A 488 -37.67 -25.76 -12.77
N ASP A 489 -37.12 -24.60 -12.39
CA ASP A 489 -35.79 -24.12 -12.83
C ASP A 489 -34.69 -25.16 -12.56
N PHE A 490 -34.74 -25.81 -11.40
CA PHE A 490 -33.70 -26.71 -10.91
C PHE A 490 -33.77 -28.10 -11.58
N GLU A 491 -34.97 -28.64 -11.83
CA GLU A 491 -35.13 -29.84 -12.66
C GLU A 491 -34.71 -29.57 -14.12
N SER A 492 -35.06 -28.39 -14.66
CA SER A 492 -34.59 -27.93 -15.98
C SER A 492 -33.05 -27.84 -16.02
N MET A 493 -32.44 -27.23 -15.01
CA MET A 493 -30.99 -27.14 -14.83
C MET A 493 -30.34 -28.54 -14.81
N ILE A 494 -30.84 -29.47 -14.00
CA ILE A 494 -30.34 -30.86 -13.93
C ILE A 494 -30.46 -31.56 -15.29
N SER A 495 -31.57 -31.40 -16.00
CA SER A 495 -31.78 -32.02 -17.32
C SER A 495 -30.82 -31.49 -18.40
N SER A 496 -30.20 -30.33 -18.18
CA SER A 496 -29.41 -29.63 -19.18
C SER A 496 -28.08 -30.34 -19.50
N LYS A 497 -27.72 -30.36 -20.79
CA LYS A 497 -26.42 -30.86 -21.27
C LYS A 497 -25.22 -30.12 -20.65
N LYS A 498 -25.40 -28.86 -20.23
CA LYS A 498 -24.37 -28.06 -19.53
C LYS A 498 -24.13 -28.55 -18.10
N PHE A 499 -25.16 -28.98 -17.38
CA PHE A 499 -25.03 -29.51 -16.01
C PHE A 499 -24.53 -30.97 -16.01
N GLN A 500 -25.03 -31.79 -16.93
CA GLN A 500 -24.66 -33.21 -17.02
C GLN A 500 -23.17 -33.42 -17.36
N SER A 501 -22.51 -32.47 -18.03
CA SER A 501 -21.06 -32.52 -18.26
C SER A 501 -20.21 -32.10 -17.05
N THR A 502 -20.75 -31.31 -16.11
CA THR A 502 -20.02 -30.84 -14.92
C THR A 502 -20.25 -31.71 -13.68
N ILE A 503 -21.44 -32.31 -13.51
CA ILE A 503 -21.84 -33.04 -12.29
C ILE A 503 -20.89 -34.20 -11.95
N VAL A 504 -20.39 -34.92 -12.96
CA VAL A 504 -19.42 -36.03 -12.79
C VAL A 504 -18.09 -35.56 -12.21
N SER A 505 -17.70 -34.29 -12.43
CA SER A 505 -16.51 -33.70 -11.79
C SER A 505 -16.76 -33.31 -10.34
N ARG A 506 -17.97 -32.80 -10.02
CA ARG A 506 -18.37 -32.42 -8.67
C ARG A 506 -18.45 -33.62 -7.72
N MET A 507 -18.99 -34.74 -8.22
CA MET A 507 -19.08 -36.02 -7.49
C MET A 507 -17.73 -36.64 -7.09
N LYS A 508 -16.62 -36.20 -7.71
CA LYS A 508 -15.27 -36.68 -7.38
C LYS A 508 -14.57 -35.86 -6.29
N LEU A 509 -15.14 -34.73 -5.87
CA LEU A 509 -14.54 -33.89 -4.83
C LEU A 509 -14.73 -34.56 -3.44
N PRO A 510 -13.70 -34.63 -2.58
CA PRO A 510 -13.78 -35.31 -1.29
C PRO A 510 -15.00 -34.92 -0.43
N ILE A 511 -15.34 -33.62 -0.40
CA ILE A 511 -16.51 -33.11 0.35
C ILE A 511 -17.85 -33.73 -0.07
N TRP A 512 -17.96 -34.27 -1.29
CA TRP A 512 -19.20 -34.90 -1.77
C TRP A 512 -19.58 -36.13 -0.92
N ARG A 513 -18.60 -36.85 -0.36
CA ARG A 513 -18.82 -37.99 0.55
C ARG A 513 -19.50 -37.55 1.86
N HIS A 514 -19.27 -36.32 2.30
CA HIS A 514 -19.75 -35.75 3.57
C HIS A 514 -21.01 -34.88 3.42
N LYS A 515 -21.67 -34.91 2.25
CA LYS A 515 -22.77 -33.97 1.95
C LYS A 515 -23.90 -34.04 2.98
N ASP A 516 -24.42 -35.24 3.26
CA ASP A 516 -25.64 -35.37 4.07
C ASP A 516 -25.35 -35.24 5.57
N GLU A 517 -24.15 -35.64 6.00
CA GLU A 517 -23.55 -35.32 7.30
C GLU A 517 -23.51 -33.79 7.53
N LEU A 518 -22.87 -33.06 6.61
CA LEU A 518 -22.75 -31.60 6.66
C LEU A 518 -24.12 -30.89 6.72
N ILE A 519 -25.08 -31.33 5.91
CA ILE A 519 -26.42 -30.74 5.89
C ILE A 519 -27.15 -30.96 7.22
N ASN A 520 -26.96 -32.11 7.86
CA ASN A 520 -27.52 -32.37 9.19
C ASN A 520 -26.82 -31.54 10.28
N MET A 521 -25.50 -31.35 10.21
CA MET A 521 -24.77 -30.44 11.11
C MET A 521 -25.29 -28.99 10.99
N ILE A 522 -25.46 -28.47 9.78
CA ILE A 522 -25.93 -27.10 9.53
C ILE A 522 -27.39 -26.90 9.97
N ARG A 523 -28.24 -27.93 9.86
CA ARG A 523 -29.62 -27.87 10.38
C ARG A 523 -29.63 -27.73 11.91
N ASN A 524 -28.85 -28.58 12.58
CA ASN A 524 -28.89 -28.72 14.03
C ASN A 524 -28.15 -27.60 14.77
N ASN A 525 -27.06 -27.08 14.21
CA ASN A 525 -26.16 -26.14 14.90
C ASN A 525 -26.18 -24.73 14.29
N GLY A 526 -26.19 -23.71 15.14
CA GLY A 526 -26.10 -22.29 14.72
C GLY A 526 -24.74 -21.92 14.10
N VAL A 527 -23.67 -22.58 14.54
CA VAL A 527 -22.31 -22.45 14.00
C VAL A 527 -21.75 -23.82 13.67
N VAL A 528 -21.20 -24.00 12.46
CA VAL A 528 -20.50 -25.21 12.03
C VAL A 528 -19.11 -24.85 11.51
N MET A 529 -18.09 -25.60 11.91
CA MET A 529 -16.74 -25.45 11.38
C MET A 529 -16.47 -26.51 10.30
N ILE A 530 -15.81 -26.12 9.20
CA ILE A 530 -15.37 -27.06 8.15
C ILE A 530 -13.87 -26.92 7.92
N LYS A 531 -13.13 -27.95 8.29
CA LYS A 531 -11.69 -28.09 8.06
C LYS A 531 -11.47 -29.00 6.86
N GLY A 532 -10.60 -28.62 5.93
CA GLY A 532 -10.22 -29.49 4.83
C GLY A 532 -9.27 -28.79 3.86
N SER A 533 -8.39 -29.54 3.21
CA SER A 533 -7.31 -28.97 2.39
C SER A 533 -7.80 -28.09 1.23
N THR A 534 -6.88 -27.35 0.60
CA THR A 534 -7.20 -26.61 -0.62
C THR A 534 -7.53 -27.58 -1.75
N GLY A 535 -8.72 -27.48 -2.35
CA GLY A 535 -9.16 -28.36 -3.43
C GLY A 535 -10.16 -29.45 -3.01
N CYS A 536 -10.39 -29.71 -1.73
CA CYS A 536 -11.35 -30.74 -1.29
C CYS A 536 -12.83 -30.42 -1.60
N GLY A 537 -13.13 -29.18 -2.03
CA GLY A 537 -14.42 -28.77 -2.59
C GLY A 537 -15.23 -27.76 -1.75
N LYS A 538 -14.78 -27.40 -0.53
CA LYS A 538 -15.50 -26.51 0.42
C LYS A 538 -16.23 -25.34 -0.26
N THR A 539 -15.49 -24.41 -0.84
CA THR A 539 -16.01 -23.13 -1.32
C THR A 539 -16.99 -23.24 -2.49
N THR A 540 -16.83 -24.24 -3.36
CA THR A 540 -17.72 -24.43 -4.52
C THR A 540 -18.93 -25.31 -4.20
N GLN A 541 -18.79 -26.31 -3.32
CA GLN A 541 -19.86 -27.28 -3.06
C GLN A 541 -20.74 -26.95 -1.85
N VAL A 542 -20.20 -26.43 -0.75
CA VAL A 542 -21.01 -26.14 0.46
C VAL A 542 -22.20 -25.21 0.17
N PRO A 543 -22.04 -24.07 -0.54
CA PRO A 543 -23.17 -23.20 -0.84
C PRO A 543 -24.22 -23.88 -1.73
N GLN A 544 -23.76 -24.70 -2.69
CA GLN A 544 -24.66 -25.47 -3.57
C GLN A 544 -25.40 -26.57 -2.81
N PHE A 545 -24.74 -27.31 -1.92
CA PHE A 545 -25.38 -28.36 -1.13
C PHE A 545 -26.51 -27.81 -0.26
N ILE A 546 -26.31 -26.65 0.36
CA ILE A 546 -27.36 -25.96 1.12
C ILE A 546 -28.50 -25.55 0.17
N LEU A 547 -28.21 -24.78 -0.89
CA LEU A 547 -29.22 -24.28 -1.81
C LEU A 547 -30.03 -25.39 -2.49
N ASP A 548 -29.36 -26.39 -3.05
CA ASP A 548 -29.97 -27.53 -3.73
C ASP A 548 -30.84 -28.37 -2.78
N THR A 549 -30.54 -28.38 -1.48
CA THR A 549 -31.37 -29.06 -0.46
C THR A 549 -32.66 -28.30 -0.20
N TYR A 550 -32.60 -26.97 -0.02
CA TYR A 550 -33.80 -26.14 0.20
C TYR A 550 -34.70 -26.09 -1.04
N ILE A 551 -34.14 -26.04 -2.26
CA ILE A 551 -34.95 -26.12 -3.49
C ILE A 551 -35.66 -27.47 -3.59
N LYS A 552 -34.95 -28.59 -3.33
CA LYS A 552 -35.53 -29.94 -3.35
C LYS A 552 -36.64 -30.17 -2.30
N SER A 553 -36.67 -29.42 -1.21
CA SER A 553 -37.74 -29.47 -0.20
C SER A 553 -38.86 -28.44 -0.44
N LEU A 554 -38.93 -27.82 -1.63
CA LEU A 554 -39.88 -26.74 -1.98
C LEU A 554 -39.81 -25.55 -1.00
N GLN A 555 -38.59 -25.23 -0.52
CA GLN A 555 -38.28 -24.15 0.41
C GLN A 555 -37.17 -23.23 -0.15
N GLY A 556 -37.01 -23.18 -1.47
CA GLY A 556 -35.99 -22.36 -2.14
C GLY A 556 -36.06 -20.87 -1.79
N SER A 557 -37.24 -20.31 -1.53
CA SER A 557 -37.45 -18.93 -1.07
C SER A 557 -36.75 -18.62 0.24
N ASP A 558 -36.62 -19.63 1.10
CA ASP A 558 -36.03 -19.54 2.43
C ASP A 558 -34.49 -19.75 2.43
N CYS A 559 -33.90 -19.87 1.23
CA CYS A 559 -32.47 -20.05 1.05
C CYS A 559 -31.80 -18.90 0.29
N ASN A 560 -31.12 -18.02 1.03
CA ASN A 560 -30.25 -16.98 0.49
C ASN A 560 -28.92 -17.01 1.25
N ILE A 561 -27.82 -17.17 0.52
CA ILE A 561 -26.50 -17.49 1.09
C ILE A 561 -25.51 -16.38 0.76
N ILE A 562 -24.80 -15.87 1.77
CA ILE A 562 -23.61 -15.03 1.56
C ILE A 562 -22.36 -15.88 1.78
N VAL A 563 -21.38 -15.77 0.89
CA VAL A 563 -20.06 -16.39 1.03
C VAL A 563 -18.99 -15.29 1.00
N THR A 564 -18.26 -15.09 2.09
CA THR A 564 -17.16 -14.11 2.10
C THR A 564 -15.86 -14.72 1.61
N GLN A 565 -15.09 -13.93 0.85
CA GLN A 565 -13.74 -14.23 0.41
C GLN A 565 -12.80 -13.08 0.83
N PRO A 566 -11.55 -13.36 1.22
CA PRO A 566 -10.60 -12.30 1.58
C PRO A 566 -10.21 -11.42 0.37
N ARG A 567 -10.23 -11.97 -0.86
CA ARG A 567 -9.67 -11.33 -2.06
C ARG A 567 -10.70 -11.16 -3.19
N ARG A 568 -10.62 -10.02 -3.90
CA ARG A 568 -11.55 -9.65 -5.00
C ARG A 568 -11.62 -10.70 -6.11
N ILE A 569 -10.47 -11.19 -6.56
CA ILE A 569 -10.39 -12.15 -7.67
C ILE A 569 -11.08 -13.47 -7.34
N SER A 570 -11.00 -13.94 -6.09
CA SER A 570 -11.61 -15.18 -5.61
C SER A 570 -13.13 -15.08 -5.60
N ALA A 571 -13.69 -13.98 -5.07
CA ALA A 571 -15.14 -13.77 -5.09
C ALA A 571 -15.72 -13.80 -6.51
N ILE A 572 -15.02 -13.21 -7.48
CA ILE A 572 -15.43 -13.21 -8.89
C ILE A 572 -15.26 -14.60 -9.52
N SER A 573 -14.05 -15.17 -9.47
CA SER A 573 -13.75 -16.44 -10.17
C SER A 573 -14.50 -17.64 -9.60
N ILE A 574 -14.78 -17.64 -8.29
CA ILE A 574 -15.55 -18.71 -7.65
C ILE A 574 -17.03 -18.56 -7.96
N ALA A 575 -17.58 -17.34 -7.98
CA ALA A 575 -18.94 -17.12 -8.48
C ALA A 575 -19.09 -17.59 -9.94
N GLU A 576 -18.16 -17.20 -10.82
CA GLU A 576 -18.13 -17.62 -12.23
C GLU A 576 -18.04 -19.15 -12.36
N ARG A 577 -17.21 -19.80 -11.54
CA ARG A 577 -17.06 -21.26 -11.49
C ARG A 577 -18.32 -21.97 -10.99
N VAL A 578 -18.97 -21.46 -9.95
CA VAL A 578 -20.18 -22.06 -9.38
C VAL A 578 -21.39 -21.85 -10.31
N ALA A 579 -21.49 -20.70 -10.99
CA ALA A 579 -22.46 -20.50 -12.08
C ALA A 579 -22.24 -21.51 -13.22
N PHE A 580 -20.99 -21.68 -13.67
CA PHE A 580 -20.64 -22.68 -14.69
C PHE A 580 -20.95 -24.12 -14.26
N GLU A 581 -20.71 -24.48 -13.00
CA GLU A 581 -21.09 -25.78 -12.42
C GLU A 581 -22.61 -26.04 -12.38
N ARG A 582 -23.41 -24.97 -12.46
CA ARG A 582 -24.88 -25.01 -12.61
C ARG A 582 -25.34 -24.89 -14.07
N GLY A 583 -24.41 -24.76 -15.02
CA GLY A 583 -24.71 -24.53 -16.45
C GLY A 583 -25.12 -23.09 -16.78
N GLU A 584 -25.03 -22.18 -15.82
CA GLU A 584 -25.37 -20.77 -15.94
C GLU A 584 -24.19 -19.92 -16.46
N GLU A 585 -24.50 -18.68 -16.85
CA GLU A 585 -23.54 -17.61 -17.14
C GLU A 585 -23.93 -16.40 -16.30
N ILE A 586 -23.02 -15.79 -15.54
CA ILE A 586 -23.36 -14.69 -14.62
C ILE A 586 -23.96 -13.49 -15.37
N ARG A 587 -25.21 -13.17 -15.04
CA ARG A 587 -25.99 -12.04 -15.55
C ARG A 587 -26.85 -11.46 -14.42
N SER A 588 -26.91 -10.13 -14.33
CA SER A 588 -27.54 -9.42 -13.21
C SER A 588 -29.02 -9.78 -13.02
N GLY A 589 -29.43 -10.05 -11.78
CA GLY A 589 -30.83 -10.19 -11.35
C GLY A 589 -31.59 -11.45 -11.81
N LYS A 590 -30.98 -12.33 -12.62
CA LYS A 590 -31.63 -13.57 -13.10
C LYS A 590 -30.91 -14.86 -12.70
N CYS A 591 -29.61 -14.84 -12.49
CA CYS A 591 -28.82 -16.02 -12.14
C CYS A 591 -28.96 -16.43 -10.66
N THR A 592 -28.73 -17.71 -10.37
CA THR A 592 -28.72 -18.23 -9.00
C THR A 592 -27.46 -17.85 -8.23
N VAL A 593 -26.38 -17.51 -8.95
CA VAL A 593 -25.07 -17.11 -8.40
C VAL A 593 -24.71 -15.70 -8.87
N GLY A 594 -24.16 -14.90 -7.96
CA GLY A 594 -23.60 -13.58 -8.26
C GLY A 594 -22.42 -13.24 -7.36
N TYR A 595 -21.82 -12.07 -7.58
CA TYR A 595 -20.71 -11.56 -6.75
C TYR A 595 -20.83 -10.07 -6.41
N ALA A 596 -20.21 -9.65 -5.32
CA ALA A 596 -20.07 -8.23 -4.96
C ALA A 596 -18.72 -7.92 -4.30
N VAL A 597 -17.92 -7.08 -4.94
CA VAL A 597 -16.59 -6.66 -4.45
C VAL A 597 -16.46 -5.14 -4.47
N ARG A 598 -15.39 -4.59 -3.87
CA ARG A 598 -15.08 -3.16 -4.03
C ARG A 598 -14.94 -2.83 -5.52
N PHE A 599 -15.64 -1.78 -5.96
CA PHE A 599 -15.68 -1.27 -7.33
C PHE A 599 -16.27 -2.18 -8.42
N ASP A 600 -16.84 -3.36 -8.10
CA ASP A 600 -17.39 -4.28 -9.13
C ASP A 600 -18.41 -5.26 -8.53
N TYR A 601 -19.57 -5.48 -9.17
CA TYR A 601 -20.62 -6.38 -8.66
C TYR A 601 -21.64 -6.81 -9.72
N VAL A 602 -22.16 -8.03 -9.57
CA VAL A 602 -23.33 -8.57 -10.28
C VAL A 602 -24.17 -9.36 -9.28
N TYR A 603 -25.29 -8.80 -8.83
CA TYR A 603 -26.18 -9.48 -7.87
C TYR A 603 -26.99 -10.60 -8.52
N PRO A 604 -27.25 -11.72 -7.81
CA PRO A 604 -28.12 -12.80 -8.28
C PRO A 604 -29.61 -12.41 -8.16
N ARG A 605 -30.50 -13.35 -8.46
CA ARG A 605 -31.95 -13.22 -8.19
C ARG A 605 -32.25 -13.08 -6.68
N PRO A 606 -33.39 -12.52 -6.25
CA PRO A 606 -33.66 -12.20 -4.84
C PRO A 606 -33.85 -13.40 -3.89
N TYR A 607 -34.22 -14.57 -4.43
CA TYR A 607 -34.61 -15.77 -3.68
C TYR A 607 -33.91 -17.01 -4.24
N GLY A 608 -33.56 -17.98 -3.39
CA GLY A 608 -32.95 -19.24 -3.83
C GLY A 608 -31.61 -18.99 -4.52
N SER A 609 -30.68 -18.32 -3.84
CA SER A 609 -29.48 -17.75 -4.47
C SER A 609 -28.24 -17.63 -3.56
N ILE A 610 -27.07 -17.46 -4.19
CA ILE A 610 -25.74 -17.37 -3.56
C ILE A 610 -25.01 -16.09 -4.02
N LEU A 611 -24.55 -15.29 -3.06
CA LEU A 611 -23.72 -14.09 -3.28
C LEU A 611 -22.30 -14.30 -2.73
N PHE A 612 -21.30 -14.37 -3.61
CA PHE A 612 -19.89 -14.35 -3.22
C PHE A 612 -19.38 -12.90 -3.08
N CYS A 613 -18.89 -12.49 -1.91
CA CYS A 613 -18.46 -11.12 -1.71
C CYS A 613 -17.10 -10.99 -1.02
N THR A 614 -16.40 -9.87 -1.21
CA THR A 614 -15.24 -9.56 -0.36
C THR A 614 -15.68 -9.25 1.06
N THR A 615 -14.94 -9.70 2.08
CA THR A 615 -15.22 -9.43 3.49
C THR A 615 -15.50 -7.94 3.78
N GLY A 616 -14.66 -7.04 3.24
CA GLY A 616 -14.82 -5.58 3.37
C GLY A 616 -15.96 -4.94 2.55
N HIS A 617 -16.68 -5.72 1.72
CA HIS A 617 -17.99 -5.33 1.18
C HIS A 617 -19.08 -5.66 2.20
N LEU A 618 -19.07 -6.87 2.77
CA LEU A 618 -20.05 -7.27 3.79
C LEU A 618 -19.99 -6.37 5.03
N LEU A 619 -18.79 -6.01 5.53
CA LEU A 619 -18.65 -5.08 6.67
C LEU A 619 -19.36 -3.74 6.46
N ARG A 620 -19.33 -3.16 5.25
CA ARG A 620 -20.03 -1.91 4.95
C ARG A 620 -21.55 -2.09 4.86
N ARG A 621 -22.00 -3.30 4.51
CA ARG A 621 -23.42 -3.71 4.43
C ARG A 621 -24.02 -4.04 5.80
N PHE A 622 -23.24 -4.37 6.81
CA PHE A 622 -23.75 -4.63 8.17
C PHE A 622 -24.60 -3.47 8.73
N LYS A 623 -24.32 -2.21 8.32
CA LYS A 623 -25.11 -1.03 8.73
C LYS A 623 -26.57 -1.03 8.22
N SER A 624 -26.92 -1.81 7.20
CA SER A 624 -28.31 -2.04 6.77
C SER A 624 -28.94 -3.30 7.38
N GLY A 625 -28.20 -4.02 8.24
CA GLY A 625 -28.54 -5.34 8.75
C GLY A 625 -28.31 -6.46 7.71
N LEU A 626 -28.58 -7.69 8.11
CA LEU A 626 -28.51 -8.89 7.25
C LEU A 626 -29.91 -9.45 6.93
N LYS A 627 -30.87 -8.56 6.69
CA LYS A 627 -32.27 -8.91 6.36
C LYS A 627 -32.32 -9.79 5.11
N GLY A 628 -33.08 -10.88 5.20
CA GLY A 628 -33.32 -11.80 4.09
C GLY A 628 -32.17 -12.75 3.74
N VAL A 629 -31.16 -12.88 4.61
CA VAL A 629 -30.03 -13.81 4.47
C VAL A 629 -30.24 -15.00 5.41
N SER A 630 -30.26 -16.23 4.92
CA SER A 630 -30.43 -17.40 5.80
C SER A 630 -29.13 -18.04 6.27
N HIS A 631 -28.09 -18.03 5.42
CA HIS A 631 -26.79 -18.63 5.72
C HIS A 631 -25.64 -17.66 5.43
N LEU A 632 -24.64 -17.62 6.33
CA LEU A 632 -23.43 -16.82 6.19
C LEU A 632 -22.19 -17.72 6.29
N ILE A 633 -21.46 -17.82 5.18
CA ILE A 633 -20.29 -18.68 5.03
C ILE A 633 -19.03 -17.80 5.02
N ILE A 634 -18.15 -18.01 5.99
CA ILE A 634 -16.88 -17.30 6.14
C ILE A 634 -15.76 -18.24 5.69
N ASP A 635 -15.20 -18.00 4.50
CA ASP A 635 -14.15 -18.86 3.93
C ASP A 635 -12.74 -18.29 4.14
N GLU A 636 -11.75 -19.19 4.04
CA GLU A 636 -10.32 -18.91 4.17
C GLU A 636 -9.93 -18.11 5.43
N VAL A 637 -10.65 -18.29 6.56
CA VAL A 637 -10.45 -17.51 7.80
C VAL A 637 -9.02 -17.59 8.38
N HIS A 638 -8.25 -18.58 7.95
CA HIS A 638 -6.85 -18.77 8.31
C HIS A 638 -5.88 -17.75 7.64
N GLU A 639 -6.31 -16.95 6.67
CA GLU A 639 -5.48 -15.86 6.11
C GLU A 639 -5.26 -14.70 7.12
N ARG A 640 -6.17 -14.58 8.11
CA ARG A 640 -6.14 -13.62 9.23
C ARG A 640 -5.95 -12.16 8.79
N ASP A 641 -6.68 -11.77 7.75
CA ASP A 641 -6.80 -10.39 7.28
C ASP A 641 -7.68 -9.57 8.22
N ILE A 642 -7.39 -8.27 8.35
CA ILE A 642 -8.05 -7.39 9.34
C ILE A 642 -9.57 -7.35 9.18
N ASN A 643 -10.07 -7.34 7.94
CA ASN A 643 -11.50 -7.36 7.64
C ASN A 643 -12.19 -8.65 8.11
N THR A 644 -11.48 -9.78 8.12
CA THR A 644 -12.02 -11.07 8.53
C THR A 644 -12.10 -11.15 10.05
N ASP A 645 -11.05 -10.76 10.76
CA ASP A 645 -11.08 -10.68 12.22
C ASP A 645 -12.17 -9.72 12.73
N LEU A 646 -12.37 -8.56 12.10
CA LEU A 646 -13.47 -7.63 12.40
C LEU A 646 -14.86 -8.26 12.16
N LEU A 647 -15.03 -8.98 11.06
CA LEU A 647 -16.31 -9.64 10.73
C LEU A 647 -16.65 -10.74 11.75
N LEU A 648 -15.64 -11.47 12.24
CA LEU A 648 -15.83 -12.52 13.25
C LEU A 648 -16.33 -11.96 14.59
N ILE A 649 -15.95 -10.73 14.97
CA ILE A 649 -16.51 -10.02 16.13
C ILE A 649 -18.00 -9.71 15.91
N LEU A 650 -18.33 -9.06 14.78
CA LEU A 650 -19.71 -8.70 14.45
C LEU A 650 -20.64 -9.92 14.41
N ILE A 651 -20.17 -11.02 13.82
CA ILE A 651 -20.94 -12.27 13.71
C ILE A 651 -21.11 -12.93 15.08
N LYS A 652 -20.09 -12.93 15.94
CA LYS A 652 -20.18 -13.46 17.31
C LYS A 652 -21.23 -12.72 18.14
N ASP A 653 -21.27 -11.39 18.06
CA ASP A 653 -22.32 -10.59 18.69
C ASP A 653 -23.70 -10.85 18.03
N LEU A 654 -23.76 -10.96 16.70
CA LEU A 654 -25.01 -11.18 15.95
C LEU A 654 -25.70 -12.52 16.27
N ILE A 655 -24.94 -13.61 16.39
CA ILE A 655 -25.46 -14.95 16.71
C ILE A 655 -26.11 -14.97 18.10
N GLN A 656 -25.55 -14.24 19.08
CA GLN A 656 -26.10 -14.15 20.44
C GLN A 656 -27.50 -13.51 20.47
N VAL A 657 -27.77 -12.60 19.53
CA VAL A 657 -29.09 -11.95 19.37
C VAL A 657 -30.01 -12.76 18.44
N ASN A 658 -29.45 -13.44 17.42
CA ASN A 658 -30.20 -14.06 16.33
C ASN A 658 -29.84 -15.55 16.13
N PRO A 659 -30.23 -16.46 17.04
CA PRO A 659 -29.83 -17.88 17.02
C PRO A 659 -30.37 -18.70 15.83
N ASN A 660 -31.28 -18.12 15.03
CA ASN A 660 -31.81 -18.73 13.82
C ASN A 660 -30.91 -18.54 12.58
N LEU A 661 -29.99 -17.57 12.60
CA LEU A 661 -28.96 -17.44 11.56
C LEU A 661 -28.04 -18.67 11.57
N ARG A 662 -27.67 -19.18 10.39
CA ARG A 662 -26.69 -20.27 10.24
C ARG A 662 -25.36 -19.75 9.76
N VAL A 663 -24.30 -20.01 10.52
CA VAL A 663 -22.94 -19.56 10.23
C VAL A 663 -22.01 -20.75 9.98
N ILE A 664 -21.30 -20.73 8.86
CA ILE A 664 -20.37 -21.78 8.47
C ILE A 664 -18.97 -21.17 8.35
N ILE A 665 -18.00 -21.72 9.07
CA ILE A 665 -16.63 -21.20 9.10
C ILE A 665 -15.69 -22.22 8.45
N MET A 666 -15.07 -21.84 7.34
CA MET A 666 -14.27 -22.76 6.52
C MET A 666 -12.77 -22.43 6.57
N SER A 667 -11.95 -23.46 6.79
CA SER A 667 -10.48 -23.33 6.92
C SER A 667 -9.73 -24.44 6.17
N ALA A 668 -8.48 -24.17 5.82
CA ALA A 668 -7.58 -25.09 5.13
C ALA A 668 -6.33 -25.49 5.95
N THR A 669 -6.24 -25.09 7.22
CA THR A 669 -5.07 -25.32 8.08
C THR A 669 -5.44 -25.92 9.43
N LEU A 670 -4.43 -26.44 10.15
CA LEU A 670 -4.58 -27.16 11.42
C LEU A 670 -5.07 -26.29 12.60
N GLY A 671 -5.00 -24.96 12.51
CA GLY A 671 -5.25 -24.03 13.63
C GLY A 671 -6.71 -23.83 14.06
N VAL A 672 -7.60 -24.78 13.80
CA VAL A 672 -9.07 -24.62 13.97
C VAL A 672 -9.48 -24.40 15.43
N GLU A 673 -8.73 -24.96 16.39
CA GLU A 673 -8.98 -24.82 17.84
C GLU A 673 -9.22 -23.38 18.32
N HIS A 674 -8.51 -22.41 17.74
CA HIS A 674 -8.63 -21.01 18.15
C HIS A 674 -10.01 -20.45 17.80
N PHE A 675 -10.54 -20.82 16.63
CA PHE A 675 -11.88 -20.45 16.19
C PHE A 675 -12.97 -21.23 16.95
N GLN A 676 -12.74 -22.53 17.25
CA GLN A 676 -13.64 -23.33 18.10
C GLN A 676 -13.84 -22.68 19.47
N ARG A 677 -12.73 -22.35 20.16
CA ARG A 677 -12.76 -21.64 21.45
C ARG A 677 -13.41 -20.27 21.33
N TYR A 678 -13.19 -19.56 20.22
CA TYR A 678 -13.75 -18.23 20.01
C TYR A 678 -15.28 -18.22 19.83
N PHE A 679 -15.84 -19.19 19.09
CA PHE A 679 -17.29 -19.31 18.87
C PHE A 679 -18.00 -20.26 19.86
N ASN A 680 -17.26 -20.91 20.76
CA ASN A 680 -17.74 -22.04 21.56
C ASN A 680 -18.40 -23.15 20.69
N CYS A 681 -17.75 -23.46 19.57
CA CYS A 681 -18.23 -24.44 18.61
C CYS A 681 -17.42 -25.74 18.74
N HIS A 682 -18.10 -26.85 19.03
CA HIS A 682 -17.49 -28.16 19.17
C HIS A 682 -17.53 -28.97 17.85
N ASP A 683 -18.53 -28.71 17.01
CA ASP A 683 -18.76 -29.40 15.74
C ASP A 683 -17.83 -28.93 14.62
N VAL A 684 -16.79 -29.73 14.36
CA VAL A 684 -15.87 -29.56 13.23
C VAL A 684 -16.04 -30.74 12.27
N LEU A 685 -16.48 -30.47 11.05
CA LEU A 685 -16.35 -31.43 9.96
C LEU A 685 -14.91 -31.40 9.45
N GLU A 686 -14.16 -32.47 9.69
CA GLU A 686 -12.83 -32.67 9.10
C GLU A 686 -12.95 -33.46 7.80
N ILE A 687 -12.68 -32.80 6.68
CA ILE A 687 -12.68 -33.40 5.34
C ILE A 687 -11.26 -33.82 5.02
N ASP A 688 -10.99 -35.11 5.22
CA ASP A 688 -9.80 -35.74 4.67
C ASP A 688 -9.79 -35.61 3.14
N SER A 689 -8.59 -35.43 2.60
CA SER A 689 -8.38 -35.28 1.17
C SER A 689 -7.28 -36.21 0.72
N ASP A 690 -7.59 -37.00 -0.30
CA ASP A 690 -6.68 -37.88 -1.04
C ASP A 690 -5.64 -37.04 -1.82
N VAL A 691 -4.80 -36.24 -1.13
CA VAL A 691 -3.71 -35.48 -1.74
C VAL A 691 -2.63 -36.46 -2.17
N HIS A 692 -2.35 -36.50 -3.47
CA HIS A 692 -1.31 -37.38 -3.99
C HIS A 692 0.06 -37.00 -3.41
N PRO A 693 0.97 -37.98 -3.18
CA PRO A 693 2.24 -37.72 -2.54
C PRO A 693 3.08 -36.72 -3.35
N VAL A 694 3.63 -35.72 -2.64
CA VAL A 694 4.49 -34.69 -3.23
C VAL A 694 5.89 -34.81 -2.66
N SER A 695 6.84 -35.22 -3.49
CA SER A 695 8.26 -35.29 -3.15
C SER A 695 8.81 -33.89 -2.90
N ARG A 696 9.18 -33.61 -1.64
CA ARG A 696 9.79 -32.34 -1.24
C ARG A 696 11.32 -32.45 -1.27
N TYR A 697 11.97 -31.42 -1.79
CA TYR A 697 13.42 -31.25 -1.75
C TYR A 697 13.75 -29.86 -1.19
N PHE A 698 14.64 -29.76 -0.20
CA PHE A 698 15.19 -28.51 0.31
C PHE A 698 16.40 -28.05 -0.52
N LEU A 699 16.85 -26.81 -0.34
CA LEU A 699 17.90 -26.17 -1.16
C LEU A 699 19.19 -27.00 -1.23
N GLU A 700 19.58 -27.60 -0.11
CA GLU A 700 20.77 -28.45 -0.01
C GLU A 700 20.62 -29.82 -0.71
N GLU A 701 19.41 -30.36 -0.75
CA GLU A 701 19.08 -31.60 -1.49
C GLU A 701 18.96 -31.32 -3.00
N ILE A 702 18.43 -30.15 -3.37
CA ILE A 702 18.33 -29.68 -4.75
C ILE A 702 19.73 -29.57 -5.36
N ILE A 703 20.63 -28.78 -4.75
CA ILE A 703 21.96 -28.50 -5.30
C ILE A 703 22.79 -29.78 -5.44
N GLU A 704 22.71 -30.70 -4.47
CA GLU A 704 23.37 -32.01 -4.55
C GLU A 704 22.81 -32.85 -5.71
N THR A 705 21.49 -32.86 -5.89
CA THR A 705 20.80 -33.64 -6.95
C THR A 705 21.14 -33.11 -8.34
N ILE A 706 21.08 -31.80 -8.56
CA ILE A 706 21.35 -31.17 -9.86
C ILE A 706 22.85 -30.87 -10.09
N ARG A 707 23.70 -31.11 -9.08
CA ARG A 707 25.16 -30.87 -9.06
C ARG A 707 25.58 -29.46 -9.51
N TRP A 708 24.72 -28.47 -9.29
CA TRP A 708 24.84 -27.13 -9.87
C TRP A 708 26.06 -26.37 -9.37
N LYS A 709 26.58 -25.51 -10.26
CA LYS A 709 27.59 -24.50 -9.99
C LYS A 709 27.14 -23.19 -10.65
N PRO A 710 27.21 -22.04 -9.98
CA PRO A 710 26.95 -20.75 -10.61
C PRO A 710 27.98 -20.48 -11.72
N LYS A 711 27.52 -20.04 -12.89
CA LYS A 711 28.36 -19.59 -14.02
C LYS A 711 28.90 -18.19 -13.69
N MET A 712 28.00 -17.32 -13.23
CA MET A 712 28.28 -16.15 -12.40
C MET A 712 27.28 -16.14 -11.24
N MET A 713 27.54 -15.47 -10.13
CA MET A 713 26.57 -15.46 -9.02
C MET A 713 25.46 -14.43 -9.28
N SER A 714 24.61 -14.68 -10.28
CA SER A 714 23.56 -13.77 -10.73
C SER A 714 22.32 -13.81 -9.82
N TYR A 715 22.02 -12.65 -9.24
CA TYR A 715 20.86 -12.44 -8.37
C TYR A 715 19.92 -11.40 -8.99
N ILE A 716 18.61 -11.51 -8.72
CA ILE A 716 17.68 -10.41 -8.99
C ILE A 716 18.05 -9.26 -8.04
N ASP A 717 18.49 -8.13 -8.60
CA ASP A 717 19.01 -6.96 -7.86
C ASP A 717 17.90 -6.07 -7.26
N ASP A 718 16.83 -6.71 -6.74
CA ASP A 718 15.72 -6.08 -6.04
C ASP A 718 16.11 -5.67 -4.59
N ASP A 719 15.21 -4.92 -3.93
CA ASP A 719 15.43 -4.22 -2.65
C ASP A 719 15.58 -5.12 -1.39
N ALA A 720 15.80 -6.43 -1.56
CA ALA A 720 15.90 -7.38 -0.45
C ALA A 720 17.09 -7.09 0.48
N GLU A 721 16.83 -7.05 1.79
CA GLU A 721 17.86 -6.95 2.82
C GLU A 721 18.56 -8.30 2.99
N ALA A 722 19.59 -8.54 2.17
CA ALA A 722 20.53 -9.65 2.35
C ALA A 722 21.19 -9.52 3.74
N ASN A 723 20.76 -10.35 4.67
CA ASN A 723 21.09 -10.21 6.08
C ASN A 723 22.57 -10.55 6.36
N GLU A 724 23.30 -9.63 6.97
CA GLU A 724 24.73 -9.82 7.30
C GLU A 724 24.97 -10.94 8.35
N ASN A 725 23.90 -11.40 9.03
CA ASN A 725 23.90 -12.51 9.98
C ASN A 725 23.71 -13.91 9.36
N ASN A 726 24.01 -14.13 8.07
CA ASN A 726 23.85 -15.46 7.45
C ASN A 726 24.73 -16.57 8.09
N SER A 727 25.82 -16.21 8.77
CA SER A 727 26.76 -17.15 9.41
C SER A 727 26.17 -18.00 10.55
N GLU A 728 25.04 -17.61 11.11
CA GLU A 728 24.40 -18.35 12.20
C GLU A 728 23.50 -19.49 11.70
N TYR A 729 22.81 -19.27 10.57
CA TYR A 729 21.88 -20.23 9.98
C TYR A 729 22.55 -21.19 8.98
N LEU A 730 23.71 -20.83 8.43
CA LEU A 730 24.54 -21.72 7.59
C LEU A 730 25.25 -22.83 8.39
N LYS A 731 25.00 -22.96 9.70
CA LYS A 731 25.43 -24.08 10.54
C LYS A 731 24.60 -25.33 10.27
N ILE A 732 24.79 -25.90 9.07
CA ILE A 732 24.23 -27.20 8.67
C ILE A 732 24.71 -28.25 9.67
N SER A 733 23.80 -29.04 10.23
CA SER A 733 24.13 -30.13 11.15
C SER A 733 24.81 -31.28 10.37
N ASN A 734 25.86 -31.87 10.94
CA ASN A 734 26.72 -32.87 10.28
C ASN A 734 26.04 -34.24 9.94
N ASN A 735 24.71 -34.32 9.94
CA ASN A 735 23.93 -35.55 9.78
C ASN A 735 23.36 -35.77 8.37
N THR A 736 23.75 -34.97 7.37
CA THR A 736 23.26 -35.08 5.99
C THR A 736 24.33 -35.56 5.01
N LYS A 737 23.98 -36.49 4.11
CA LYS A 737 24.88 -37.10 3.09
C LYS A 737 25.17 -36.15 1.92
N ILE A 738 25.74 -34.98 2.19
CA ILE A 738 25.88 -33.88 1.24
C ILE A 738 27.36 -33.70 0.88
N SER A 739 27.66 -33.49 -0.40
CA SER A 739 29.03 -33.33 -0.85
C SER A 739 29.64 -32.01 -0.35
N LYS A 740 30.97 -32.00 -0.16
CA LYS A 740 31.69 -30.77 0.19
C LYS A 740 31.46 -29.67 -0.86
N GLN A 741 31.35 -30.02 -2.14
CA GLN A 741 31.04 -29.07 -3.20
C GLN A 741 29.69 -28.38 -2.97
N THR A 742 28.65 -29.11 -2.57
CA THR A 742 27.34 -28.53 -2.24
C THR A 742 27.41 -27.66 -0.99
N MET A 743 28.15 -28.08 0.04
CA MET A 743 28.39 -27.28 1.26
C MET A 743 29.11 -25.95 0.95
N ASP A 744 30.20 -26.00 0.17
CA ASP A 744 30.94 -24.82 -0.30
C ASP A 744 30.05 -23.92 -1.18
N THR A 745 29.15 -24.50 -1.98
CA THR A 745 28.16 -23.76 -2.80
C THR A 745 27.11 -23.05 -1.93
N LEU A 746 26.55 -23.75 -0.95
CA LEU A 746 25.56 -23.22 0.01
C LEU A 746 26.11 -22.06 0.85
N GLN A 747 27.38 -22.13 1.26
CA GLN A 747 28.04 -21.06 2.01
C GLN A 747 28.24 -19.78 1.19
N ASN A 748 28.36 -19.90 -0.14
CA ASN A 748 28.48 -18.76 -1.07
C ASN A 748 27.12 -18.23 -1.58
N LEU A 749 26.06 -19.04 -1.48
CA LEU A 749 24.69 -18.63 -1.80
C LEU A 749 24.10 -17.71 -0.72
N LYS A 750 23.35 -16.70 -1.18
CA LYS A 750 22.59 -15.81 -0.30
C LYS A 750 21.14 -16.27 -0.18
N GLU A 751 20.82 -16.97 0.91
CA GLU A 751 19.42 -17.17 1.30
C GLU A 751 18.65 -15.83 1.33
N GLY A 752 17.37 -15.87 0.94
CA GLY A 752 16.50 -14.68 0.90
C GLY A 752 16.69 -13.79 -0.32
N VAL A 753 17.59 -14.16 -1.25
CA VAL A 753 17.79 -13.48 -2.55
C VAL A 753 17.57 -14.49 -3.67
N ILE A 754 16.84 -14.09 -4.72
CA ILE A 754 16.50 -14.99 -5.83
C ILE A 754 17.68 -15.04 -6.81
N CYS A 755 18.26 -16.23 -6.98
CA CYS A 755 19.25 -16.52 -8.02
C CYS A 755 18.53 -17.02 -9.29
N LEU A 756 18.80 -16.40 -10.44
CA LEU A 756 18.16 -16.77 -11.71
C LEU A 756 18.74 -18.07 -12.27
N GLU A 757 20.06 -18.23 -12.25
CA GLU A 757 20.78 -19.43 -12.72
C GLU A 757 20.41 -20.70 -11.93
N LEU A 758 20.00 -20.59 -10.66
CA LEU A 758 19.51 -21.73 -9.89
C LEU A 758 18.11 -22.18 -10.35
N ILE A 759 17.24 -21.23 -10.71
CA ILE A 759 15.91 -21.53 -11.23
C ILE A 759 16.01 -22.07 -12.67
N GLU A 760 16.92 -21.54 -13.48
CA GLU A 760 17.29 -22.08 -14.81
C GLU A 760 17.69 -23.56 -14.71
N ALA A 761 18.73 -23.88 -13.92
CA ALA A 761 19.22 -25.25 -13.78
C ALA A 761 18.20 -26.22 -13.17
N LEU A 762 17.33 -25.73 -12.28
CA LEU A 762 16.22 -26.51 -11.73
C LEU A 762 15.13 -26.76 -12.78
N LEU A 763 14.83 -25.80 -13.66
CA LEU A 763 13.95 -26.01 -14.80
C LEU A 763 14.54 -27.00 -15.82
N GLU A 764 15.86 -26.94 -16.07
CA GLU A 764 16.56 -27.93 -16.91
C GLU A 764 16.49 -29.33 -16.31
N TYR A 765 16.69 -29.48 -15.00
CA TYR A 765 16.48 -30.76 -14.30
C TYR A 765 15.03 -31.27 -14.41
N ILE A 766 14.03 -30.39 -14.34
CA ILE A 766 12.60 -30.73 -14.52
C ILE A 766 12.31 -31.28 -15.93
N ILE A 767 13.14 -30.99 -16.95
CA ILE A 767 13.06 -31.65 -18.27
C ILE A 767 13.54 -33.11 -18.15
N THR A 768 14.67 -33.36 -17.48
CA THR A 768 15.27 -34.70 -17.36
C THR A 768 14.47 -35.69 -16.51
N LEU A 769 13.43 -35.23 -15.80
CA LEU A 769 12.48 -36.08 -15.09
C LEU A 769 11.42 -36.73 -16.00
N GLU A 770 11.37 -36.37 -17.30
CA GLU A 770 10.46 -36.84 -18.37
C GLU A 770 8.94 -36.81 -18.03
N THR A 771 8.59 -36.27 -16.87
CA THR A 771 7.24 -36.32 -16.30
C THR A 771 6.42 -35.15 -16.80
N ASN A 772 5.22 -35.43 -17.34
CA ASN A 772 4.34 -34.42 -17.92
C ASN A 772 3.50 -33.67 -16.87
N GLY A 773 3.57 -32.35 -16.94
CA GLY A 773 2.79 -31.40 -16.13
C GLY A 773 3.38 -29.99 -16.15
N SER A 774 2.59 -29.02 -15.73
CA SER A 774 2.99 -27.61 -15.68
C SER A 774 3.83 -27.29 -14.45
N VAL A 775 4.66 -26.25 -14.57
CA VAL A 775 5.52 -25.73 -13.51
C VAL A 775 4.92 -24.44 -12.94
N LEU A 776 4.81 -24.34 -11.61
CA LEU A 776 4.39 -23.12 -10.91
C LEU A 776 5.53 -22.60 -10.03
N ILE A 777 5.96 -21.36 -10.26
CA ILE A 777 7.06 -20.71 -9.55
C ILE A 777 6.50 -19.60 -8.66
N PHE A 778 6.66 -19.72 -7.34
CA PHE A 778 6.27 -18.70 -6.37
C PHE A 778 7.37 -17.66 -6.19
N LEU A 779 7.02 -16.39 -6.40
CA LEU A 779 7.88 -15.21 -6.42
C LEU A 779 7.24 -14.08 -5.58
N PRO A 780 8.01 -13.16 -4.98
CA PRO A 780 7.46 -12.17 -4.05
C PRO A 780 6.67 -11.02 -4.72
N GLY A 781 6.87 -10.71 -6.01
CA GLY A 781 6.13 -9.64 -6.67
C GLY A 781 6.38 -9.42 -8.17
N TRP A 782 5.78 -8.37 -8.72
CA TRP A 782 5.82 -7.99 -10.14
C TRP A 782 7.24 -7.97 -10.73
N ASN A 783 8.19 -7.22 -10.16
CA ASN A 783 9.59 -7.18 -10.62
C ASN A 783 10.18 -8.58 -10.79
N THR A 784 10.09 -9.41 -9.75
CA THR A 784 10.64 -10.77 -9.77
C THR A 784 9.96 -11.68 -10.80
N ILE A 785 8.65 -11.51 -11.05
CA ILE A 785 7.92 -12.22 -12.11
C ILE A 785 8.45 -11.80 -13.49
N PHE A 786 8.53 -10.50 -13.77
CA PHE A 786 8.90 -10.01 -15.09
C PHE A 786 10.39 -10.16 -15.39
N ASN A 787 11.27 -9.96 -14.41
CA ASN A 787 12.71 -10.22 -14.54
C ASN A 787 12.98 -11.67 -14.94
N LEU A 788 12.36 -12.64 -14.24
CA LEU A 788 12.48 -14.06 -14.61
C LEU A 788 11.76 -14.39 -15.94
N LEU A 789 10.64 -13.73 -16.26
CA LEU A 789 9.95 -13.90 -17.55
C LEU A 789 10.83 -13.47 -18.74
N TYR A 790 11.48 -12.30 -18.65
CA TYR A 790 12.38 -11.83 -19.72
C TYR A 790 13.66 -12.66 -19.80
N TYR A 791 14.20 -13.08 -18.65
CA TYR A 791 15.34 -14.00 -18.57
C TYR A 791 15.05 -15.34 -19.29
N LEU A 792 13.93 -15.98 -18.97
CA LEU A 792 13.51 -17.25 -19.61
C LEU A 792 13.15 -17.07 -21.09
N LYS A 793 12.56 -15.93 -21.49
CA LYS A 793 12.32 -15.62 -22.92
C LYS A 793 13.61 -15.47 -23.73
N GLY A 794 14.69 -15.00 -23.11
CA GLY A 794 16.02 -14.94 -23.72
C GLY A 794 16.76 -16.28 -23.71
N HIS A 795 16.25 -17.30 -23.01
CA HIS A 795 16.94 -18.58 -22.87
C HIS A 795 16.71 -19.49 -24.08
N HIS A 796 17.79 -20.10 -24.57
CA HIS A 796 17.78 -20.94 -25.78
C HIS A 796 16.83 -22.15 -25.72
N ILE A 797 16.49 -22.65 -24.52
CA ILE A 797 15.51 -23.71 -24.31
C ILE A 797 14.11 -23.14 -24.00
N PHE A 798 14.00 -22.19 -23.07
CA PHE A 798 12.70 -21.76 -22.52
C PHE A 798 12.02 -20.62 -23.30
N GLY A 799 12.75 -19.97 -24.21
CA GLY A 799 12.19 -19.02 -25.18
C GLY A 799 11.50 -19.69 -26.37
N ASP A 800 11.64 -21.01 -26.53
CA ASP A 800 10.98 -21.78 -27.59
C ASP A 800 9.47 -21.93 -27.32
N SER A 801 8.69 -21.05 -27.96
CA SER A 801 7.23 -21.00 -27.88
C SER A 801 6.51 -22.20 -28.52
N SER A 802 7.23 -23.08 -29.23
CA SER A 802 6.68 -24.37 -29.69
C SER A 802 6.67 -25.42 -28.57
N LYS A 803 7.53 -25.27 -27.53
CA LYS A 803 7.67 -26.23 -26.42
C LYS A 803 7.17 -25.68 -25.08
N TYR A 804 7.34 -24.39 -24.83
CA TYR A 804 7.06 -23.75 -23.53
C TYR A 804 6.11 -22.57 -23.64
N LEU A 805 5.17 -22.49 -22.69
CA LEU A 805 4.24 -21.36 -22.57
C LEU A 805 4.49 -20.63 -21.24
N LEU A 806 5.26 -19.54 -21.32
CA LEU A 806 5.61 -18.70 -20.16
C LEU A 806 4.43 -17.76 -19.81
N LEU A 807 3.87 -17.91 -18.61
CA LEU A 807 2.67 -17.17 -18.16
C LEU A 807 2.92 -16.43 -16.83
N PRO A 808 2.93 -15.08 -16.80
CA PRO A 808 2.88 -14.33 -15.55
C PRO A 808 1.47 -14.40 -14.94
N LEU A 809 1.39 -14.42 -13.60
CA LEU A 809 0.14 -14.51 -12.85
C LEU A 809 0.19 -13.58 -11.61
N HIS A 810 -0.42 -12.40 -11.74
CA HIS A 810 -0.39 -11.33 -10.73
C HIS A 810 -1.74 -10.60 -10.63
N SER A 811 -2.03 -10.02 -9.46
CA SER A 811 -3.29 -9.31 -9.18
C SER A 811 -3.49 -8.03 -10.01
N GLN A 812 -2.43 -7.51 -10.63
CA GLN A 812 -2.43 -6.34 -11.51
C GLN A 812 -2.62 -6.69 -13.00
N LEU A 813 -2.59 -7.98 -13.39
CA LEU A 813 -2.87 -8.39 -14.77
C LEU A 813 -4.36 -8.35 -15.07
N SER A 814 -4.72 -8.24 -16.35
CA SER A 814 -6.13 -8.24 -16.76
C SER A 814 -6.81 -9.58 -16.43
N GLN A 815 -8.13 -9.58 -16.28
CA GLN A 815 -8.89 -10.82 -16.08
C GLN A 815 -8.72 -11.79 -17.28
N LYS A 816 -8.48 -11.26 -18.50
CA LYS A 816 -8.22 -12.08 -19.69
C LYS A 816 -6.85 -12.77 -19.59
N ASP A 817 -5.82 -12.06 -19.17
CA ASP A 817 -4.46 -12.62 -19.03
C ASP A 817 -4.38 -13.64 -17.89
N ASN A 818 -4.91 -13.29 -16.72
CA ASN A 818 -4.99 -14.20 -15.58
C ASN A 818 -5.85 -15.44 -15.86
N ARG A 819 -6.77 -15.42 -16.84
CA ARG A 819 -7.54 -16.60 -17.28
C ARG A 819 -6.74 -17.57 -18.16
N ARG A 820 -5.63 -17.16 -18.77
CA ARG A 820 -4.83 -18.01 -19.68
C ARG A 820 -4.21 -19.22 -18.97
N ILE A 821 -3.98 -19.13 -17.66
CA ILE A 821 -3.39 -20.21 -16.84
C ILE A 821 -4.27 -21.47 -16.82
N PHE A 822 -5.60 -21.31 -16.88
CA PHE A 822 -6.59 -22.40 -16.83
C PHE A 822 -6.83 -23.04 -18.20
N GLN A 823 -6.30 -22.46 -19.27
CA GLN A 823 -6.48 -23.01 -20.61
C GLN A 823 -5.58 -24.25 -20.79
N TYR A 824 -6.08 -25.19 -21.60
CA TYR A 824 -5.27 -26.29 -22.10
C TYR A 824 -4.20 -25.75 -23.08
N SER A 825 -3.04 -26.37 -23.08
CA SER A 825 -1.89 -26.03 -23.91
C SER A 825 -1.09 -27.31 -24.13
N GLU A 826 -0.62 -27.52 -25.35
CA GLU A 826 0.24 -28.67 -25.69
C GLU A 826 1.69 -28.41 -25.26
N GLN A 827 2.09 -27.13 -25.20
CA GLN A 827 3.31 -26.66 -24.57
C GLN A 827 3.28 -26.88 -23.05
N ARG A 828 4.45 -27.13 -22.45
CA ARG A 828 4.59 -27.11 -20.99
C ARG A 828 4.42 -25.67 -20.48
N LYS A 829 3.38 -25.39 -19.69
CA LYS A 829 3.20 -24.07 -19.08
C LYS A 829 4.20 -23.89 -17.94
N ILE A 830 4.87 -22.72 -17.93
CA ILE A 830 5.70 -22.28 -16.79
C ILE A 830 5.05 -21.00 -16.26
N ILE A 831 4.50 -21.08 -15.06
CA ILE A 831 3.60 -20.09 -14.46
C ILE A 831 4.36 -19.34 -13.37
N LEU A 832 4.52 -18.03 -13.52
CA LEU A 832 5.32 -17.16 -12.66
C LEU A 832 4.38 -16.32 -11.79
N SER A 833 4.28 -16.62 -10.49
CA SER A 833 3.17 -16.13 -9.65
C SER A 833 3.56 -15.66 -8.25
N THR A 834 2.72 -14.79 -7.66
CA THR A 834 2.73 -14.46 -6.23
C THR A 834 1.85 -15.42 -5.42
N ASN A 835 1.64 -15.11 -4.13
CA ASN A 835 0.69 -15.80 -3.25
C ASN A 835 -0.78 -15.79 -3.73
N ILE A 836 -1.09 -15.15 -4.87
CA ILE A 836 -2.39 -15.25 -5.55
C ILE A 836 -2.73 -16.70 -5.94
N ALA A 837 -1.72 -17.53 -6.25
CA ALA A 837 -1.86 -18.97 -6.54
C ALA A 837 -1.85 -19.87 -5.28
N GLU A 838 -1.60 -19.32 -4.08
CA GLU A 838 -1.32 -20.10 -2.86
C GLU A 838 -2.58 -20.68 -2.18
N THR A 839 -3.68 -19.92 -2.17
CA THR A 839 -5.00 -20.31 -1.66
C THR A 839 -6.02 -20.30 -2.81
N SER A 840 -6.30 -19.11 -3.35
CA SER A 840 -7.50 -18.79 -4.11
C SER A 840 -7.63 -19.31 -5.55
N ILE A 841 -6.55 -19.74 -6.20
CA ILE A 841 -6.56 -20.10 -7.64
C ILE A 841 -6.19 -21.57 -7.85
N THR A 842 -7.11 -22.35 -8.43
CA THR A 842 -6.93 -23.78 -8.71
C THR A 842 -6.47 -24.00 -10.16
N ILE A 843 -5.20 -24.38 -10.32
CA ILE A 843 -4.61 -24.76 -11.61
C ILE A 843 -4.40 -26.27 -11.55
N ASP A 844 -5.16 -27.02 -12.35
CA ASP A 844 -5.32 -28.46 -12.12
C ASP A 844 -4.18 -29.31 -12.74
N ASP A 845 -3.45 -28.77 -13.71
CA ASP A 845 -2.36 -29.46 -14.42
C ASP A 845 -0.94 -29.17 -13.87
N VAL A 846 -0.84 -28.52 -12.70
CA VAL A 846 0.44 -28.27 -12.02
C VAL A 846 0.95 -29.55 -11.36
N VAL A 847 2.20 -29.92 -11.67
CA VAL A 847 2.89 -31.11 -11.13
C VAL A 847 4.21 -30.75 -10.47
N PHE A 848 4.86 -29.67 -10.92
CA PHE A 848 6.10 -29.15 -10.35
C PHE A 848 5.83 -27.79 -9.72
N VAL A 849 6.25 -27.60 -8.47
CA VAL A 849 6.18 -26.30 -7.79
C VAL A 849 7.58 -25.93 -7.30
N ILE A 850 8.03 -24.73 -7.67
CA ILE A 850 9.29 -24.12 -7.20
C ILE A 850 8.91 -22.97 -6.27
N ASP A 851 9.37 -23.00 -5.02
CA ASP A 851 9.03 -22.01 -4.02
C ASP A 851 10.27 -21.24 -3.54
N THR A 852 10.34 -19.95 -3.88
CA THR A 852 11.37 -19.06 -3.34
C THR A 852 11.25 -18.83 -1.83
N CYS A 853 10.15 -19.28 -1.19
CA CYS A 853 9.85 -19.10 0.22
C CYS A 853 9.73 -17.62 0.65
N LEU A 854 9.55 -16.71 -0.32
CA LEU A 854 9.45 -15.27 -0.11
C LEU A 854 8.03 -14.73 -0.40
N ILE A 855 7.74 -13.57 0.18
CA ILE A 855 6.53 -12.78 -0.03
C ILE A 855 6.82 -11.28 0.17
N LYS A 856 6.20 -10.40 -0.63
CA LYS A 856 6.26 -8.95 -0.44
C LYS A 856 5.12 -8.50 0.48
N ARG A 857 5.42 -8.13 1.72
CA ARG A 857 4.44 -7.61 2.70
C ARG A 857 4.46 -6.07 2.73
N LYS A 858 3.29 -5.44 2.88
CA LYS A 858 3.17 -4.03 3.27
C LYS A 858 3.31 -3.93 4.79
N ILE A 859 4.27 -3.16 5.29
CA ILE A 859 4.52 -2.95 6.73
C ILE A 859 4.17 -1.50 7.06
N TYR A 860 3.49 -1.27 8.17
CA TYR A 860 3.30 0.06 8.73
C TYR A 860 4.32 0.36 9.83
N CYS A 861 4.87 1.58 9.85
CA CYS A 861 5.78 2.06 10.88
C CYS A 861 5.20 3.31 11.55
N SER A 862 4.52 3.11 12.68
CA SER A 862 3.85 4.13 13.51
C SER A 862 4.71 5.38 13.76
N ARG A 863 5.95 5.19 14.21
CA ARG A 863 6.92 6.27 14.47
C ARG A 863 7.21 7.19 13.27
N THR A 864 6.76 6.83 12.07
CA THR A 864 7.00 7.57 10.83
C THR A 864 5.72 7.86 10.03
N ASN A 865 4.55 7.37 10.49
CA ASN A 865 3.28 7.32 9.75
C ASN A 865 3.37 6.74 8.32
N CYS A 866 4.46 6.04 7.99
CA CYS A 866 4.73 5.52 6.65
C CYS A 866 4.37 4.04 6.52
N THR A 867 3.88 3.66 5.34
CA THR A 867 3.83 2.25 4.92
C THR A 867 4.94 1.97 3.92
N SER A 868 5.76 0.96 4.17
CA SER A 868 6.78 0.44 3.25
C SER A 868 6.37 -0.93 2.72
N PHE A 869 7.02 -1.38 1.63
CA PHE A 869 6.96 -2.78 1.19
C PHE A 869 8.31 -3.44 1.44
N VAL A 870 8.29 -4.61 2.08
CA VAL A 870 9.49 -5.40 2.40
C VAL A 870 9.30 -6.82 1.89
N ILE A 871 10.35 -7.40 1.32
CA ILE A 871 10.40 -8.83 0.98
C ILE A 871 10.80 -9.58 2.25
N ASP A 872 9.99 -10.56 2.63
CA ASP A 872 10.15 -11.34 3.85
C ASP A 872 9.93 -12.84 3.57
N TRP A 873 10.35 -13.67 4.52
CA TRP A 873 10.07 -15.10 4.49
C TRP A 873 8.59 -15.40 4.73
N VAL A 874 8.10 -16.49 4.15
CA VAL A 874 6.76 -17.01 4.44
C VAL A 874 6.73 -17.88 5.70
N SER A 875 5.55 -18.16 6.24
CA SER A 875 5.38 -19.11 7.35
C SER A 875 5.39 -20.57 6.86
N ARG A 876 5.65 -21.52 7.77
CA ARG A 876 5.63 -22.97 7.44
C ARG A 876 4.26 -23.42 6.92
N SER A 877 3.16 -22.81 7.36
CA SER A 877 1.82 -23.08 6.82
C SER A 877 1.68 -22.64 5.36
N ASN A 878 2.26 -21.50 4.95
CA ASN A 878 2.23 -21.06 3.55
C ASN A 878 2.97 -22.06 2.64
N ILE A 879 4.14 -22.54 3.05
CA ILE A 879 4.94 -23.53 2.31
C ILE A 879 4.15 -24.83 2.11
N ARG A 880 3.40 -25.30 3.12
CA ARG A 880 2.51 -26.48 2.98
C ARG A 880 1.35 -26.23 2.01
N GLN A 881 0.80 -25.02 1.95
CA GLN A 881 -0.23 -24.66 0.95
C GLN A 881 0.32 -24.58 -0.47
N ARG A 882 1.55 -24.08 -0.65
CA ARG A 882 2.28 -24.07 -1.92
C ARG A 882 2.58 -25.50 -2.39
N GLN A 883 3.03 -26.38 -1.50
CA GLN A 883 3.18 -27.82 -1.78
C GLN A 883 1.86 -28.46 -2.25
N GLY A 884 0.74 -28.09 -1.63
CA GLY A 884 -0.62 -28.50 -2.00
C GLY A 884 -1.11 -28.03 -3.38
N ARG A 885 -0.27 -27.37 -4.18
CA ARG A 885 -0.53 -27.09 -5.61
C ARG A 885 0.01 -28.19 -6.54
N ALA A 886 1.00 -28.98 -6.12
CA ALA A 886 1.60 -30.05 -6.93
C ALA A 886 0.87 -31.42 -6.82
N GLY A 887 0.29 -31.73 -5.66
CA GLY A 887 -0.28 -33.06 -5.35
C GLY A 887 -1.77 -33.23 -5.69
N ARG A 888 -2.29 -32.49 -6.66
CA ARG A 888 -3.75 -32.27 -6.82
C ARG A 888 -4.47 -33.29 -7.68
N VAL A 889 -3.85 -33.73 -8.76
CA VAL A 889 -4.44 -34.68 -9.74
C VAL A 889 -3.56 -35.90 -10.02
N ARG A 890 -2.33 -35.89 -9.46
CA ARG A 890 -1.32 -36.94 -9.49
C ARG A 890 -0.20 -36.58 -8.51
N SER A 891 0.71 -37.52 -8.27
CA SER A 891 1.93 -37.28 -7.49
C SER A 891 2.79 -36.18 -8.13
N GLY A 892 3.45 -35.37 -7.31
CA GLY A 892 4.15 -34.17 -7.77
C GLY A 892 5.49 -33.90 -7.09
N TYR A 893 6.12 -32.80 -7.47
CA TYR A 893 7.45 -32.38 -7.00
C TYR A 893 7.38 -30.97 -6.42
N PHE A 894 8.02 -30.75 -5.26
CA PHE A 894 8.05 -29.47 -4.57
C PHE A 894 9.48 -29.09 -4.16
N PHE A 895 10.00 -28.06 -4.80
CA PHE A 895 11.37 -27.60 -4.64
C PHE A 895 11.40 -26.33 -3.79
N VAL A 896 11.95 -26.45 -2.58
CA VAL A 896 11.95 -25.41 -1.54
C VAL A 896 13.31 -24.71 -1.55
N LEU A 897 13.36 -23.46 -2.04
CA LEU A 897 14.62 -22.72 -2.23
C LEU A 897 15.12 -22.05 -0.93
N CYS A 898 15.02 -22.76 0.19
CA CYS A 898 15.73 -22.44 1.43
C CYS A 898 16.26 -23.72 2.08
N THR A 899 17.25 -23.59 2.96
CA THR A 899 17.79 -24.76 3.67
C THR A 899 16.76 -25.37 4.62
N LYS A 900 16.89 -26.65 4.96
CA LYS A 900 16.04 -27.27 5.98
C LYS A 900 16.17 -26.55 7.33
N ASN A 901 17.37 -26.10 7.71
CA ASN A 901 17.60 -25.31 8.92
C ASN A 901 16.86 -23.96 8.87
N ARG A 902 16.81 -23.29 7.70
CA ARG A 902 15.94 -22.12 7.49
C ARG A 902 14.48 -22.50 7.69
N TYR A 903 13.99 -23.54 7.01
CA TYR A 903 12.59 -23.97 7.11
C TYR A 903 12.16 -24.23 8.56
N ASP A 904 12.96 -24.96 9.32
CA ASP A 904 12.64 -25.29 10.72
C ASP A 904 12.64 -24.04 11.62
N SER A 905 13.39 -22.98 11.26
CA SER A 905 13.40 -21.67 11.95
C SER A 905 12.23 -20.73 11.60
N LEU A 906 11.41 -21.05 10.59
CA LEU A 906 10.29 -20.19 10.18
C LEU A 906 9.12 -20.23 11.18
N GLU A 907 8.41 -19.11 11.33
CA GLU A 907 7.16 -19.05 12.11
C GLU A 907 6.14 -20.05 11.54
N GLU A 908 5.42 -20.78 12.40
CA GLU A 908 4.48 -21.84 11.97
C GLU A 908 3.31 -21.25 11.16
N PHE A 909 2.77 -20.13 11.62
CA PHE A 909 1.69 -19.37 10.98
C PHE A 909 2.10 -17.90 10.84
N LYS A 910 1.59 -17.23 9.79
CA LYS A 910 1.67 -15.78 9.59
C LYS A 910 0.95 -15.06 10.75
N LYS A 911 1.57 -14.02 11.32
CA LYS A 911 0.93 -13.13 12.30
C LYS A 911 -0.33 -12.44 11.72
N PRO A 912 -1.44 -12.35 12.48
CA PRO A 912 -2.65 -11.65 12.04
C PRO A 912 -2.38 -10.21 11.62
N GLU A 913 -3.04 -9.77 10.54
CA GLU A 913 -2.83 -8.43 9.97
C GLU A 913 -3.18 -7.32 10.97
N ILE A 914 -4.22 -7.54 11.78
CA ILE A 914 -4.71 -6.62 12.80
C ILE A 914 -3.63 -6.18 13.81
N LEU A 915 -2.59 -7.01 14.03
CA LEU A 915 -1.49 -6.72 14.95
C LEU A 915 -0.35 -5.88 14.33
N VAL A 916 -0.32 -5.69 13.00
CA VAL A 916 0.82 -5.12 12.26
C VAL A 916 0.45 -4.04 11.22
N SER A 917 -0.84 -3.80 10.99
CA SER A 917 -1.34 -2.77 10.07
C SER A 917 -1.80 -1.50 10.78
N ASN A 918 -1.85 -0.38 10.03
CA ASN A 918 -2.46 0.86 10.50
C ASN A 918 -3.98 0.69 10.68
N LEU A 919 -4.54 1.18 11.79
CA LEU A 919 -5.95 1.00 12.15
C LEU A 919 -6.88 2.16 11.72
N ILE A 920 -6.41 3.23 11.07
CA ILE A 920 -7.22 4.43 10.72
C ILE A 920 -8.52 4.09 9.99
N GLU A 921 -8.46 3.32 8.88
CA GLU A 921 -9.67 2.89 8.16
C GLU A 921 -10.58 1.99 9.01
N THR A 922 -9.99 1.19 9.91
CA THR A 922 -10.71 0.26 10.78
C THR A 922 -11.45 0.99 11.90
N SER A 923 -10.78 1.89 12.62
CA SER A 923 -11.34 2.71 13.69
C SER A 923 -12.47 3.60 13.17
N LEU A 924 -12.32 4.17 11.96
CA LEU A 924 -13.38 4.96 11.32
C LEU A 924 -14.58 4.09 10.91
N LEU A 925 -14.34 2.88 10.37
CA LEU A 925 -15.41 1.93 10.03
C LEU A 925 -16.19 1.47 11.27
N ILE A 926 -15.49 1.19 12.38
CA ILE A 926 -16.10 0.83 13.67
C ILE A 926 -16.98 1.97 14.17
N LYS A 927 -16.48 3.21 14.17
CA LYS A 927 -17.29 4.40 14.52
C LYS A 927 -18.50 4.59 13.61
N TYR A 928 -18.35 4.35 12.30
CA TYR A 928 -19.46 4.41 11.35
C TYR A 928 -20.52 3.32 11.57
N LEU A 929 -20.18 2.20 12.20
CA LEU A 929 -21.11 1.13 12.61
C LEU A 929 -21.84 1.43 13.95
N GLY A 930 -21.74 2.65 14.49
CA GLY A 930 -22.44 3.04 15.73
C GLY A 930 -21.80 2.48 17.01
N ILE A 931 -20.48 2.25 16.98
CA ILE A 931 -19.73 1.65 18.10
C ILE A 931 -18.87 2.73 18.80
N ASP A 932 -19.19 3.01 20.06
CA ASP A 932 -18.57 4.12 20.81
C ASP A 932 -17.10 3.87 21.17
N SER A 933 -16.78 2.68 21.67
CA SER A 933 -15.42 2.34 22.12
C SER A 933 -14.76 1.36 21.16
N VAL A 934 -13.98 1.92 20.23
CA VAL A 934 -13.10 1.16 19.32
C VAL A 934 -12.17 0.24 20.11
N GLN A 935 -11.63 0.72 21.24
CA GLN A 935 -10.76 -0.07 22.13
C GLN A 935 -11.48 -1.26 22.76
N HIS A 936 -12.75 -1.11 23.17
CA HIS A 936 -13.55 -2.23 23.69
C HIS A 936 -13.92 -3.22 22.59
N PHE A 937 -14.38 -2.74 21.43
CA PHE A 937 -14.72 -3.60 20.30
C PHE A 937 -13.53 -4.44 19.82
N LEU A 938 -12.36 -3.82 19.62
CA LEU A 938 -11.15 -4.53 19.21
C LEU A 938 -10.60 -5.46 20.30
N SER A 939 -10.95 -5.26 21.58
CA SER A 939 -10.63 -6.24 22.64
C SER A 939 -11.41 -7.55 22.53
N LYS A 940 -12.51 -7.58 21.75
CA LYS A 940 -13.24 -8.81 21.41
C LYS A 940 -12.60 -9.61 20.26
N ALA A 941 -11.54 -9.14 19.61
CA ALA A 941 -10.91 -9.83 18.49
C ALA A 941 -10.32 -11.20 18.88
N LEU A 942 -10.06 -12.06 17.88
CA LEU A 942 -9.30 -13.31 18.08
C LEU A 942 -7.90 -13.04 18.66
N ASP A 943 -7.22 -12.03 18.14
CA ASP A 943 -5.97 -11.48 18.67
C ASP A 943 -6.14 -9.96 18.77
N ALA A 944 -6.25 -9.43 20.00
CA ALA A 944 -6.52 -8.00 20.21
C ALA A 944 -5.29 -7.12 19.87
N PRO A 945 -5.45 -6.06 19.06
CA PRO A 945 -4.34 -5.20 18.67
C PRO A 945 -3.84 -4.29 19.79
N PRO A 946 -2.58 -3.82 19.75
CA PRO A 946 -2.00 -2.96 20.79
C PRO A 946 -2.75 -1.63 20.94
N ALA A 947 -3.09 -1.28 22.18
CA ALA A 947 -3.80 -0.03 22.51
C ALA A 947 -3.09 1.24 22.00
N ALA A 948 -1.76 1.22 21.87
CA ALA A 948 -0.99 2.30 21.28
C ALA A 948 -1.38 2.57 19.80
N ALA A 949 -1.52 1.53 18.98
CA ALA A 949 -1.91 1.65 17.58
C ALA A 949 -3.38 2.10 17.42
N ILE A 950 -4.25 1.72 18.36
CA ILE A 950 -5.63 2.21 18.42
C ILE A 950 -5.63 3.70 18.72
N ASN A 951 -4.93 4.15 19.77
CA ASN A 951 -4.85 5.56 20.15
C ASN A 951 -4.24 6.43 19.05
N GLU A 952 -3.17 5.98 18.40
CA GLU A 952 -2.55 6.64 17.24
C GLU A 952 -3.55 6.80 16.08
N SER A 953 -4.34 5.77 15.80
CA SER A 953 -5.39 5.85 14.75
C SER A 953 -6.50 6.84 15.09
N LEU A 954 -6.94 6.89 16.36
CA LEU A 954 -7.94 7.84 16.83
C LEU A 954 -7.41 9.28 16.79
N GLN A 955 -6.20 9.52 17.31
CA GLN A 955 -5.51 10.81 17.21
C GLN A 955 -5.35 11.28 15.77
N THR A 956 -5.07 10.36 14.83
CA THR A 956 -4.97 10.71 13.40
C THR A 956 -6.33 11.07 12.80
N LEU A 957 -7.40 10.36 13.17
CA LEU A 957 -8.77 10.69 12.75
C LEU A 957 -9.27 12.02 13.34
N GLN A 958 -8.93 12.32 14.58
CA GLN A 958 -9.17 13.62 15.21
C GLN A 958 -8.39 14.73 14.48
N ALA A 959 -7.11 14.50 14.18
CA ALA A 959 -6.25 15.48 13.51
C ALA A 959 -6.61 15.74 12.03
N ILE A 960 -7.57 15.02 11.45
CA ILE A 960 -8.19 15.33 10.15
C ILE A 960 -9.64 15.80 10.28
N ASN A 961 -10.14 16.05 11.49
CA ASN A 961 -11.54 16.40 11.81
C ASN A 961 -12.57 15.34 11.35
N ALA A 962 -12.18 14.06 11.24
CA ALA A 962 -13.10 12.94 11.01
C ALA A 962 -13.76 12.45 12.32
N LEU A 963 -13.09 12.68 13.45
CA LEU A 963 -13.66 12.54 14.79
C LEU A 963 -13.52 13.86 15.56
N ASP A 964 -14.41 14.11 16.51
CA ASP A 964 -14.31 15.24 17.46
C ASP A 964 -13.37 14.93 18.63
N ARG A 965 -13.28 15.85 19.60
CA ARG A 965 -12.39 15.72 20.78
C ARG A 965 -12.76 14.53 21.69
N ASP A 966 -14.02 14.16 21.74
CA ASP A 966 -14.54 13.05 22.54
C ASP A 966 -14.56 11.72 21.75
N ASN A 967 -14.12 11.76 20.49
CA ASN A 967 -14.07 10.68 19.51
C ASN A 967 -15.42 10.32 18.87
N ASN A 968 -16.41 11.21 18.86
CA ASN A 968 -17.65 11.00 18.08
C ASN A 968 -17.40 11.28 16.59
N LEU A 969 -18.29 10.77 15.73
CA LEU A 969 -18.16 10.89 14.28
C LEU A 969 -18.69 12.25 13.80
N THR A 970 -17.85 13.05 13.12
CA THR A 970 -18.23 14.36 12.57
C THR A 970 -18.99 14.23 11.24
N SER A 971 -19.55 15.34 10.76
CA SER A 971 -20.21 15.38 9.44
C SER A 971 -19.24 14.96 8.31
N LEU A 972 -17.98 15.41 8.40
CA LEU A 972 -16.90 14.98 7.53
C LEU A 972 -16.63 13.47 7.69
N GLY A 973 -16.43 12.99 8.92
CA GLY A 973 -16.18 11.56 9.20
C GLY A 973 -17.25 10.62 8.66
N LEU A 974 -18.53 11.03 8.73
CA LEU A 974 -19.67 10.30 8.19
C LEU A 974 -19.62 10.16 6.65
N ILE A 975 -19.07 11.14 5.94
CA ILE A 975 -18.84 11.06 4.49
C ILE A 975 -17.61 10.19 4.21
N LEU A 976 -16.49 10.43 4.90
CA LEU A 976 -15.24 9.70 4.72
C LEU A 976 -15.41 8.19 4.93
N ALA A 977 -16.17 7.77 5.94
CA ALA A 977 -16.42 6.35 6.22
C ALA A 977 -17.22 5.62 5.12
N LYS A 978 -18.03 6.34 4.34
CA LYS A 978 -18.73 5.79 3.16
C LYS A 978 -17.76 5.59 1.98
N MET A 979 -16.76 6.46 1.86
CA MET A 979 -15.76 6.39 0.80
C MET A 979 -14.81 5.19 1.05
N PRO A 980 -14.55 4.32 0.07
CA PRO A 980 -13.73 3.13 0.27
C PRO A 980 -12.22 3.41 0.12
N ILE A 981 -11.73 4.56 0.60
CA ILE A 981 -10.35 5.05 0.41
C ILE A 981 -9.78 5.60 1.72
N ASP A 982 -8.46 5.84 1.79
CA ASP A 982 -7.81 6.44 2.96
C ASP A 982 -8.52 7.76 3.34
N PRO A 983 -8.92 7.97 4.61
CA PRO A 983 -9.67 9.15 5.02
C PRO A 983 -8.99 10.49 4.71
N ARG A 984 -7.66 10.54 4.61
CA ARG A 984 -6.92 11.74 4.18
C ARG A 984 -7.15 12.07 2.71
N ILE A 985 -7.12 11.04 1.85
CA ILE A 985 -7.43 11.14 0.42
C ILE A 985 -8.92 11.48 0.24
N GLY A 986 -9.80 10.93 1.08
CA GLY A 986 -11.22 11.33 1.12
C GLY A 986 -11.39 12.81 1.47
N ARG A 987 -10.72 13.30 2.52
CA ARG A 987 -10.80 14.70 2.98
C ARG A 987 -10.33 15.67 1.90
N MET A 988 -9.19 15.38 1.26
CA MET A 988 -8.68 16.10 0.08
C MET A 988 -9.75 16.25 -1.02
N VAL A 989 -10.57 15.23 -1.28
CA VAL A 989 -11.66 15.31 -2.27
C VAL A 989 -12.78 16.23 -1.78
N ILE A 990 -13.12 16.27 -0.50
CA ILE A 990 -14.15 17.20 0.00
C ILE A 990 -13.65 18.65 -0.03
N GLU A 991 -12.41 18.91 0.40
CA GLU A 991 -11.77 20.23 0.32
C GLU A 991 -11.73 20.77 -1.11
N SER A 992 -11.50 19.89 -2.09
CA SER A 992 -11.47 20.26 -3.51
C SER A 992 -12.81 20.71 -4.09
N ILE A 993 -13.94 20.48 -3.39
CA ILE A 993 -15.27 20.97 -3.78
C ILE A 993 -15.38 22.48 -3.51
N LEU A 994 -14.91 22.94 -2.34
CA LEU A 994 -14.85 24.37 -2.01
C LEU A 994 -14.02 25.17 -3.02
N LEU A 995 -12.98 24.53 -3.54
CA LEU A 995 -11.97 25.13 -4.42
C LEU A 995 -12.21 24.81 -5.91
N ASN A 996 -13.40 24.31 -6.28
CA ASN A 996 -13.86 24.07 -7.65
C ASN A 996 -12.90 23.23 -8.54
N VAL A 997 -12.13 22.33 -7.92
CA VAL A 997 -11.18 21.41 -8.59
C VAL A 997 -11.46 19.94 -8.28
N ALA A 998 -12.67 19.61 -7.82
CA ALA A 998 -13.07 18.26 -7.45
C ALA A 998 -13.03 17.26 -8.62
N GLY A 999 -13.27 17.70 -9.86
CA GLY A 999 -13.11 16.88 -11.06
C GLY A 999 -11.73 16.22 -11.17
N PRO A 1000 -10.62 16.99 -11.25
CA PRO A 1000 -9.26 16.45 -11.17
C PRO A 1000 -8.97 15.66 -9.89
N MET A 1001 -9.32 16.18 -8.72
CA MET A 1001 -8.94 15.57 -7.44
C MET A 1001 -9.58 14.20 -7.21
N ILE A 1002 -10.81 13.98 -7.66
CA ILE A 1002 -11.46 12.66 -7.54
C ILE A 1002 -10.92 11.63 -8.56
N THR A 1003 -10.28 12.07 -9.65
CA THR A 1003 -9.46 11.19 -10.53
C THR A 1003 -8.17 10.77 -9.82
N ILE A 1004 -7.46 11.71 -9.18
CA ILE A 1004 -6.23 11.38 -8.44
C ILE A 1004 -6.56 10.46 -7.25
N ALA A 1005 -7.61 10.77 -6.49
CA ALA A 1005 -8.09 9.92 -5.41
C ALA A 1005 -8.48 8.50 -5.87
N ALA A 1006 -9.14 8.38 -7.03
CA ALA A 1006 -9.42 7.09 -7.63
C ALA A 1006 -8.12 6.32 -7.92
N ALA A 1007 -7.15 6.95 -8.60
CA ALA A 1007 -5.85 6.37 -8.92
C ALA A 1007 -5.05 5.95 -7.69
N SER A 1008 -4.84 6.85 -6.72
CA SER A 1008 -4.11 6.55 -5.46
C SER A 1008 -4.80 5.47 -4.61
N SER A 1009 -6.10 5.24 -4.80
CA SER A 1009 -6.83 4.17 -4.10
C SER A 1009 -6.67 2.78 -4.73
N ILE A 1010 -5.96 2.66 -5.85
CA ILE A 1010 -5.78 1.44 -6.64
C ILE A 1010 -4.28 1.13 -6.79
N ASN A 1011 -3.83 -0.03 -6.30
CA ASN A 1011 -2.45 -0.50 -6.45
C ASN A 1011 -2.15 -1.01 -7.89
N PHE A 1012 -2.50 -0.27 -8.94
CA PHE A 1012 -2.18 -0.58 -10.33
C PHE A 1012 -1.23 0.47 -10.88
N GLU A 1013 -0.12 0.03 -11.47
CA GLU A 1013 0.76 0.93 -12.19
C GLU A 1013 0.08 1.35 -13.50
N ILE A 1014 -0.04 2.66 -13.72
CA ILE A 1014 -0.60 3.26 -14.94
C ILE A 1014 0.41 3.18 -16.09
N PHE A 1015 1.69 3.12 -15.74
CA PHE A 1015 2.82 3.14 -16.64
C PHE A 1015 3.55 1.80 -16.64
N ASP A 1016 3.99 1.35 -17.81
CA ASP A 1016 4.96 0.27 -17.92
C ASP A 1016 6.35 0.80 -17.48
N ASN A 1017 6.75 0.42 -16.27
CA ASN A 1017 8.02 0.82 -15.68
C ASN A 1017 9.22 -0.05 -16.12
N SER A 1018 9.07 -0.92 -17.13
CA SER A 1018 10.16 -1.80 -17.61
C SER A 1018 11.35 -1.06 -18.22
N ASP A 1019 11.10 0.03 -18.99
CA ASP A 1019 12.16 0.95 -19.43
C ASP A 1019 11.89 2.39 -18.96
N LEU A 1020 12.41 2.70 -17.77
CA LEU A 1020 12.38 4.03 -17.20
C LEU A 1020 13.13 5.08 -18.05
N ASN A 1021 14.06 4.69 -18.93
CA ASN A 1021 14.86 5.66 -19.68
C ASN A 1021 14.12 6.23 -20.89
N SER A 1022 13.23 5.47 -21.53
CA SER A 1022 12.38 5.97 -22.62
C SER A 1022 11.11 6.68 -22.11
N ILE A 1023 10.48 6.17 -21.05
CA ILE A 1023 9.21 6.73 -20.56
C ILE A 1023 9.38 8.04 -19.78
N LEU A 1024 10.36 8.16 -18.88
CA LEU A 1024 10.47 9.33 -18.00
C LEU A 1024 10.72 10.66 -18.76
N PRO A 1025 11.50 10.72 -19.86
CA PRO A 1025 11.60 11.92 -20.69
C PRO A 1025 10.31 12.30 -21.43
N ILE A 1026 9.36 11.37 -21.59
CA ILE A 1026 8.02 11.65 -22.12
C ILE A 1026 7.15 12.22 -21.00
N LEU A 1027 7.12 11.58 -19.83
CA LEU A 1027 6.37 12.07 -18.66
C LEU A 1027 6.85 13.46 -18.21
N LEU A 1028 8.15 13.73 -18.28
CA LEU A 1028 8.72 15.05 -17.98
C LEU A 1028 8.21 16.15 -18.94
N LYS A 1029 7.83 15.84 -20.18
CA LYS A 1029 7.20 16.82 -21.09
C LYS A 1029 5.75 17.16 -20.72
N ILE A 1030 5.12 16.37 -19.86
CA ILE A 1030 3.72 16.57 -19.43
C ILE A 1030 3.64 17.50 -18.21
N ASP A 1031 4.70 17.56 -17.40
CA ASP A 1031 4.78 18.48 -16.24
C ASP A 1031 6.23 18.88 -15.91
N GLN A 1032 6.65 20.05 -16.43
CA GLN A 1032 7.99 20.65 -16.18
C GLN A 1032 8.00 21.72 -15.07
N GLU A 1033 6.83 22.10 -14.55
CA GLU A 1033 6.70 23.17 -13.55
C GLU A 1033 6.63 22.63 -12.12
N ARG A 1034 5.86 21.56 -11.88
CA ARG A 1034 5.56 21.02 -10.54
C ARG A 1034 6.17 19.63 -10.31
N PHE A 1035 6.81 19.07 -11.34
CA PHE A 1035 7.42 17.73 -11.38
C PHE A 1035 6.54 16.66 -10.71
N SER A 1036 5.23 16.72 -11.00
CA SER A 1036 4.21 16.04 -10.21
C SER A 1036 3.74 14.74 -10.86
N ASP A 1037 4.12 13.61 -10.25
CA ASP A 1037 3.69 12.27 -10.67
C ASP A 1037 2.14 12.13 -10.61
N HIS A 1038 1.50 12.85 -9.68
CA HIS A 1038 0.03 12.91 -9.53
C HIS A 1038 -0.65 13.74 -10.63
N LEU A 1039 -0.10 14.91 -10.98
CA LEU A 1039 -0.63 15.72 -12.09
C LEU A 1039 -0.43 15.04 -13.43
N ILE A 1040 0.69 14.33 -13.64
CA ILE A 1040 0.94 13.56 -14.86
C ILE A 1040 -0.10 12.42 -14.98
N THR A 1041 -0.37 11.72 -13.88
CA THR A 1041 -1.43 10.71 -13.78
C THR A 1041 -2.79 11.29 -14.18
N PHE A 1042 -3.16 12.45 -13.65
CA PHE A 1042 -4.41 13.14 -14.02
C PHE A 1042 -4.44 13.60 -15.49
N LYS A 1043 -3.40 14.32 -15.96
CA LYS A 1043 -3.28 14.84 -17.32
C LYS A 1043 -3.39 13.74 -18.39
N ILE A 1044 -2.81 12.56 -18.11
CA ILE A 1044 -2.93 11.38 -18.99
C ILE A 1044 -4.34 10.79 -18.93
N TYR A 1045 -4.92 10.61 -17.74
CA TYR A 1045 -6.31 10.15 -17.62
C TYR A 1045 -7.28 11.05 -18.42
N ASN A 1046 -7.12 12.39 -18.34
CA ASN A 1046 -7.99 13.32 -19.05
C ASN A 1046 -7.93 13.13 -20.57
N SER A 1047 -6.73 12.98 -21.16
CA SER A 1047 -6.59 12.64 -22.59
C SER A 1047 -7.27 11.31 -22.98
N PHE A 1048 -7.32 10.33 -22.08
CA PHE A 1048 -8.02 9.06 -22.31
C PHE A 1048 -9.56 9.15 -22.19
N GLU A 1049 -10.09 10.18 -21.53
CA GLU A 1049 -11.53 10.49 -21.56
C GLU A 1049 -11.90 11.29 -22.82
N GLU A 1050 -11.02 12.18 -23.29
CA GLU A 1050 -11.23 13.02 -24.49
C GLU A 1050 -11.16 12.23 -25.80
N ASN A 1051 -10.08 11.48 -26.01
CA ASN A 1051 -9.87 10.69 -27.22
C ASN A 1051 -8.94 9.51 -26.94
N GLU A 1052 -9.53 8.40 -26.49
CA GLU A 1052 -8.79 7.19 -26.14
C GLU A 1052 -7.87 6.67 -27.26
N SER A 1053 -8.30 6.74 -28.53
CA SER A 1053 -7.49 6.29 -29.68
C SER A 1053 -6.21 7.12 -29.85
N LEU A 1054 -6.33 8.45 -29.82
CA LEU A 1054 -5.18 9.36 -29.93
C LEU A 1054 -4.30 9.30 -28.69
N ALA A 1055 -4.90 9.16 -27.50
CA ALA A 1055 -4.16 9.06 -26.24
C ALA A 1055 -3.30 7.79 -26.17
N ARG A 1056 -3.80 6.65 -26.66
CA ARG A 1056 -3.05 5.38 -26.81
C ARG A 1056 -1.87 5.53 -27.78
N LEU A 1057 -2.08 6.16 -28.94
CA LEU A 1057 -1.01 6.39 -29.93
C LEU A 1057 0.11 7.28 -29.37
N ASN A 1058 -0.25 8.35 -28.65
CA ASN A 1058 0.72 9.28 -28.07
C ASN A 1058 1.42 8.75 -26.81
N ASN A 1059 0.86 7.74 -26.12
CA ASN A 1059 1.37 7.21 -24.86
C ASN A 1059 1.36 5.67 -24.85
N PRO A 1060 2.20 4.99 -25.67
CA PRO A 1060 2.18 3.53 -25.83
C PRO A 1060 2.52 2.77 -24.52
N TYR A 1061 3.18 3.42 -23.57
CA TYR A 1061 3.56 2.86 -22.26
C TYR A 1061 2.44 2.91 -21.21
N VAL A 1062 1.21 3.33 -21.56
CA VAL A 1062 0.08 3.43 -20.61
C VAL A 1062 -0.76 2.14 -20.59
N ASN A 1063 -0.90 1.55 -19.41
CA ASN A 1063 -1.73 0.38 -19.17
C ASN A 1063 -3.22 0.77 -19.23
N THR A 1064 -3.87 0.47 -20.35
CA THR A 1064 -5.29 0.76 -20.60
C THR A 1064 -6.23 0.04 -19.62
N ASN A 1065 -5.83 -1.07 -19.01
CA ASN A 1065 -6.61 -1.72 -17.95
C ASN A 1065 -6.61 -0.86 -16.69
N SER A 1066 -5.46 -0.27 -16.30
CA SER A 1066 -5.35 0.64 -15.16
C SER A 1066 -6.28 1.84 -15.33
N ILE A 1067 -6.31 2.46 -16.51
CA ILE A 1067 -7.24 3.56 -16.84
C ILE A 1067 -8.71 3.14 -16.67
N ASN A 1068 -9.10 1.95 -17.14
CA ASN A 1068 -10.46 1.45 -16.97
C ASN A 1068 -10.84 1.18 -15.50
N VAL A 1069 -9.92 0.67 -14.68
CA VAL A 1069 -10.17 0.46 -13.23
C VAL A 1069 -10.28 1.82 -12.51
N ILE A 1070 -9.47 2.81 -12.87
CA ILE A 1070 -9.55 4.19 -12.35
C ILE A 1070 -10.89 4.83 -12.72
N ARG A 1071 -11.33 4.69 -13.98
CA ARG A 1071 -12.63 5.18 -14.48
C ARG A 1071 -13.81 4.61 -13.68
N ASN A 1072 -13.77 3.31 -13.37
CA ASN A 1072 -14.81 2.66 -12.57
C ASN A 1072 -14.78 3.08 -11.08
N ALA A 1073 -13.60 3.24 -10.48
CA ALA A 1073 -13.46 3.76 -9.12
C ALA A 1073 -13.93 5.21 -9.02
N ARG A 1074 -13.50 6.09 -9.95
CA ARG A 1074 -13.92 7.49 -10.08
C ARG A 1074 -15.44 7.62 -10.09
N LYS A 1075 -16.14 6.89 -10.99
CA LYS A 1075 -17.61 6.86 -11.06
C LYS A 1075 -18.27 6.46 -9.73
N GLN A 1076 -17.67 5.54 -8.97
CA GLN A 1076 -18.23 5.09 -7.70
C GLN A 1076 -17.93 6.06 -6.53
N LEU A 1077 -16.80 6.77 -6.54
CA LEU A 1077 -16.56 7.86 -5.60
C LEU A 1077 -17.55 9.01 -5.83
N ILE A 1078 -17.78 9.40 -7.09
CA ILE A 1078 -18.82 10.37 -7.48
C ILE A 1078 -20.19 9.91 -6.95
N ASN A 1079 -20.61 8.68 -7.24
CA ASN A 1079 -21.89 8.14 -6.76
C ASN A 1079 -22.05 8.14 -5.22
N ILE A 1080 -20.95 8.05 -4.45
CA ILE A 1080 -20.99 8.10 -2.97
C ILE A 1080 -21.16 9.55 -2.48
N LEU A 1081 -20.53 10.52 -3.15
CA LEU A 1081 -20.66 11.94 -2.84
C LEU A 1081 -22.03 12.48 -3.26
N VAL A 1082 -22.55 12.07 -4.43
CA VAL A 1082 -23.91 12.39 -4.86
C VAL A 1082 -24.95 11.81 -3.90
N LYS A 1083 -24.78 10.56 -3.44
CA LYS A 1083 -25.58 9.96 -2.36
C LYS A 1083 -25.34 10.58 -0.96
N SER A 1084 -24.42 11.54 -0.85
CA SER A 1084 -24.18 12.31 0.37
C SER A 1084 -24.60 13.78 0.22
N GLY A 1085 -25.21 14.19 -0.90
CA GLY A 1085 -25.80 15.52 -1.12
C GLY A 1085 -25.06 16.42 -2.10
N PHE A 1086 -23.88 16.05 -2.59
CA PHE A 1086 -23.14 16.88 -3.55
C PHE A 1086 -23.70 16.74 -4.97
N SER A 1087 -23.73 17.84 -5.74
CA SER A 1087 -24.23 17.79 -7.12
C SER A 1087 -23.20 17.18 -8.10
N ASP A 1088 -23.67 16.32 -9.00
CA ASP A 1088 -22.81 15.55 -9.93
C ASP A 1088 -21.89 16.43 -10.80
N GLY A 1089 -22.39 17.62 -11.19
CA GLY A 1089 -21.65 18.59 -12.00
C GLY A 1089 -20.35 19.11 -11.37
N LEU A 1090 -20.21 19.07 -10.05
CA LEU A 1090 -18.97 19.45 -9.34
C LEU A 1090 -17.77 18.57 -9.72
N PHE A 1091 -18.03 17.35 -10.18
CA PHE A 1091 -17.01 16.37 -10.51
C PHE A 1091 -16.70 16.30 -12.02
N ALA A 1092 -17.31 17.17 -12.83
CA ALA A 1092 -17.05 17.25 -14.27
C ALA A 1092 -15.56 17.55 -14.57
N LEU A 1093 -15.09 17.08 -15.72
CA LEU A 1093 -13.74 17.37 -16.20
C LEU A 1093 -13.81 18.45 -17.29
N LYS A 1094 -12.99 19.48 -17.14
CA LYS A 1094 -12.69 20.43 -18.23
C LYS A 1094 -11.81 19.71 -19.29
N PRO A 1095 -11.79 20.18 -20.54
CA PRO A 1095 -10.80 19.74 -21.52
C PRO A 1095 -9.38 19.96 -20.97
N LYS A 1096 -8.45 19.09 -21.36
CA LYS A 1096 -7.10 18.99 -20.79
C LYS A 1096 -6.33 20.29 -20.87
N ASP A 1097 -6.42 20.98 -21.99
CA ASP A 1097 -5.69 22.23 -22.24
C ASP A 1097 -6.48 23.47 -21.75
N SER A 1098 -7.57 23.26 -20.98
CA SER A 1098 -8.41 24.31 -20.37
C SER A 1098 -8.18 24.51 -18.86
N TYR A 1099 -7.23 23.78 -18.24
CA TYR A 1099 -6.83 24.02 -16.85
C TYR A 1099 -5.72 25.07 -16.79
N THR A 1100 -5.93 26.12 -15.99
CA THR A 1100 -4.94 27.19 -15.79
C THR A 1100 -3.79 26.75 -14.88
N PRO A 1101 -2.62 27.41 -14.94
CA PRO A 1101 -1.50 27.13 -14.02
C PRO A 1101 -1.89 27.24 -12.54
N ASN A 1102 -2.74 28.22 -12.17
CA ASN A 1102 -3.20 28.40 -10.80
C ASN A 1102 -4.11 27.25 -10.32
N GLU A 1103 -4.92 26.66 -11.21
CA GLU A 1103 -5.69 25.45 -10.87
C GLU A 1103 -4.78 24.24 -10.68
N LEU A 1104 -3.74 24.10 -11.50
CA LEU A 1104 -2.73 23.04 -11.34
C LEU A 1104 -1.91 23.22 -10.05
N ASP A 1105 -1.63 24.46 -9.64
CA ASP A 1105 -1.02 24.79 -8.34
C ASP A 1105 -1.95 24.42 -7.18
N LEU A 1106 -3.25 24.70 -7.30
CA LEU A 1106 -4.28 24.39 -6.29
C LEU A 1106 -4.51 22.88 -6.13
N ILE A 1107 -4.52 22.15 -7.26
CA ILE A 1107 -4.56 20.68 -7.31
C ILE A 1107 -3.28 20.10 -6.66
N ALA A 1108 -2.11 20.71 -6.87
CA ALA A 1108 -0.88 20.30 -6.19
C ALA A 1108 -0.91 20.61 -4.67
N ALA A 1109 -1.49 21.75 -4.28
CA ALA A 1109 -1.63 22.15 -2.88
C ALA A 1109 -2.51 21.18 -2.07
N LEU A 1110 -3.66 20.77 -2.62
CA LEU A 1110 -4.59 19.87 -1.95
C LEU A 1110 -4.03 18.45 -1.73
N LEU A 1111 -3.04 18.01 -2.52
CA LEU A 1111 -2.33 16.75 -2.28
C LEU A 1111 -1.54 16.77 -0.96
N VAL A 1112 -1.25 17.94 -0.38
CA VAL A 1112 -0.68 18.05 0.96
C VAL A 1112 -1.63 17.46 2.01
N THR A 1113 -2.93 17.75 1.96
CA THR A 1113 -3.94 17.17 2.89
C THR A 1113 -3.92 15.65 2.87
N ALA A 1114 -3.76 15.04 1.69
CA ALA A 1114 -3.77 13.59 1.53
C ALA A 1114 -2.52 12.90 2.08
N TYR A 1115 -1.34 13.52 1.92
CA TYR A 1115 -0.06 12.85 2.15
C TYR A 1115 0.75 13.39 3.32
N TYR A 1116 0.44 14.56 3.88
CA TYR A 1116 1.08 15.05 5.09
C TYR A 1116 0.96 14.02 6.24
N PRO A 1117 2.04 13.70 6.99
CA PRO A 1117 3.32 14.41 7.12
C PRO A 1117 4.44 13.92 6.17
N ASN A 1118 4.14 13.24 5.06
CA ASN A 1118 5.14 12.78 4.08
C ASN A 1118 5.71 13.94 3.24
N VAL A 1119 6.42 14.84 3.92
CA VAL A 1119 7.09 16.01 3.36
C VAL A 1119 8.59 15.74 3.31
N CYS A 1120 9.23 16.22 2.25
CA CYS A 1120 10.68 16.26 2.12
C CYS A 1120 11.15 17.54 1.42
N ILE A 1121 12.40 17.90 1.65
CA ILE A 1121 13.03 19.10 1.08
C ILE A 1121 14.19 18.65 0.20
N HIS A 1122 14.18 19.05 -1.07
CA HIS A 1122 15.27 18.81 -2.01
C HIS A 1122 16.52 19.55 -1.55
N LYS A 1123 17.66 18.83 -1.55
CA LYS A 1123 18.95 19.36 -1.12
C LYS A 1123 19.87 19.58 -2.32
N ASP A 1124 20.18 18.49 -3.02
CA ASP A 1124 21.07 18.47 -4.17
C ASP A 1124 20.97 17.11 -4.87
N MET A 1125 21.12 17.08 -6.20
CA MET A 1125 21.14 15.83 -6.96
C MET A 1125 19.91 14.96 -6.59
N ARG A 1126 20.10 13.68 -6.27
CA ARG A 1126 19.03 12.79 -5.80
C ARG A 1126 18.69 12.92 -4.32
N ARG A 1127 19.38 13.76 -3.53
CA ARG A 1127 19.25 13.82 -2.07
C ARG A 1127 18.09 14.71 -1.64
N ILE A 1128 17.28 14.18 -0.73
CA ILE A 1128 16.16 14.87 -0.07
C ILE A 1128 16.34 14.75 1.45
N LEU A 1129 15.98 15.78 2.21
CA LEU A 1129 15.83 15.73 3.65
C LEU A 1129 14.38 15.36 3.98
N THR A 1130 14.15 14.36 4.83
CA THR A 1130 12.81 13.97 5.28
C THR A 1130 12.54 14.46 6.70
N ASN A 1131 11.27 14.50 7.09
CA ASN A 1131 10.77 14.83 8.44
C ASN A 1131 11.38 14.02 9.61
N GLU A 1132 12.11 12.93 9.36
CA GLU A 1132 12.92 12.23 10.39
C GLU A 1132 14.34 12.83 10.55
N GLU A 1133 14.60 14.03 10.00
CA GLU A 1133 15.94 14.59 9.71
C GLU A 1133 16.85 13.68 8.86
N ARG A 1134 16.28 12.64 8.23
CA ARG A 1134 17.03 11.64 7.49
C ARG A 1134 17.18 12.02 6.03
N ILE A 1135 18.40 11.87 5.50
CA ILE A 1135 18.68 11.96 4.06
C ILE A 1135 18.05 10.75 3.37
N GLY A 1136 17.03 10.99 2.56
CA GLY A 1136 16.46 10.05 1.61
C GLY A 1136 16.92 10.34 0.17
N LEU A 1137 16.37 9.56 -0.77
CA LEU A 1137 16.59 9.70 -2.20
C LEU A 1137 15.29 9.87 -3.00
N ILE A 1138 15.33 10.63 -4.09
CA ILE A 1138 14.27 10.60 -5.12
C ILE A 1138 14.22 9.18 -5.72
N HIS A 1139 13.06 8.52 -5.72
CA HIS A 1139 12.91 7.18 -6.31
C HIS A 1139 13.03 7.19 -7.83
N LYS A 1140 13.53 6.08 -8.42
CA LYS A 1140 13.86 5.97 -9.86
C LYS A 1140 12.65 6.19 -10.78
N THR A 1141 11.43 5.93 -10.32
CA THR A 1141 10.18 6.02 -11.12
C THR A 1141 9.52 7.40 -11.09
N SER A 1142 10.02 8.35 -10.30
CA SER A 1142 9.44 9.70 -10.25
C SER A 1142 9.94 10.54 -11.42
N VAL A 1143 9.07 11.37 -12.00
CA VAL A 1143 9.45 12.30 -13.07
C VAL A 1143 10.59 13.24 -12.63
N PHE A 1144 10.62 13.62 -11.36
CA PHE A 1144 11.65 14.51 -10.80
C PHE A 1144 13.06 13.86 -10.80
N TYR A 1145 13.15 12.53 -10.71
CA TYR A 1145 14.43 11.81 -10.85
C TYR A 1145 15.01 11.98 -12.25
N SER A 1146 14.17 12.09 -13.29
CA SER A 1146 14.60 12.34 -14.66
C SER A 1146 15.15 13.75 -14.83
N TYR A 1147 14.43 14.77 -14.33
CA TYR A 1147 14.88 16.17 -14.36
C TYR A 1147 16.26 16.36 -13.71
N VAL A 1148 16.44 15.86 -12.48
CA VAL A 1148 17.73 16.03 -11.79
C VAL A 1148 18.84 15.13 -12.37
N ASN A 1149 18.50 14.01 -13.01
CA ASN A 1149 19.48 13.23 -13.77
C ASN A 1149 19.93 13.93 -15.05
N SER A 1150 19.04 14.54 -15.82
CA SER A 1150 19.41 15.28 -17.04
C SER A 1150 20.23 16.52 -16.71
N GLN A 1151 19.93 17.18 -15.58
CA GLN A 1151 20.67 18.35 -15.13
C GLN A 1151 22.06 18.05 -14.55
N LYS A 1152 22.60 16.81 -14.57
CA LYS A 1152 23.98 16.53 -14.12
C LYS A 1152 25.08 17.33 -14.83
N VAL A 1153 24.77 17.92 -15.98
CA VAL A 1153 25.66 18.81 -16.76
C VAL A 1153 25.65 20.26 -16.21
N SER A 1154 24.59 20.65 -15.47
CA SER A 1154 24.45 21.96 -14.80
C SER A 1154 24.61 21.81 -13.29
N LYS A 1155 25.28 22.76 -12.63
CA LYS A 1155 25.46 22.72 -11.17
C LYS A 1155 24.27 23.25 -10.37
N THR A 1156 23.21 23.73 -11.02
CA THR A 1156 22.08 24.42 -10.38
C THR A 1156 20.73 23.94 -10.91
N THR A 1157 19.87 23.49 -9.99
CA THR A 1157 18.46 23.15 -10.25
C THR A 1157 17.58 24.37 -10.03
N ASN A 1158 17.00 24.92 -11.10
CA ASN A 1158 16.06 26.04 -11.03
C ASN A 1158 14.66 25.54 -10.68
N LEU A 1159 14.37 25.40 -9.38
CA LEU A 1159 13.07 25.01 -8.84
C LEU A 1159 12.30 26.23 -8.33
N LEU A 1160 10.97 26.24 -8.46
CA LEU A 1160 10.11 27.26 -7.84
C LEU A 1160 9.99 27.06 -6.32
N SER A 1161 10.20 25.83 -5.85
CA SER A 1161 10.24 25.48 -4.43
C SER A 1161 11.16 24.25 -4.23
N PRO A 1162 11.91 24.17 -3.12
CA PRO A 1162 12.64 22.96 -2.76
C PRO A 1162 11.73 21.88 -2.14
N VAL A 1163 10.48 22.18 -1.81
CA VAL A 1163 9.61 21.30 -1.02
C VAL A 1163 8.85 20.31 -1.91
N PHE A 1164 8.82 19.04 -1.50
CA PHE A 1164 8.07 17.97 -2.16
C PHE A 1164 7.29 17.12 -1.15
N ILE A 1165 6.04 16.81 -1.48
CA ILE A 1165 5.28 15.72 -0.84
C ILE A 1165 5.51 14.40 -1.58
N TYR A 1166 5.28 13.27 -0.90
CA TYR A 1166 5.37 11.93 -1.47
C TYR A 1166 4.31 10.98 -0.90
N SER A 1167 3.72 10.10 -1.72
CA SER A 1167 2.71 9.15 -1.23
C SER A 1167 3.33 7.94 -0.50
N GLU A 1168 4.46 7.45 -0.99
CA GLU A 1168 5.07 6.18 -0.57
C GLU A 1168 6.55 6.31 -0.19
N LYS A 1169 6.97 5.54 0.82
CA LYS A 1169 8.35 5.46 1.30
C LYS A 1169 8.90 4.05 1.06
N SER A 1170 9.81 3.92 0.09
CA SER A 1170 10.47 2.65 -0.25
C SER A 1170 11.85 2.60 0.42
N GLN A 1171 12.02 1.65 1.36
CA GLN A 1171 13.32 1.37 1.98
C GLN A 1171 14.03 0.24 1.22
N SER A 1172 15.32 0.41 0.94
CA SER A 1172 16.17 -0.56 0.25
C SER A 1172 17.60 -0.42 0.73
N ARG A 1173 18.22 -1.49 1.26
CA ARG A 1173 19.66 -1.53 1.59
C ARG A 1173 20.11 -0.31 2.45
N ASN A 1174 19.35 -0.01 3.50
CA ASN A 1174 19.46 1.18 4.37
C ASN A 1174 19.24 2.57 3.72
N LEU A 1175 18.90 2.63 2.43
CA LEU A 1175 18.50 3.87 1.75
C LEU A 1175 16.97 4.03 1.81
N ILE A 1176 16.52 5.17 2.32
CA ILE A 1176 15.14 5.65 2.20
C ILE A 1176 14.96 6.27 0.82
N SER A 1177 13.85 5.99 0.14
CA SER A 1177 13.47 6.69 -1.10
C SER A 1177 11.98 7.03 -1.17
N SER A 1178 11.68 8.21 -1.71
CA SER A 1178 10.32 8.76 -1.82
C SER A 1178 9.75 8.55 -3.22
N LYS A 1179 8.51 8.06 -3.29
CA LYS A 1179 7.76 7.68 -4.50
C LYS A 1179 6.52 8.56 -4.69
N GLN A 1180 6.09 8.70 -5.95
CA GLN A 1180 4.97 9.56 -6.37
C GLN A 1180 5.08 10.96 -5.76
N MET A 1181 6.06 11.71 -6.25
CA MET A 1181 6.43 13.01 -5.70
C MET A 1181 5.65 14.13 -6.38
N THR A 1182 5.49 15.25 -5.68
CA THR A 1182 4.88 16.48 -6.20
C THR A 1182 5.53 17.67 -5.50
N MET A 1183 6.02 18.64 -6.28
CA MET A 1183 6.56 19.88 -5.74
C MET A 1183 5.42 20.73 -5.19
N VAL A 1184 5.61 21.30 -4.00
CA VAL A 1184 4.63 22.14 -3.30
C VAL A 1184 5.30 23.41 -2.78
N SER A 1185 4.54 24.45 -2.46
CA SER A 1185 5.05 25.69 -1.87
C SER A 1185 5.01 25.66 -0.32
N PHE A 1186 5.81 26.49 0.35
CA PHE A 1186 5.74 26.63 1.81
C PHE A 1186 4.39 27.18 2.29
N LEU A 1187 3.70 27.99 1.48
CA LEU A 1187 2.35 28.49 1.80
C LEU A 1187 1.30 27.38 1.68
N GLN A 1188 1.46 26.50 0.68
CA GLN A 1188 0.63 25.30 0.52
C GLN A 1188 0.81 24.34 1.70
N LEU A 1189 2.04 24.15 2.20
CA LEU A 1189 2.27 23.41 3.45
C LEU A 1189 1.58 24.06 4.66
N LEU A 1190 1.73 25.37 4.83
CA LEU A 1190 1.18 26.10 5.97
C LEU A 1190 -0.36 26.01 6.00
N LEU A 1191 -1.02 26.17 4.85
CA LEU A 1191 -2.47 26.00 4.68
C LEU A 1191 -2.92 24.56 4.96
N PHE A 1192 -2.42 23.57 4.22
CA PHE A 1192 -3.03 22.23 4.17
C PHE A 1192 -2.33 21.15 5.02
N GLY A 1193 -1.09 21.36 5.43
CA GLY A 1193 -0.26 20.33 6.11
C GLY A 1193 0.04 20.64 7.57
N THR A 1194 0.63 21.80 7.85
CA THR A 1194 1.20 22.14 9.17
C THR A 1194 0.16 22.10 10.28
N LYS A 1195 0.55 21.54 11.43
CA LYS A 1195 -0.28 21.33 12.62
C LYS A 1195 0.19 22.13 13.82
N ILE A 1196 1.50 22.26 13.99
CA ILE A 1196 2.13 22.98 15.10
C ILE A 1196 3.16 23.96 14.52
N TYR A 1197 3.28 25.13 15.13
CA TYR A 1197 4.33 26.10 14.82
C TYR A 1197 4.96 26.62 16.11
N GLU A 1198 6.25 26.94 16.06
CA GLU A 1198 6.99 27.51 17.19
C GLU A 1198 7.78 28.73 16.71
N PHE A 1199 7.71 29.82 17.48
CA PHE A 1199 8.59 30.98 17.33
C PHE A 1199 9.84 30.76 18.20
N PRO A 1200 11.07 30.73 17.65
CA PRO A 1200 12.28 30.60 18.44
C PRO A 1200 12.42 31.74 19.46
N PRO A 1201 12.93 31.47 20.68
CA PRO A 1201 13.15 32.52 21.67
C PRO A 1201 14.23 33.49 21.19
N ASN A 1202 13.90 34.79 21.18
CA ASN A 1202 14.84 35.85 20.81
C ASN A 1202 16.06 35.82 21.75
N LEU A 1203 17.26 35.66 21.18
CA LEU A 1203 18.51 35.77 21.94
C LEU A 1203 18.65 37.18 22.54
N PRO A 1204 19.19 37.33 23.77
CA PRO A 1204 19.38 38.64 24.39
C PRO A 1204 20.22 39.58 23.51
N GLY A 1205 19.61 40.68 23.05
CA GLY A 1205 20.25 41.65 22.15
C GLY A 1205 20.06 41.39 20.64
N ALA A 1206 19.35 40.33 20.24
CA ALA A 1206 18.91 40.16 18.86
C ALA A 1206 17.63 40.98 18.58
N SER A 1207 17.51 41.52 17.36
CA SER A 1207 16.22 41.98 16.83
C SER A 1207 15.26 40.81 16.73
N VAL A 1208 13.95 41.06 16.88
CA VAL A 1208 12.88 40.06 16.71
C VAL A 1208 13.15 39.20 15.48
N THR A 1209 13.30 37.89 15.69
CA THR A 1209 13.57 36.97 14.61
C THR A 1209 12.26 36.51 13.99
N ASP A 1210 11.93 37.03 12.79
CA ASP A 1210 10.74 36.66 11.99
C ASP A 1210 10.79 35.21 11.44
N THR A 1211 11.40 34.29 12.20
CA THR A 1211 11.54 32.87 11.89
C THR A 1211 10.44 32.08 12.59
N VAL A 1212 9.85 31.13 11.87
CA VAL A 1212 8.85 30.19 12.40
C VAL A 1212 9.32 28.77 12.07
N VAL A 1213 9.33 27.91 13.09
CA VAL A 1213 9.61 26.48 12.92
C VAL A 1213 8.29 25.75 12.78
N LEU A 1214 8.00 25.24 11.58
CA LEU A 1214 6.81 24.44 11.32
C LEU A 1214 7.07 22.98 11.71
N ASP A 1215 6.16 22.44 12.52
CA ASP A 1215 6.11 21.03 12.95
C ASP A 1215 7.45 20.52 13.53
N GLY A 1216 8.22 21.42 14.17
CA GLY A 1216 9.49 21.12 14.84
C GLY A 1216 10.71 20.93 13.94
N TRP A 1217 10.62 21.10 12.61
CA TRP A 1217 11.78 20.87 11.72
C TRP A 1217 11.91 21.76 10.47
N ILE A 1218 10.86 22.47 10.03
CA ILE A 1218 10.94 23.34 8.85
C ILE A 1218 11.08 24.80 9.29
N GLU A 1219 12.29 25.34 9.25
CA GLU A 1219 12.58 26.73 9.61
C GLU A 1219 12.34 27.68 8.41
N ILE A 1220 11.25 28.45 8.46
CA ILE A 1220 10.94 29.50 7.46
C ILE A 1220 11.15 30.89 8.07
N LYS A 1221 11.54 31.87 7.25
CA LYS A 1221 11.46 33.30 7.60
C LYS A 1221 10.34 33.95 6.80
N ILE A 1222 9.33 34.47 7.49
CA ILE A 1222 8.11 35.03 6.91
C ILE A 1222 7.73 36.32 7.65
N ASP A 1223 7.07 37.22 6.94
CA ASP A 1223 6.43 38.42 7.50
C ASP A 1223 5.32 38.01 8.50
N ALA A 1224 5.39 38.53 9.73
CA ALA A 1224 4.52 38.07 10.83
C ALA A 1224 3.03 38.31 10.56
N ASP A 1225 2.67 39.48 10.01
CA ASP A 1225 1.29 39.77 9.63
C ASP A 1225 0.78 38.73 8.63
N VAL A 1226 1.61 38.38 7.63
CA VAL A 1226 1.24 37.41 6.60
C VAL A 1226 1.12 35.99 7.15
N PHE A 1227 1.91 35.61 8.15
CA PHE A 1227 1.73 34.34 8.85
C PHE A 1227 0.35 34.26 9.52
N ASP A 1228 -0.01 35.30 10.29
CA ASP A 1228 -1.32 35.38 10.98
C ASP A 1228 -2.49 35.43 9.99
N TYR A 1229 -2.36 36.15 8.86
CA TYR A 1229 -3.38 36.16 7.81
C TYR A 1229 -3.62 34.76 7.22
N ILE A 1230 -2.55 34.01 6.93
CA ILE A 1230 -2.65 32.65 6.38
C ILE A 1230 -3.19 31.67 7.44
N TRP A 1231 -2.83 31.85 8.71
CA TRP A 1231 -3.34 31.03 9.81
C TRP A 1231 -4.84 31.27 10.07
N GLN A 1232 -5.31 32.51 9.91
CA GLN A 1232 -6.76 32.80 9.91
C GLN A 1232 -7.46 32.15 8.71
N LEU A 1233 -6.91 32.25 7.49
CA LEU A 1233 -7.49 31.59 6.31
C LEU A 1233 -7.60 30.06 6.47
N LYS A 1234 -6.58 29.42 7.04
CA LYS A 1234 -6.61 28.00 7.41
C LYS A 1234 -7.79 27.69 8.36
N THR A 1235 -8.03 28.55 9.34
CA THR A 1235 -9.12 28.43 10.32
C THR A 1235 -10.49 28.63 9.67
N GLU A 1236 -10.65 29.63 8.80
CA GLU A 1236 -11.88 29.86 8.04
C GLU A 1236 -12.16 28.74 7.03
N PHE A 1237 -11.13 28.15 6.40
CA PHE A 1237 -11.30 27.02 5.50
C PHE A 1237 -11.83 25.77 6.22
N GLU A 1238 -11.38 25.50 7.44
CA GLU A 1238 -11.94 24.44 8.30
C GLU A 1238 -13.41 24.74 8.70
N ARG A 1239 -13.78 26.01 8.93
CA ARG A 1239 -15.20 26.40 9.11
C ARG A 1239 -16.03 26.09 7.86
N LEU A 1240 -15.53 26.45 6.68
CA LEU A 1240 -16.19 26.17 5.39
C LEU A 1240 -16.31 24.67 5.12
N LEU A 1241 -15.28 23.88 5.44
CA LEU A 1241 -15.27 22.43 5.28
C LEU A 1241 -16.37 21.76 6.12
N ARG A 1242 -16.54 22.18 7.38
CA ARG A 1242 -17.65 21.71 8.24
C ARG A 1242 -19.01 22.14 7.68
N LYS A 1243 -19.14 23.40 7.27
CA LYS A 1243 -20.37 23.97 6.66
C LYS A 1243 -20.86 23.12 5.49
N ILE A 1244 -20.00 22.76 4.53
CA ILE A 1244 -20.39 21.94 3.38
C ILE A 1244 -20.55 20.44 3.69
N CYS A 1245 -19.84 19.90 4.69
CA CYS A 1245 -20.03 18.51 5.13
C CYS A 1245 -21.39 18.32 5.81
N TYR A 1246 -21.84 19.32 6.59
CA TYR A 1246 -23.13 19.30 7.27
C TYR A 1246 -24.29 19.62 6.32
N LYS A 1247 -24.14 20.63 5.44
CA LYS A 1247 -25.13 20.98 4.42
C LYS A 1247 -24.46 21.19 3.04
N PRO A 1248 -24.34 20.14 2.21
CA PRO A 1248 -23.78 20.23 0.85
C PRO A 1248 -24.50 21.22 -0.08
N GLU A 1249 -25.77 21.51 0.19
CA GLU A 1249 -26.61 22.49 -0.53
C GLU A 1249 -26.52 23.92 0.06
N CYS A 1250 -25.47 24.27 0.80
CA CYS A 1250 -25.34 25.62 1.36
C CYS A 1250 -24.71 26.60 0.37
N ASP A 1251 -25.37 27.74 0.14
CA ASP A 1251 -24.76 28.86 -0.59
C ASP A 1251 -23.57 29.44 0.19
N LEU A 1252 -22.53 29.82 -0.55
CA LEU A 1252 -21.38 30.58 -0.03
C LEU A 1252 -21.73 32.07 -0.09
N ASN A 1253 -21.45 32.81 0.98
CA ASN A 1253 -21.64 34.26 0.98
C ASN A 1253 -20.41 34.99 0.36
N GLU A 1254 -20.45 36.32 0.29
CA GLU A 1254 -19.35 37.11 -0.28
C GLU A 1254 -18.03 36.92 0.49
N LEU A 1255 -18.08 36.86 1.82
CA LEU A 1255 -16.90 36.66 2.67
C LEU A 1255 -16.32 35.25 2.50
N ASP A 1256 -17.17 34.21 2.51
CA ASP A 1256 -16.79 32.83 2.22
C ASP A 1256 -16.09 32.76 0.83
N SER A 1257 -16.58 33.52 -0.15
CA SER A 1257 -16.01 33.61 -1.51
C SER A 1257 -14.65 34.34 -1.53
N LYS A 1258 -14.49 35.44 -0.77
CA LYS A 1258 -13.20 36.15 -0.62
C LYS A 1258 -12.15 35.28 0.08
N VAL A 1259 -12.52 34.58 1.16
CA VAL A 1259 -11.66 33.60 1.85
C VAL A 1259 -11.14 32.55 0.88
N LEU A 1260 -12.02 31.94 0.08
CA LEU A 1260 -11.62 30.96 -0.93
C LEU A 1260 -10.70 31.58 -2.00
N LYS A 1261 -10.97 32.83 -2.43
CA LYS A 1261 -10.11 33.51 -3.41
C LYS A 1261 -8.72 33.84 -2.87
N ALA A 1262 -8.61 34.23 -1.60
CA ALA A 1262 -7.34 34.45 -0.94
C ALA A 1262 -6.54 33.14 -0.79
N ILE A 1263 -7.21 32.01 -0.57
CA ILE A 1263 -6.61 30.67 -0.55
C ILE A 1263 -6.11 30.26 -1.95
N GLU A 1264 -6.92 30.44 -3.01
CA GLU A 1264 -6.48 30.21 -4.40
C GLU A 1264 -5.19 30.98 -4.74
N LEU A 1265 -5.16 32.27 -4.40
CA LEU A 1265 -4.01 33.14 -4.66
C LEU A 1265 -2.79 32.76 -3.82
N SER A 1266 -2.98 32.32 -2.57
CA SER A 1266 -1.92 31.81 -1.69
C SER A 1266 -1.31 30.49 -2.19
N CYS A 1267 -2.04 29.72 -3.00
CA CYS A 1267 -1.54 28.48 -3.59
C CYS A 1267 -0.64 28.70 -4.80
N SER A 1268 -0.76 29.83 -5.51
CA SER A 1268 0.01 30.07 -6.75
C SER A 1268 1.51 30.19 -6.48
N PHE A 1269 2.34 29.45 -7.22
CA PHE A 1269 3.80 29.60 -7.16
C PHE A 1269 4.27 30.99 -7.65
N GLN A 1270 3.46 31.69 -8.45
CA GLN A 1270 3.83 33.02 -8.96
C GLN A 1270 3.83 34.10 -7.87
N ASN A 1271 3.10 33.90 -6.77
CA ASN A 1271 2.98 34.86 -5.67
C ASN A 1271 4.00 34.64 -4.54
N LEU A 1272 4.92 33.67 -4.69
CA LEU A 1272 5.94 33.32 -3.70
C LEU A 1272 7.33 33.24 -4.35
N SER A 1273 8.29 33.95 -3.77
CA SER A 1273 9.72 33.71 -4.03
C SER A 1273 10.41 33.17 -2.77
N VAL A 1274 11.26 32.15 -2.94
CA VAL A 1274 11.96 31.48 -1.84
C VAL A 1274 13.47 31.72 -1.96
N ASN A 1275 14.06 32.37 -0.95
CA ASN A 1275 15.51 32.55 -0.84
C ASN A 1275 16.06 31.75 0.35
N VAL A 1276 17.18 31.07 0.17
CA VAL A 1276 17.85 30.35 1.27
C VAL A 1276 18.79 31.30 2.01
N ILE A 1277 18.61 31.43 3.33
CA ILE A 1277 19.51 32.15 4.23
C ILE A 1277 20.34 31.15 5.03
N GLY A 1278 21.65 31.23 4.89
CA GLY A 1278 22.62 30.40 5.59
C GLY A 1278 23.98 30.37 4.88
N LYS A 1279 25.05 29.97 5.57
CA LYS A 1279 26.31 29.62 4.91
C LYS A 1279 26.24 28.16 4.47
N ALA A 1280 26.54 27.91 3.19
CA ALA A 1280 26.75 26.59 2.61
C ALA A 1280 28.10 25.98 3.05
#